data_AF-A0A965VYU4-F1
#
_entry.id   AF-A0A965VYU4-F1
#
_cell.length_a   1.000
_cell.length_b   1.000
_cell.length_c   1.000
_cell.angle_alpha   90.00
_cell.angle_beta   90.00
_cell.angle_gamma   90.00
#
_symmetry.space_group_name_H-M   'P 1'
#
loop_
_entity.id
_entity.type
_entity.pdbx_description
1 polymer ?
#
loop_
_entity_poly.entity_id
_entity_poly.type
_entity_poly.pdbx_seq_one_letter_code
_entity_poly.pdbx_strand_id
1 'polypeptide(L)'
;MKLFSHCFFTACVFWFFCSKGFAQLNGVYTIPGNFPSLAAVISTLNTQGISGSVTLNIASGYTETVSNGGYTIYPIPGASFLNTVTFKAQGAGAAPLFVAGTGSAVPSSNAQDGIIKLIGADYITFDGLEFTDLNTTNPQTMEFGIGFFKLSTTDGCQSNTVKNCTITLNRINNANAAGIVYPGSRGIELVNAQSGAHLSAMTVLAASGSNSNNRFYNNTIQNCNIGITCIGFAALSPYNLADFGNDVGGTLSANGNHILNFGGASGATNASYGIIAINQYNFNASNNRINNNTGLGFNHPVSLRGIYLSGATNANVTVSNNTLTLAFNGASGQVSAIENNSGLTGISNLVQIQNNCIENCVSPLAVNATFLGIYNTANSASLNISFNRIQNNSTAGYGGNTYLIVSSAGVSSLVTIANNTVGFAFNGATSFTATHYGIYNNATTSTGSVVLQNNIYNALQYSVTASGPTYLFLNSGIPARVLMSGNLIDNLNINSSGTFVGFYNNASTQSLSIIQSNTLANVNFSSPHGTFYGYLGSGNVPAGSTHSIIQNVFSNITSTIASGNAVYVLYSNENSGIPYPLKTIASNSISTIQFNSSAAMYPMLLNYLGDGNQNTSSVIQANTINNIRNNTTIYGIQVSANTSPAFPVMVSTNTISGLYTNLNGASILGAYLLSGSASAGLHFFRNRIFDLNVNGTASAVYGLYTGATSTTNIYNNLISQLSATAASGLNRINGVYVAAGNVINLWYNSISLSGTSSGINFGTNALYVNTASNVQLINNILVNNCIPTGTGISCAYRRSNANLSTYQLNSNSNLFYAGVPAVNRILYSDGTINLQSLAATQSTLNPRDLQSVTENPNFISVLGANANFLNINPLLPTQIESGATALAHVTTDCILTSRNPSSPDIGAWEGNFTALTTCSGTPLGGTAIISSSIGCPNVQFLLNVTGNSSGSGISYQWQSANSPLGPWNSINGALSSFFTSSVNASTYFRLMVSCANSSISAFSSIVSYSVNNPGPCICNAYQNSAAALNTDEDILEVTIANLSVVSTCTTTAPGAGSIPNQYSNYAGTVGAASLIAGQNYNFTVQVGTCGGAFPNALACYIDLNQNGILNDPGEQVYLSPASTNGPHLETGTITIPANATTGITRMRWVLNETPTPAVITATGSYALGETEDYCAQILAPLCSGTISSGISALSNTLGCSNASFTLSASGLSTLSGVGFQWYNAASIAGPWTPVTGATNSVFTVLTGTTGYYQLVSTCTISAFSATTSPVNYSSIAVPL
;
A
#
# COMPACT_ATOMS: atom_id res chain seq x y z
N MET A 1 11.16 -94.85 32.52
CA MET A 1 11.30 -95.74 33.69
C MET A 1 12.42 -95.17 34.56
N LYS A 2 12.12 -94.81 35.82
CA LYS A 2 13.00 -94.67 37.02
C LYS A 2 14.37 -93.96 36.88
N LEU A 3 14.58 -92.79 37.50
CA LEU A 3 15.01 -92.54 38.90
C LEU A 3 16.55 -92.51 39.11
N PHE A 4 17.03 -91.33 39.55
CA PHE A 4 18.00 -91.05 40.62
C PHE A 4 19.39 -91.72 40.74
N SER A 5 20.37 -90.82 40.92
CA SER A 5 21.56 -90.86 41.79
C SER A 5 22.73 -91.77 41.39
N HIS A 6 23.93 -91.19 41.24
CA HIS A 6 25.08 -91.48 42.11
C HIS A 6 26.12 -90.35 42.00
N CYS A 7 26.49 -89.86 43.17
CA CYS A 7 27.48 -88.81 43.42
C CYS A 7 28.80 -89.49 43.81
N PHE A 8 29.93 -88.77 43.64
CA PHE A 8 31.26 -89.03 44.25
C PHE A 8 32.04 -90.29 43.83
N PHE A 9 32.99 -90.13 42.91
CA PHE A 9 34.42 -90.44 43.13
C PHE A 9 35.26 -90.04 41.90
N THR A 10 35.79 -88.82 41.88
CA THR A 10 36.98 -88.41 41.09
C THR A 10 37.45 -87.04 41.57
N ALA A 11 37.81 -86.99 42.86
CA ALA A 11 38.62 -85.93 43.45
C ALA A 11 39.95 -86.58 43.88
N CYS A 12 41.06 -85.89 43.66
CA CYS A 12 42.43 -86.23 44.07
C CYS A 12 43.33 -87.00 43.08
N VAL A 13 43.51 -86.52 41.85
CA VAL A 13 44.84 -86.50 41.18
C VAL A 13 44.85 -85.38 40.11
N PHE A 14 45.02 -84.11 40.50
CA PHE A 14 45.59 -83.04 39.66
C PHE A 14 45.81 -81.79 40.53
N TRP A 15 46.65 -81.95 41.55
CA TRP A 15 47.17 -80.85 42.36
C TRP A 15 48.69 -81.04 42.45
N PHE A 16 49.40 -80.58 41.42
CA PHE A 16 50.81 -80.18 41.48
C PHE A 16 51.19 -79.51 40.14
N PHE A 17 50.53 -78.39 39.84
CA PHE A 17 51.21 -77.27 39.20
C PHE A 17 50.95 -76.06 40.10
N CYS A 18 52.04 -75.50 40.60
CA CYS A 18 52.08 -74.22 41.27
C CYS A 18 51.45 -73.16 40.34
N SER A 19 50.18 -72.81 40.53
CA SER A 19 49.73 -71.49 40.14
C SER A 19 50.23 -70.55 41.22
N LYS A 20 51.33 -69.83 40.93
CA LYS A 20 51.52 -68.54 41.57
C LYS A 20 50.21 -67.79 41.37
N GLY A 21 49.43 -67.57 42.42
CA GLY A 21 48.30 -66.66 42.36
C GLY A 21 48.88 -65.31 41.98
N PHE A 22 48.79 -64.95 40.71
CA PHE A 22 49.20 -63.62 40.28
C PHE A 22 48.23 -62.63 40.93
N ALA A 23 48.78 -61.62 41.59
CA ALA A 23 47.97 -60.63 42.28
C ALA A 23 47.13 -59.85 41.27
N GLN A 24 45.85 -59.64 41.57
CA GLN A 24 44.97 -58.80 40.77
C GLN A 24 45.58 -57.41 40.61
N LEU A 25 45.38 -56.79 39.45
CA LEU A 25 46.00 -55.49 39.16
C LEU A 25 45.39 -54.39 40.04
N ASN A 26 46.23 -53.43 40.44
CA ASN A 26 45.82 -52.25 41.20
C ASN A 26 46.87 -51.14 41.00
N GLY A 27 46.41 -49.94 40.65
CA GLY A 27 47.26 -48.78 40.46
C GLY A 27 47.67 -48.55 39.00
N VAL A 28 48.83 -47.91 38.80
CA VAL A 28 49.28 -47.41 37.50
C VAL A 28 50.29 -48.35 36.88
N TYR A 29 50.10 -48.72 35.61
CA TYR A 29 51.01 -49.54 34.82
C TYR A 29 51.34 -48.85 33.49
N THR A 30 52.44 -49.23 32.86
CA THR A 30 52.98 -48.62 31.63
C THR A 30 53.09 -49.60 30.46
N ILE A 31 52.89 -49.10 29.24
CA ILE A 31 53.03 -49.85 27.97
C ILE A 31 53.82 -48.99 26.96
N PRO A 32 54.99 -49.43 26.48
CA PRO A 32 55.74 -50.60 26.94
C PRO A 32 56.38 -50.32 28.31
N GLY A 33 56.48 -51.35 29.15
CA GLY A 33 57.06 -51.22 30.48
C GLY A 33 56.60 -52.36 31.37
N ASN A 34 55.67 -52.07 32.28
CA ASN A 34 55.07 -53.11 33.14
C ASN A 34 54.41 -54.22 32.33
N PHE A 35 53.83 -53.89 31.17
CA PHE A 35 53.39 -54.84 30.17
C PHE A 35 54.10 -54.56 28.83
N PRO A 36 54.47 -55.59 28.06
CA PRO A 36 55.16 -55.41 26.80
C PRO A 36 54.23 -54.92 25.68
N SER A 37 52.92 -55.16 25.79
CA SER A 37 51.95 -54.79 24.76
C SER A 37 50.52 -54.66 25.31
N LEU A 38 49.61 -54.10 24.51
CA LEU A 38 48.18 -54.06 24.82
C LEU A 38 47.58 -55.47 24.90
N ALA A 39 47.98 -56.38 24.01
CA ALA A 39 47.55 -57.78 24.07
C ALA A 39 47.88 -58.45 25.42
N ALA A 40 49.10 -58.22 25.94
CA ALA A 40 49.56 -58.83 27.19
C ALA A 40 48.77 -58.33 28.41
N VAL A 41 48.47 -57.03 28.48
CA VAL A 41 47.68 -56.49 29.58
C VAL A 41 46.20 -56.90 29.48
N ILE A 42 45.62 -56.96 28.28
CA ILE A 42 44.24 -57.42 28.10
C ILE A 42 44.10 -58.88 28.53
N SER A 43 45.05 -59.74 28.15
CA SER A 43 45.09 -61.14 28.61
C SER A 43 45.16 -61.24 30.14
N THR A 44 45.95 -60.37 30.78
CA THR A 44 46.09 -60.32 32.24
C THR A 44 44.79 -59.84 32.91
N LEU A 45 44.19 -58.75 32.41
CA LEU A 45 42.92 -58.22 32.93
C LEU A 45 41.79 -59.25 32.85
N ASN A 46 41.66 -59.92 31.69
CA ASN A 46 40.64 -60.94 31.47
C ASN A 46 40.80 -62.18 32.37
N THR A 47 42.01 -62.50 32.82
CA THR A 47 42.29 -63.72 33.60
C THR A 47 42.42 -63.46 35.11
N GLN A 48 42.98 -62.32 35.52
CA GLN A 48 43.29 -62.02 36.92
C GLN A 48 42.36 -60.95 37.53
N GLY A 49 41.74 -60.10 36.72
CA GLY A 49 40.92 -59.00 37.22
C GLY A 49 41.72 -57.92 37.96
N ILE A 50 41.00 -57.12 38.73
CA ILE A 50 41.53 -55.97 39.48
C ILE A 50 41.08 -56.02 40.95
N SER A 51 41.91 -55.47 41.85
CA SER A 51 41.57 -55.30 43.27
C SER A 51 41.41 -53.82 43.68
N GLY A 52 41.69 -52.90 42.77
CA GLY A 52 41.51 -51.45 42.89
C GLY A 52 41.45 -50.82 41.49
N SER A 53 41.29 -49.50 41.40
CA SER A 53 41.33 -48.80 40.10
C SER A 53 42.67 -49.00 39.39
N VAL A 54 42.63 -49.28 38.09
CA VAL A 54 43.79 -49.51 37.24
C VAL A 54 43.88 -48.44 36.16
N THR A 55 45.06 -47.82 36.03
CA THR A 55 45.38 -46.91 34.91
C THR A 55 46.55 -47.47 34.11
N LEU A 56 46.35 -47.68 32.82
CA LEU A 56 47.32 -48.19 31.86
C LEU A 56 47.81 -47.02 31.00
N ASN A 57 48.96 -46.47 31.37
CA ASN A 57 49.62 -45.39 30.67
C ASN A 57 50.38 -45.95 29.45
N ILE A 58 49.91 -45.62 28.25
CA ILE A 58 50.50 -46.07 26.99
C ILE A 58 51.38 -44.94 26.45
N ALA A 59 52.67 -45.22 26.25
CA ALA A 59 53.67 -44.24 25.86
C ALA A 59 53.32 -43.57 24.52
N SER A 60 53.52 -42.26 24.43
CA SER A 60 53.35 -41.52 23.17
C SER A 60 54.21 -42.11 22.04
N GLY A 61 53.63 -42.27 20.86
CA GLY A 61 54.27 -42.87 19.68
C GLY A 61 54.32 -44.40 19.69
N TYR A 62 53.83 -45.06 20.73
CA TYR A 62 53.69 -46.52 20.74
C TYR A 62 52.80 -46.98 19.60
N THR A 63 53.22 -48.00 18.86
CA THR A 63 52.46 -48.59 17.75
C THR A 63 52.38 -50.10 17.91
N GLU A 64 51.18 -50.68 17.77
CA GLU A 64 50.93 -52.12 17.83
C GLU A 64 49.97 -52.54 16.73
N THR A 65 50.29 -53.62 16.02
CA THR A 65 49.35 -54.28 15.11
C THR A 65 48.47 -55.23 15.91
N VAL A 66 47.17 -54.99 15.87
CA VAL A 66 46.16 -55.82 16.53
C VAL A 66 46.07 -57.19 15.84
N SER A 67 45.88 -58.25 16.63
CA SER A 67 45.73 -59.61 16.11
C SER A 67 44.52 -59.74 15.19
N ASN A 68 44.56 -60.69 14.23
CA ASN A 68 43.41 -61.02 13.40
C ASN A 68 42.18 -61.31 14.27
N GLY A 69 41.05 -60.68 13.94
CA GLY A 69 39.81 -60.77 14.71
C GLY A 69 39.69 -59.80 15.89
N GLY A 70 40.71 -58.98 16.18
CA GLY A 70 40.67 -57.93 17.22
C GLY A 70 41.09 -58.37 18.62
N TYR A 71 41.20 -57.41 19.55
CA TYR A 71 41.34 -57.71 20.97
C TYR A 71 39.99 -57.70 21.69
N THR A 72 39.79 -58.68 22.57
CA THR A 72 38.54 -58.84 23.33
C THR A 72 38.76 -58.59 24.82
N ILE A 73 37.94 -57.74 25.41
CA ILE A 73 37.86 -57.46 26.85
C ILE A 73 36.53 -58.02 27.36
N TYR A 74 36.62 -58.94 28.32
CA TYR A 74 35.49 -59.56 29.02
C TYR A 74 35.14 -58.78 30.29
N PRO A 75 34.07 -59.12 31.03
CA PRO A 75 33.84 -58.53 32.34
C PRO A 75 35.06 -58.76 33.23
N ILE A 76 35.68 -57.68 33.68
CA ILE A 76 36.92 -57.74 34.48
C ILE A 76 36.54 -57.98 35.94
N PRO A 77 36.92 -59.12 36.55
CA PRO A 77 36.60 -59.37 37.95
C PRO A 77 37.10 -58.24 38.86
N GLY A 78 36.21 -57.71 39.69
CA GLY A 78 36.51 -56.59 40.60
C GLY A 78 36.26 -55.18 40.04
N ALA A 79 35.93 -55.05 38.75
CA ALA A 79 35.51 -53.78 38.15
C ALA A 79 34.18 -53.28 38.73
N SER A 80 34.10 -51.99 39.03
CA SER A 80 32.92 -51.32 39.59
C SER A 80 33.04 -49.80 39.42
N PHE A 81 32.03 -49.06 39.86
CA PHE A 81 32.09 -47.59 39.88
C PHE A 81 33.23 -47.01 40.76
N LEU A 82 33.79 -47.81 41.69
CA LEU A 82 34.95 -47.44 42.51
C LEU A 82 36.28 -47.95 41.93
N ASN A 83 36.24 -49.07 41.20
CA ASN A 83 37.40 -49.75 40.65
C ASN A 83 37.27 -49.79 39.13
N THR A 84 37.81 -48.77 38.46
CA THR A 84 37.70 -48.61 37.01
C THR A 84 38.98 -49.04 36.30
N VAL A 85 38.91 -49.34 35.00
CA VAL A 85 40.08 -49.62 34.16
C VAL A 85 40.20 -48.55 33.10
N THR A 86 41.29 -47.79 33.11
CA THR A 86 41.54 -46.69 32.17
C THR A 86 42.77 -46.96 31.32
N PHE A 87 42.60 -47.10 30.01
CA PHE A 87 43.67 -47.08 29.02
C PHE A 87 43.88 -45.63 28.55
N LYS A 88 45.06 -45.07 28.80
CA LYS A 88 45.32 -43.64 28.61
C LYS A 88 46.64 -43.39 27.90
N ALA A 89 46.67 -42.47 26.94
CA ALA A 89 47.91 -41.96 26.37
C ALA A 89 48.75 -41.19 27.40
N GLN A 90 50.06 -41.42 27.39
CA GLN A 90 51.03 -40.81 28.28
C GLN A 90 52.08 -40.00 27.50
N GLY A 91 52.16 -38.70 27.80
CA GLY A 91 53.13 -37.77 27.19
C GLY A 91 52.49 -36.85 26.14
N ALA A 92 53.25 -35.87 25.65
CA ALA A 92 52.80 -34.87 24.67
C ALA A 92 53.14 -35.23 23.21
N GLY A 93 53.71 -36.42 22.96
CA GLY A 93 54.05 -36.90 21.61
C GLY A 93 52.83 -37.44 20.84
N ALA A 94 53.08 -38.12 19.72
CA ALA A 94 52.03 -38.76 18.92
C ALA A 94 51.16 -39.70 19.77
N ALA A 95 49.85 -39.79 19.46
CA ALA A 95 48.96 -40.69 20.16
C ALA A 95 49.41 -42.16 19.96
N PRO A 96 49.21 -43.03 20.97
CA PRO A 96 49.43 -44.46 20.79
C PRO A 96 48.52 -45.02 19.68
N LEU A 97 49.11 -45.69 18.70
CA LEU A 97 48.47 -46.17 17.48
C LEU A 97 48.26 -47.68 17.49
N PHE A 98 47.02 -48.12 17.32
CA PHE A 98 46.63 -49.51 17.16
C PHE A 98 46.17 -49.76 15.73
N VAL A 99 46.99 -50.48 14.96
CA VAL A 99 46.72 -50.78 13.55
C VAL A 99 45.93 -52.08 13.45
N ALA A 100 44.83 -52.09 12.71
CA ALA A 100 44.01 -53.27 12.50
C ALA A 100 44.82 -54.44 11.89
N GLY A 101 44.51 -55.66 12.31
CA GLY A 101 44.95 -56.87 11.63
C GLY A 101 44.24 -57.06 10.28
N THR A 102 44.48 -58.19 9.60
CA THR A 102 43.78 -58.51 8.34
C THR A 102 42.44 -59.17 8.64
N GLY A 103 41.35 -58.54 8.21
CA GLY A 103 39.98 -59.07 8.32
C GLY A 103 39.71 -60.23 7.36
N SER A 104 38.61 -60.92 7.63
CA SER A 104 38.08 -62.03 6.85
C SER A 104 36.54 -62.05 6.76
N ALA A 105 35.87 -61.24 7.58
CA ALA A 105 34.42 -61.15 7.65
C ALA A 105 33.85 -60.02 6.77
N VAL A 106 32.53 -59.99 6.66
CA VAL A 106 31.77 -58.91 6.03
C VAL A 106 30.64 -58.46 6.96
N PRO A 107 29.98 -57.31 6.72
CA PRO A 107 28.85 -56.85 7.53
C PRO A 107 27.65 -57.82 7.62
N SER A 108 27.59 -58.86 6.78
CA SER A 108 26.58 -59.93 6.82
C SER A 108 27.07 -61.22 7.51
N SER A 109 28.28 -61.24 8.08
CA SER A 109 28.83 -62.38 8.84
C SER A 109 28.33 -62.38 10.30
N ASN A 110 28.17 -63.58 10.88
CA ASN A 110 27.79 -63.74 12.30
C ASN A 110 28.91 -63.37 13.28
N ALA A 111 30.16 -63.56 12.90
CA ALA A 111 31.32 -63.07 13.62
C ALA A 111 32.01 -62.05 12.73
N GLN A 112 32.03 -60.79 13.15
CA GLN A 112 32.58 -59.68 12.39
C GLN A 112 33.92 -59.22 12.98
N ASP A 113 34.74 -58.60 12.15
CA ASP A 113 36.08 -58.16 12.53
C ASP A 113 36.05 -56.72 13.03
N GLY A 114 36.88 -56.46 14.04
CA GLY A 114 37.08 -55.12 14.55
C GLY A 114 38.35 -55.01 15.37
N ILE A 115 38.70 -53.80 15.79
CA ILE A 115 39.97 -53.54 16.46
C ILE A 115 39.86 -53.90 17.96
N ILE A 116 38.82 -53.42 18.63
CA ILE A 116 38.53 -53.72 20.04
C ILE A 116 37.08 -54.24 20.20
N LYS A 117 36.90 -55.28 21.02
CA LYS A 117 35.60 -55.86 21.41
C LYS A 117 35.45 -55.82 22.92
N LEU A 118 34.45 -55.13 23.42
CA LEU A 118 33.97 -55.21 24.79
C LEU A 118 32.78 -56.18 24.80
N ILE A 119 32.84 -57.25 25.60
CA ILE A 119 31.77 -58.24 25.70
C ILE A 119 31.32 -58.33 27.15
N GLY A 120 30.20 -57.68 27.50
CA GLY A 120 29.75 -57.54 28.89
C GLY A 120 30.73 -56.78 29.80
N ALA A 121 31.70 -56.08 29.23
CA ALA A 121 32.71 -55.38 30.01
C ALA A 121 32.16 -54.07 30.55
N ASP A 122 32.50 -53.76 31.80
CA ASP A 122 31.99 -52.62 32.54
C ASP A 122 33.11 -51.71 33.04
N TYR A 123 32.83 -50.41 33.16
CA TYR A 123 33.73 -49.40 33.73
C TYR A 123 35.10 -49.31 33.04
N ILE A 124 35.13 -49.55 31.73
CA ILE A 124 36.33 -49.40 30.90
C ILE A 124 36.37 -48.00 30.29
N THR A 125 37.53 -47.33 30.38
CA THR A 125 37.78 -46.04 29.74
C THR A 125 38.94 -46.14 28.75
N PHE A 126 38.73 -45.68 27.52
CA PHE A 126 39.79 -45.36 26.56
C PHE A 126 39.94 -43.85 26.46
N ASP A 127 41.15 -43.32 26.66
CA ASP A 127 41.45 -41.89 26.72
C ASP A 127 42.68 -41.53 25.87
N GLY A 128 42.47 -40.88 24.72
CA GLY A 128 43.56 -40.32 23.92
C GLY A 128 44.28 -41.29 22.99
N LEU A 129 43.63 -42.39 22.58
CA LEU A 129 44.23 -43.44 21.75
C LEU A 129 43.84 -43.34 20.28
N GLU A 130 44.66 -43.87 19.38
CA GLU A 130 44.39 -43.94 17.94
C GLU A 130 44.19 -45.39 17.46
N PHE A 131 43.14 -45.63 16.69
CA PHE A 131 42.81 -46.92 16.09
C PHE A 131 42.64 -46.75 14.58
N THR A 132 43.41 -47.50 13.78
CA THR A 132 43.45 -47.30 12.32
C THR A 132 43.36 -48.61 11.55
N ASP A 133 42.47 -48.66 10.56
CA ASP A 133 42.40 -49.73 9.56
C ASP A 133 43.09 -49.30 8.26
N LEU A 134 44.25 -49.92 7.98
CA LEU A 134 45.02 -49.66 6.76
C LEU A 134 44.69 -50.64 5.62
N ASN A 135 43.81 -51.63 5.84
CA ASN A 135 43.40 -52.55 4.79
C ASN A 135 42.62 -51.80 3.71
N THR A 136 42.80 -52.15 2.44
CA THR A 136 42.25 -51.38 1.30
C THR A 136 41.12 -52.08 0.55
N THR A 137 40.78 -53.32 0.91
CA THR A 137 39.84 -54.17 0.18
C THR A 137 38.96 -54.95 1.16
N ASN A 138 37.65 -54.98 0.93
CA ASN A 138 36.73 -55.88 1.64
C ASN A 138 36.93 -57.31 1.09
N PRO A 139 37.04 -58.38 1.92
CA PRO A 139 36.71 -58.46 3.36
C PRO A 139 37.88 -58.22 4.34
N GLN A 140 39.01 -57.68 3.90
CA GLN A 140 40.17 -57.45 4.79
C GLN A 140 39.98 -56.24 5.71
N THR A 141 39.16 -55.28 5.29
CA THR A 141 38.77 -54.10 6.08
C THR A 141 37.90 -54.48 7.27
N MET A 142 38.07 -53.80 8.40
CA MET A 142 37.28 -54.02 9.61
C MET A 142 35.82 -53.59 9.45
N GLU A 143 34.90 -54.33 10.07
CA GLU A 143 33.49 -53.94 10.18
C GLU A 143 33.28 -52.90 11.28
N PHE A 144 34.08 -52.90 12.34
CA PHE A 144 34.00 -51.88 13.38
C PHE A 144 35.34 -51.52 14.03
N GLY A 145 35.46 -50.30 14.55
CA GLY A 145 36.64 -49.88 15.33
C GLY A 145 36.57 -50.45 16.74
N ILE A 146 35.58 -49.99 17.51
CA ILE A 146 35.32 -50.43 18.88
C ILE A 146 33.88 -50.94 18.97
N GLY A 147 33.71 -52.22 19.30
CA GLY A 147 32.40 -52.89 19.42
C GLY A 147 32.02 -53.22 20.86
N PHE A 148 30.76 -52.99 21.24
CA PHE A 148 30.16 -53.27 22.53
C PHE A 148 29.06 -54.32 22.35
N PHE A 149 29.34 -55.52 22.85
CA PHE A 149 28.51 -56.71 22.70
C PHE A 149 27.95 -57.16 24.04
N LYS A 150 26.79 -57.81 23.97
CA LYS A 150 26.21 -58.49 25.13
C LYS A 150 26.94 -59.81 25.36
N LEU A 151 27.26 -60.11 26.61
CA LEU A 151 27.80 -61.41 26.98
C LEU A 151 26.68 -62.46 27.02
N SER A 152 25.54 -62.10 27.61
CA SER A 152 24.37 -62.96 27.77
C SER A 152 23.06 -62.16 27.78
N THR A 153 21.91 -62.82 27.92
CA THR A 153 20.61 -62.15 28.06
C THR A 153 20.47 -61.37 29.37
N THR A 154 21.40 -61.56 30.31
CA THR A 154 21.43 -60.91 31.63
C THR A 154 22.69 -60.10 31.88
N ASP A 155 23.59 -59.98 30.90
CA ASP A 155 24.89 -59.29 31.05
C ASP A 155 25.33 -58.62 29.74
N GLY A 156 25.38 -57.30 29.75
CA GLY A 156 25.79 -56.42 28.65
C GLY A 156 26.69 -55.29 29.14
N CYS A 157 27.23 -54.49 28.22
CA CYS A 157 28.26 -53.49 28.54
C CYS A 157 27.69 -52.27 29.30
N GLN A 158 28.19 -52.00 30.50
CA GLN A 158 27.73 -50.91 31.37
C GLN A 158 28.81 -49.86 31.65
N SER A 159 28.41 -48.58 31.61
CA SER A 159 29.21 -47.47 32.15
C SER A 159 30.63 -47.32 31.58
N ASN A 160 30.84 -47.71 30.31
CA ASN A 160 32.12 -47.54 29.64
C ASN A 160 32.24 -46.15 29.01
N THR A 161 33.47 -45.70 28.77
CA THR A 161 33.76 -44.40 28.17
C THR A 161 34.83 -44.53 27.07
N VAL A 162 34.54 -44.02 25.88
CA VAL A 162 35.55 -43.77 24.84
C VAL A 162 35.67 -42.26 24.70
N LYS A 163 36.85 -41.70 24.97
CA LYS A 163 37.05 -40.26 24.89
C LYS A 163 38.41 -39.85 24.34
N ASN A 164 38.44 -38.68 23.69
CA ASN A 164 39.67 -38.11 23.10
C ASN A 164 40.37 -39.06 22.09
N CYS A 165 39.69 -40.11 21.61
CA CYS A 165 40.29 -41.10 20.73
C CYS A 165 40.11 -40.71 19.26
N THR A 166 41.03 -41.17 18.41
CA THR A 166 40.89 -41.09 16.95
C THR A 166 40.64 -42.49 16.39
N ILE A 167 39.56 -42.67 15.63
CA ILE A 167 39.18 -43.95 15.01
C ILE A 167 39.09 -43.70 13.50
N THR A 168 40.04 -44.24 12.75
CA THR A 168 40.08 -44.13 11.28
C THR A 168 39.90 -45.52 10.67
N LEU A 169 38.73 -45.79 10.09
CA LEU A 169 38.51 -47.07 9.39
C LEU A 169 38.75 -46.91 7.89
N ASN A 170 38.31 -47.91 7.10
CA ASN A 170 38.22 -47.79 5.66
C ASN A 170 36.75 -47.82 5.16
N ARG A 171 36.35 -46.74 4.49
CA ARG A 171 35.00 -46.50 3.97
C ARG A 171 34.69 -47.33 2.72
N ILE A 172 35.70 -47.96 2.13
CA ILE A 172 35.46 -48.93 1.04
C ILE A 172 34.69 -50.15 1.54
N ASN A 173 34.70 -50.43 2.85
CA ASN A 173 33.75 -51.34 3.46
C ASN A 173 32.37 -50.68 3.50
N ASN A 174 31.60 -50.86 2.43
CA ASN A 174 30.22 -50.38 2.28
C ASN A 174 29.26 -51.51 1.87
N ALA A 175 29.67 -52.76 2.11
CA ALA A 175 28.91 -53.96 1.78
C ALA A 175 27.59 -54.06 2.57
N ASN A 176 26.61 -54.76 2.00
CA ASN A 176 25.31 -54.98 2.63
C ASN A 176 25.46 -55.69 3.99
N ALA A 177 24.65 -55.29 4.96
CA ALA A 177 24.50 -56.00 6.21
C ALA A 177 23.27 -56.93 6.20
N ALA A 178 23.13 -57.73 7.25
CA ALA A 178 21.99 -58.62 7.46
C ALA A 178 21.51 -58.54 8.92
N GLY A 179 20.28 -59.01 9.18
CA GLY A 179 19.72 -59.05 10.53
C GLY A 179 19.58 -57.65 11.14
N ILE A 180 20.11 -57.47 12.35
CA ILE A 180 20.05 -56.20 13.09
C ILE A 180 21.24 -55.25 12.84
N VAL A 181 22.22 -55.67 12.04
CA VAL A 181 23.47 -54.93 11.81
C VAL A 181 23.29 -53.97 10.62
N TYR A 182 24.04 -52.85 10.62
CA TYR A 182 23.99 -51.85 9.55
C TYR A 182 25.15 -51.98 8.54
N PRO A 183 24.95 -51.57 7.26
CA PRO A 183 25.93 -51.76 6.19
C PRO A 183 27.30 -51.12 6.46
N GLY A 184 28.34 -51.74 5.88
CA GLY A 184 29.71 -51.23 5.87
C GLY A 184 30.40 -51.12 7.24
N SER A 185 31.51 -50.38 7.27
CA SER A 185 32.31 -50.14 8.47
C SER A 185 31.69 -49.13 9.44
N ARG A 186 31.80 -49.38 10.74
CA ARG A 186 31.20 -48.60 11.83
C ARG A 186 32.27 -48.16 12.83
N GLY A 187 32.49 -46.86 13.01
CA GLY A 187 33.55 -46.37 13.91
C GLY A 187 33.43 -46.92 15.34
N ILE A 188 32.28 -46.67 15.96
CA ILE A 188 31.88 -47.26 17.25
C ILE A 188 30.56 -47.98 17.06
N GLU A 189 30.46 -49.21 17.58
CA GLU A 189 29.25 -50.03 17.51
C GLU A 189 28.84 -50.52 18.89
N LEU A 190 27.59 -50.26 19.27
CA LEU A 190 26.93 -50.83 20.43
C LEU A 190 25.71 -51.60 19.94
N VAL A 191 25.64 -52.90 20.23
CA VAL A 191 24.70 -53.80 19.56
C VAL A 191 24.05 -54.81 20.50
N ASN A 192 22.76 -55.06 20.30
CA ASN A 192 21.97 -56.08 20.99
C ASN A 192 22.24 -57.50 20.44
N ALA A 193 23.51 -57.92 20.43
CA ALA A 193 23.93 -59.25 20.00
C ALA A 193 25.18 -59.72 20.75
N GLN A 194 25.44 -61.03 20.69
CA GLN A 194 26.74 -61.60 21.05
C GLN A 194 27.70 -61.46 19.86
N SER A 195 29.00 -61.31 20.12
CA SER A 195 30.00 -61.09 19.07
C SER A 195 30.13 -62.23 18.05
N GLY A 196 29.80 -63.47 18.43
CA GLY A 196 29.77 -64.63 17.53
C GLY A 196 28.43 -64.87 16.83
N ALA A 197 27.40 -64.08 17.16
CA ALA A 197 26.04 -64.19 16.62
C ALA A 197 25.49 -62.79 16.29
N HIS A 198 26.31 -61.95 15.67
CA HIS A 198 26.12 -60.51 15.51
C HIS A 198 24.81 -60.14 14.80
N LEU A 199 24.33 -60.99 13.89
CA LEU A 199 23.10 -60.74 13.11
C LEU A 199 21.81 -60.98 13.92
N SER A 200 21.90 -61.71 15.04
CA SER A 200 20.76 -62.21 15.80
C SER A 200 20.52 -61.38 17.05
N ALA A 201 19.36 -60.73 17.11
CA ALA A 201 18.95 -59.96 18.28
C ALA A 201 18.79 -60.85 19.52
N MET A 202 19.26 -60.38 20.67
CA MET A 202 19.03 -61.03 21.95
C MET A 202 17.76 -60.52 22.63
N THR A 203 17.02 -61.43 23.28
CA THR A 203 15.97 -61.08 24.23
C THR A 203 16.60 -60.81 25.59
N VAL A 204 16.59 -59.56 26.04
CA VAL A 204 17.11 -59.20 27.36
C VAL A 204 16.16 -59.72 28.44
N LEU A 205 16.71 -60.32 29.51
CA LEU A 205 15.95 -60.90 30.63
C LEU A 205 16.22 -60.19 31.97
N ALA A 206 17.26 -59.36 32.06
CA ALA A 206 17.58 -58.54 33.23
C ALA A 206 18.15 -57.17 32.80
N ALA A 207 17.98 -56.13 33.61
CA ALA A 207 18.46 -54.77 33.29
C ALA A 207 19.98 -54.73 33.04
N SER A 208 20.75 -55.56 33.74
CA SER A 208 22.19 -55.75 33.51
C SER A 208 22.52 -56.33 32.13
N GLY A 209 21.56 -56.95 31.43
CA GLY A 209 21.70 -57.43 30.05
C GLY A 209 21.48 -56.37 28.98
N SER A 210 21.25 -55.12 29.37
CA SER A 210 21.28 -53.98 28.44
C SER A 210 22.74 -53.54 28.19
N ASN A 211 23.00 -52.81 27.10
CA ASN A 211 24.22 -52.01 26.98
C ASN A 211 23.86 -50.57 27.38
N SER A 212 24.14 -50.16 28.61
CA SER A 212 23.61 -48.90 29.17
C SER A 212 24.67 -48.00 29.78
N ASN A 213 24.37 -46.71 29.84
CA ASN A 213 25.21 -45.66 30.43
C ASN A 213 26.61 -45.52 29.81
N ASN A 214 26.78 -45.94 28.56
CA ASN A 214 28.04 -45.82 27.83
C ASN A 214 28.19 -44.40 27.25
N ARG A 215 29.43 -43.90 27.23
CA ARG A 215 29.75 -42.50 26.92
C ARG A 215 30.78 -42.41 25.80
N PHE A 216 30.48 -41.58 24.80
CA PHE A 216 31.38 -41.34 23.67
C PHE A 216 31.63 -39.83 23.56
N TYR A 217 32.81 -39.37 23.96
CA TYR A 217 33.11 -37.93 24.10
C TYR A 217 34.38 -37.50 23.38
N ASN A 218 34.32 -36.40 22.61
CA ASN A 218 35.49 -35.77 21.97
C ASN A 218 36.33 -36.74 21.13
N ASN A 219 35.68 -37.74 20.50
CA ASN A 219 36.36 -38.65 19.61
C ASN A 219 36.36 -38.09 18.19
N THR A 220 37.45 -38.31 17.45
CA THR A 220 37.50 -38.11 16.00
C THR A 220 37.27 -39.44 15.31
N ILE A 221 36.14 -39.61 14.64
CA ILE A 221 35.75 -40.83 13.94
C ILE A 221 35.68 -40.54 12.46
N GLN A 222 36.44 -41.26 11.64
CA GLN A 222 36.55 -40.92 10.23
C GLN A 222 36.79 -42.10 9.29
N ASN A 223 36.55 -41.85 8.00
CA ASN A 223 36.74 -42.81 6.91
C ASN A 223 35.99 -44.13 7.14
N CYS A 224 34.79 -44.07 7.72
CA CYS A 224 33.91 -45.22 7.93
C CYS A 224 32.69 -45.14 6.98
N ASN A 225 31.90 -46.22 6.88
CA ASN A 225 30.58 -46.09 6.28
C ASN A 225 29.59 -45.40 7.24
N ILE A 226 29.67 -45.71 8.54
CA ILE A 226 28.83 -45.15 9.61
C ILE A 226 29.71 -44.71 10.78
N GLY A 227 29.42 -43.55 11.38
CA GLY A 227 30.19 -43.03 12.51
C GLY A 227 29.98 -43.83 13.80
N ILE A 228 28.79 -43.68 14.41
CA ILE A 228 28.43 -44.33 15.66
C ILE A 228 27.08 -45.04 15.52
N THR A 229 27.02 -46.31 15.95
CA THR A 229 25.82 -47.15 15.90
C THR A 229 25.45 -47.60 17.32
N CYS A 230 24.20 -47.40 17.74
CA CYS A 230 23.67 -47.83 19.04
C CYS A 230 22.34 -48.60 18.86
N ILE A 231 22.41 -49.93 18.70
CA ILE A 231 21.26 -50.82 18.50
C ILE A 231 20.91 -51.52 19.80
N GLY A 232 19.80 -51.10 20.42
CA GLY A 232 19.29 -51.62 21.68
C GLY A 232 18.20 -52.69 21.51
N PHE A 233 17.80 -53.26 22.64
CA PHE A 233 16.68 -54.19 22.74
C PHE A 233 15.32 -53.45 22.72
N ALA A 234 14.39 -53.92 21.88
CA ALA A 234 13.02 -53.43 21.83
C ALA A 234 12.21 -53.90 23.05
N ALA A 235 12.48 -53.31 24.22
CA ALA A 235 11.80 -53.66 25.46
C ALA A 235 10.29 -53.34 25.40
N LEU A 236 9.50 -54.13 26.13
CA LEU A 236 8.06 -53.89 26.34
C LEU A 236 7.85 -53.06 27.61
N SER A 237 6.70 -52.38 27.72
CA SER A 237 6.31 -51.63 28.93
C SER A 237 6.39 -52.52 30.18
N PRO A 238 7.02 -52.09 31.30
CA PRO A 238 7.42 -50.72 31.63
C PRO A 238 8.85 -50.30 31.16
N TYR A 239 9.42 -50.99 30.17
CA TYR A 239 10.68 -50.66 29.49
C TYR A 239 11.95 -50.75 30.35
N ASN A 240 11.90 -51.45 31.48
CA ASN A 240 13.01 -51.66 32.42
C ASN A 240 14.20 -52.47 31.85
N LEU A 241 14.02 -53.17 30.73
CA LEU A 241 15.04 -53.99 30.07
C LEU A 241 15.66 -53.29 28.86
N ALA A 242 15.30 -52.03 28.61
CA ALA A 242 15.82 -51.28 27.48
C ALA A 242 17.25 -50.81 27.70
N ASP A 243 17.96 -50.60 26.60
CA ASP A 243 19.25 -49.92 26.57
C ASP A 243 19.02 -48.43 26.90
N PHE A 244 19.64 -47.96 27.99
CA PHE A 244 19.28 -46.73 28.67
C PHE A 244 20.49 -45.83 28.92
N GLY A 245 20.30 -44.52 28.74
CA GLY A 245 21.25 -43.50 29.19
C GLY A 245 22.58 -43.47 28.42
N ASN A 246 22.65 -44.08 27.23
CA ASN A 246 23.81 -43.95 26.36
C ASN A 246 23.92 -42.52 25.83
N ASP A 247 25.14 -41.99 25.82
CA ASP A 247 25.42 -40.56 25.61
C ASP A 247 26.51 -40.35 24.56
N VAL A 248 26.13 -39.73 23.44
CA VAL A 248 26.99 -39.37 22.32
C VAL A 248 27.21 -37.86 22.33
N GLY A 249 28.36 -37.46 22.86
CA GLY A 249 28.86 -36.08 22.83
C GLY A 249 28.51 -35.21 24.05
N GLY A 250 27.75 -35.73 25.02
CA GLY A 250 27.63 -35.14 26.35
C GLY A 250 26.86 -33.82 26.40
N THR A 251 26.91 -33.14 27.56
CA THR A 251 26.24 -31.84 27.79
C THR A 251 27.16 -30.64 27.60
N LEU A 252 28.48 -30.84 27.61
CA LEU A 252 29.49 -29.81 27.39
C LEU A 252 29.97 -29.82 25.94
N SER A 253 30.19 -28.65 25.33
CA SER A 253 30.71 -28.55 23.96
C SER A 253 32.05 -29.26 23.77
N ALA A 254 32.91 -29.26 24.80
CA ALA A 254 34.19 -29.96 24.80
C ALA A 254 34.07 -31.50 24.71
N ASN A 255 32.89 -32.07 24.95
CA ASN A 255 32.64 -33.51 24.82
C ASN A 255 32.16 -33.90 23.43
N GLY A 256 31.93 -32.96 22.51
CA GLY A 256 31.39 -33.23 21.18
C GLY A 256 32.25 -34.14 20.31
N ASN A 257 31.68 -35.18 19.70
CA ASN A 257 32.45 -36.01 18.76
C ASN A 257 32.56 -35.35 17.39
N HIS A 258 33.67 -35.59 16.69
CA HIS A 258 33.92 -35.18 15.32
C HIS A 258 33.78 -36.40 14.40
N ILE A 259 32.65 -36.51 13.69
CA ILE A 259 32.37 -37.61 12.75
C ILE A 259 32.59 -37.09 11.34
N LEU A 260 33.70 -37.46 10.71
CA LEU A 260 34.22 -36.83 9.50
C LEU A 260 34.38 -37.86 8.36
N ASN A 261 34.16 -37.45 7.12
CA ASN A 261 34.44 -38.27 5.93
C ASN A 261 33.81 -39.68 5.96
N PHE A 262 32.63 -39.79 6.58
CA PHE A 262 31.80 -41.00 6.51
C PHE A 262 31.01 -41.04 5.18
N GLY A 263 30.23 -42.09 4.90
CA GLY A 263 29.43 -42.15 3.66
C GLY A 263 29.85 -43.22 2.66
N GLY A 264 30.83 -44.06 2.99
CA GLY A 264 31.29 -45.11 2.10
C GLY A 264 32.12 -44.59 0.91
N ALA A 265 32.27 -45.42 -0.13
CA ALA A 265 32.92 -45.06 -1.39
C ALA A 265 31.95 -44.43 -2.42
N SER A 266 32.49 -43.86 -3.51
CA SER A 266 31.71 -43.21 -4.59
C SER A 266 30.67 -44.10 -5.27
N GLY A 267 30.85 -45.42 -5.24
CA GLY A 267 29.91 -46.43 -5.76
C GLY A 267 29.05 -47.12 -4.70
N ALA A 268 28.87 -46.54 -3.51
CA ALA A 268 28.04 -47.13 -2.46
C ALA A 268 26.58 -47.35 -2.94
N THR A 269 25.99 -48.49 -2.61
CA THR A 269 24.60 -48.84 -2.96
C THR A 269 23.65 -48.83 -1.76
N ASN A 270 24.20 -48.63 -0.55
CA ASN A 270 23.46 -48.65 0.72
C ASN A 270 23.44 -47.27 1.37
N ALA A 271 22.46 -47.05 2.25
CA ALA A 271 22.39 -45.84 3.06
C ALA A 271 23.56 -45.72 4.06
N SER A 272 23.86 -44.48 4.45
CA SER A 272 24.90 -44.15 5.42
C SER A 272 24.41 -43.19 6.50
N TYR A 273 25.02 -43.26 7.67
CA TYR A 273 24.60 -42.57 8.90
C TYR A 273 25.81 -41.97 9.64
N GLY A 274 25.70 -40.73 10.12
CA GLY A 274 26.67 -40.18 11.06
C GLY A 274 26.53 -40.86 12.43
N ILE A 275 25.34 -40.69 13.04
CA ILE A 275 24.92 -41.36 14.27
C ILE A 275 23.60 -42.07 14.00
N ILE A 276 23.51 -43.34 14.40
CA ILE A 276 22.26 -44.09 14.40
C ILE A 276 21.98 -44.73 15.75
N ALA A 277 20.75 -44.56 16.26
CA ALA A 277 20.32 -45.14 17.51
C ALA A 277 18.94 -45.80 17.38
N ILE A 278 18.87 -47.10 17.68
CA ILE A 278 17.64 -47.88 17.59
C ILE A 278 17.31 -48.44 18.98
N ASN A 279 16.05 -48.30 19.42
CA ASN A 279 15.56 -48.79 20.72
C ASN A 279 16.37 -48.28 21.94
N GLN A 280 16.80 -47.03 21.92
CA GLN A 280 17.54 -46.39 23.02
C GLN A 280 16.63 -45.48 23.85
N TYR A 281 16.74 -45.54 25.18
CA TYR A 281 15.92 -44.79 26.13
C TYR A 281 16.75 -43.76 26.89
N ASN A 282 16.22 -42.54 27.04
CA ASN A 282 16.97 -41.39 27.56
C ASN A 282 18.30 -41.19 26.80
N PHE A 283 18.26 -41.40 25.48
CA PHE A 283 19.41 -41.26 24.60
C PHE A 283 19.74 -39.78 24.39
N ASN A 284 21.03 -39.45 24.45
CA ASN A 284 21.54 -38.12 24.15
C ASN A 284 22.48 -38.19 22.94
N ALA A 285 22.20 -37.39 21.90
CA ALA A 285 23.13 -37.08 20.83
C ALA A 285 23.33 -35.57 20.80
N SER A 286 24.35 -35.07 21.49
CA SER A 286 24.57 -33.63 21.63
C SER A 286 26.01 -33.20 21.40
N ASN A 287 26.20 -31.93 21.02
CA ASN A 287 27.52 -31.31 20.78
C ASN A 287 28.35 -31.92 19.64
N ASN A 288 27.80 -32.82 18.82
CA ASN A 288 28.59 -33.50 17.78
C ASN A 288 28.75 -32.63 16.52
N ARG A 289 29.92 -32.73 15.89
CA ARG A 289 30.21 -32.18 14.56
C ARG A 289 30.21 -33.31 13.54
N ILE A 290 29.27 -33.30 12.60
CA ILE A 290 29.06 -34.37 11.63
C ILE A 290 29.25 -33.82 10.21
N ASN A 291 30.20 -34.37 9.47
CA ASN A 291 30.48 -33.98 8.09
C ASN A 291 30.93 -35.18 7.25
N ASN A 292 30.13 -35.61 6.27
CA ASN A 292 30.50 -36.77 5.43
C ASN A 292 31.53 -36.45 4.35
N ASN A 293 31.82 -35.17 4.08
CA ASN A 293 32.81 -34.78 3.09
C ASN A 293 33.50 -33.45 3.44
N THR A 294 34.69 -33.53 4.04
CA THR A 294 35.54 -32.37 4.32
C THR A 294 36.45 -31.99 3.13
N GLY A 295 36.18 -32.49 1.93
CA GLY A 295 37.08 -32.45 0.76
C GLY A 295 37.95 -33.70 0.58
N LEU A 296 38.07 -34.53 1.63
CA LEU A 296 38.73 -35.84 1.59
C LEU A 296 37.72 -37.00 1.49
N GLY A 297 36.43 -36.72 1.73
CA GLY A 297 35.31 -37.66 1.67
C GLY A 297 34.73 -37.81 0.26
N PHE A 298 33.54 -38.39 0.16
CA PHE A 298 32.74 -38.42 -1.06
C PHE A 298 31.32 -37.92 -0.80
N ASN A 299 30.70 -37.32 -1.82
CA ASN A 299 29.27 -37.06 -1.77
C ASN A 299 28.53 -38.40 -1.91
N HIS A 300 27.70 -38.74 -0.92
CA HIS A 300 27.10 -40.07 -0.85
C HIS A 300 26.01 -40.27 -1.93
N PRO A 301 26.03 -41.35 -2.74
CA PRO A 301 25.13 -41.52 -3.90
C PRO A 301 23.73 -42.09 -3.58
N VAL A 302 23.44 -42.48 -2.33
CA VAL A 302 22.14 -43.04 -1.89
C VAL A 302 21.69 -42.29 -0.62
N SER A 303 20.66 -42.75 0.09
CA SER A 303 20.14 -42.06 1.28
C SER A 303 21.22 -41.78 2.32
N LEU A 304 21.39 -40.49 2.67
CA LEU A 304 22.40 -40.01 3.61
C LEU A 304 21.72 -39.41 4.84
N ARG A 305 22.12 -39.85 6.03
CA ARG A 305 21.57 -39.33 7.29
C ARG A 305 22.65 -38.84 8.23
N GLY A 306 22.43 -37.69 8.85
CA GLY A 306 23.29 -37.16 9.89
C GLY A 306 23.08 -37.92 11.20
N ILE A 307 21.96 -37.64 11.86
CA ILE A 307 21.52 -38.31 13.09
C ILE A 307 20.17 -38.99 12.82
N TYR A 308 20.08 -40.29 13.05
CA TYR A 308 18.84 -41.06 12.89
C TYR A 308 18.50 -41.86 14.14
N LEU A 309 17.31 -41.61 14.70
CA LEU A 309 16.83 -42.27 15.91
C LEU A 309 15.54 -43.04 15.59
N SER A 310 15.38 -44.29 16.03
CA SER A 310 14.15 -45.05 15.80
C SER A 310 13.85 -46.15 16.83
N GLY A 311 12.61 -46.66 16.83
CA GLY A 311 12.22 -47.90 17.50
C GLY A 311 11.88 -47.77 19.00
N ALA A 312 12.40 -46.75 19.68
CA ALA A 312 12.12 -46.56 21.10
C ALA A 312 10.67 -46.09 21.32
N THR A 313 9.94 -46.75 22.23
CA THR A 313 8.53 -46.46 22.53
C THR A 313 8.43 -45.74 23.88
N ASN A 314 7.65 -44.67 23.98
CA ASN A 314 7.50 -43.82 25.17
C ASN A 314 8.84 -43.39 25.80
N ALA A 315 9.89 -43.25 24.97
CA ALA A 315 11.23 -42.87 25.39
C ALA A 315 11.44 -41.36 25.31
N ASN A 316 12.20 -40.80 26.26
CA ASN A 316 12.75 -39.45 26.09
C ASN A 316 14.00 -39.50 25.22
N VAL A 317 14.17 -38.46 24.40
CA VAL A 317 15.28 -38.36 23.45
C VAL A 317 15.73 -36.91 23.39
N THR A 318 17.04 -36.70 23.42
CA THR A 318 17.66 -35.37 23.27
C THR A 318 18.62 -35.35 22.09
N VAL A 319 18.40 -34.44 21.15
CA VAL A 319 19.32 -34.09 20.07
C VAL A 319 19.63 -32.61 20.15
N SER A 320 20.79 -32.23 20.67
CA SER A 320 21.07 -30.81 20.89
C SER A 320 22.47 -30.32 20.59
N ASN A 321 22.62 -29.06 20.20
CA ASN A 321 23.94 -28.43 20.00
C ASN A 321 24.82 -29.13 18.94
N ASN A 322 24.24 -29.90 18.02
CA ASN A 322 25.02 -30.56 16.96
C ASN A 322 25.24 -29.61 15.78
N THR A 323 26.38 -29.75 15.10
CA THR A 323 26.65 -29.08 13.82
C THR A 323 26.74 -30.13 12.70
N LEU A 324 25.92 -29.99 11.66
CA LEU A 324 25.81 -30.95 10.58
C LEU A 324 26.04 -30.28 9.21
N THR A 325 26.92 -30.90 8.41
CA THR A 325 27.20 -30.53 7.01
C THR A 325 27.18 -31.79 6.17
N LEU A 326 26.17 -31.93 5.29
CA LEU A 326 25.95 -33.16 4.52
C LEU A 326 26.02 -32.94 3.02
N ALA A 327 26.84 -33.70 2.31
CA ALA A 327 26.99 -33.67 0.87
C ALA A 327 26.49 -34.98 0.23
N PHE A 328 25.42 -34.89 -0.56
CA PHE A 328 24.74 -36.02 -1.20
C PHE A 328 24.81 -35.90 -2.73
N ASN A 329 24.91 -37.03 -3.44
CA ASN A 329 25.07 -37.08 -4.90
C ASN A 329 24.10 -38.02 -5.62
N GLY A 330 23.10 -38.57 -4.93
CA GLY A 330 22.13 -39.47 -5.55
C GLY A 330 21.11 -38.72 -6.42
N ALA A 331 20.65 -39.34 -7.51
CA ALA A 331 19.56 -38.79 -8.31
C ALA A 331 18.21 -38.85 -7.56
N SER A 332 18.00 -39.90 -6.76
CA SER A 332 16.83 -40.12 -5.91
C SER A 332 17.28 -40.59 -4.51
N GLY A 333 16.36 -40.58 -3.55
CA GLY A 333 16.63 -40.94 -2.16
C GLY A 333 16.34 -39.80 -1.21
N GLN A 334 16.92 -39.86 -0.02
CA GLN A 334 16.64 -38.93 1.07
C GLN A 334 17.93 -38.42 1.68
N VAL A 335 17.98 -37.11 1.93
CA VAL A 335 19.03 -36.47 2.73
C VAL A 335 18.38 -35.94 3.98
N SER A 336 18.67 -36.52 5.14
CA SER A 336 18.16 -36.02 6.42
C SER A 336 19.28 -35.62 7.37
N ALA A 337 19.29 -34.37 7.82
CA ALA A 337 20.29 -33.95 8.81
C ALA A 337 19.96 -34.55 10.18
N ILE A 338 18.75 -34.33 10.68
CA ILE A 338 18.26 -34.94 11.92
C ILE A 338 16.92 -35.60 11.63
N GLU A 339 16.83 -36.90 11.91
CA GLU A 339 15.61 -37.67 11.77
C GLU A 339 15.30 -38.43 13.05
N ASN A 340 14.14 -38.15 13.64
CA ASN A 340 13.67 -38.80 14.86
C ASN A 340 12.37 -39.56 14.61
N ASN A 341 12.45 -40.87 14.79
CA ASN A 341 11.36 -41.83 14.86
C ASN A 341 11.37 -42.60 16.20
N SER A 342 12.04 -42.05 17.22
CA SER A 342 12.08 -42.57 18.59
C SER A 342 11.20 -41.74 19.52
N GLY A 343 10.62 -42.39 20.52
CA GLY A 343 9.60 -41.81 21.41
C GLY A 343 8.17 -42.11 20.95
N LEU A 344 7.95 -43.23 20.27
CA LEU A 344 6.66 -43.62 19.69
C LEU A 344 5.60 -43.93 20.76
N THR A 345 4.32 -43.80 20.38
CA THR A 345 3.11 -44.02 21.21
C THR A 345 3.25 -43.37 22.59
N GLY A 346 3.65 -42.10 22.59
CA GLY A 346 4.00 -41.36 23.78
C GLY A 346 2.80 -41.00 24.65
N ILE A 347 2.90 -41.34 25.93
CA ILE A 347 1.90 -40.99 26.96
C ILE A 347 2.45 -39.90 27.89
N SER A 348 3.76 -39.92 28.17
CA SER A 348 4.41 -38.97 29.09
C SER A 348 5.82 -38.54 28.65
N ASN A 349 6.30 -38.99 27.49
CA ASN A 349 7.67 -38.74 27.04
C ASN A 349 7.86 -37.38 26.36
N LEU A 350 9.11 -36.92 26.37
CA LEU A 350 9.56 -35.68 25.74
C LEU A 350 10.64 -35.97 24.69
N VAL A 351 10.40 -35.50 23.48
CA VAL A 351 11.42 -35.44 22.41
C VAL A 351 11.92 -34.00 22.31
N GLN A 352 13.23 -33.80 22.47
CA GLN A 352 13.89 -32.49 22.37
C GLN A 352 14.88 -32.47 21.20
N ILE A 353 14.67 -31.57 20.26
CA ILE A 353 15.59 -31.29 19.15
C ILE A 353 15.90 -29.80 19.17
N GLN A 354 17.01 -29.41 19.80
CA GLN A 354 17.24 -28.00 20.13
C GLN A 354 18.67 -27.51 19.91
N ASN A 355 18.83 -26.24 19.54
CA ASN A 355 20.15 -25.61 19.34
C ASN A 355 21.04 -26.30 18.29
N ASN A 356 20.46 -27.04 17.33
CA ASN A 356 21.25 -27.67 16.28
C ASN A 356 21.52 -26.70 15.13
N CYS A 357 22.71 -26.79 14.54
CA CYS A 357 23.15 -26.03 13.39
C CYS A 357 23.28 -26.95 12.18
N ILE A 358 22.38 -26.80 11.20
CA ILE A 358 22.41 -27.54 9.93
C ILE A 358 22.81 -26.55 8.85
N GLU A 359 24.04 -26.66 8.37
CA GLU A 359 24.60 -25.69 7.43
C GLU A 359 25.50 -26.32 6.38
N ASN A 360 25.52 -25.69 5.21
CA ASN A 360 26.33 -26.09 4.06
C ASN A 360 26.00 -27.50 3.55
N CYS A 361 24.80 -28.01 3.82
CA CYS A 361 24.33 -29.25 3.22
C CYS A 361 24.03 -29.03 1.73
N VAL A 362 24.51 -29.93 0.87
CA VAL A 362 24.43 -29.81 -0.59
C VAL A 362 23.97 -31.10 -1.25
N SER A 363 23.13 -30.97 -2.27
CA SER A 363 22.71 -32.07 -3.15
C SER A 363 22.75 -31.67 -4.64
N PRO A 364 23.96 -31.56 -5.25
CA PRO A 364 24.16 -30.98 -6.59
C PRO A 364 23.70 -31.83 -7.76
N LEU A 365 23.47 -33.15 -7.58
CA LEU A 365 22.98 -34.05 -8.64
C LEU A 365 21.59 -34.62 -8.35
N ALA A 366 20.89 -34.10 -7.33
CA ALA A 366 19.54 -34.54 -7.02
C ALA A 366 18.61 -34.30 -8.20
N VAL A 367 17.70 -35.24 -8.44
CA VAL A 367 16.57 -35.08 -9.38
C VAL A 367 15.27 -35.13 -8.57
N ASN A 368 15.00 -36.28 -7.95
CA ASN A 368 13.79 -36.55 -7.15
C ASN A 368 14.12 -36.78 -5.65
N ALA A 369 15.31 -36.40 -5.20
CA ALA A 369 15.72 -36.61 -3.81
C ALA A 369 15.03 -35.61 -2.87
N THR A 370 14.58 -36.11 -1.72
CA THR A 370 13.94 -35.28 -0.68
C THR A 370 15.00 -34.75 0.28
N PHE A 371 15.00 -33.44 0.52
CA PHE A 371 15.81 -32.83 1.57
C PHE A 371 14.99 -32.65 2.85
N LEU A 372 15.57 -33.05 3.98
CA LEU A 372 14.98 -32.94 5.32
C LEU A 372 16.01 -32.34 6.28
N GLY A 373 15.75 -31.13 6.77
CA GLY A 373 16.58 -30.56 7.83
C GLY A 373 16.36 -31.31 9.15
N ILE A 374 15.21 -31.07 9.78
CA ILE A 374 14.74 -31.79 10.96
C ILE A 374 13.44 -32.50 10.60
N TYR A 375 13.42 -33.83 10.75
CA TYR A 375 12.25 -34.66 10.49
C TYR A 375 11.87 -35.46 11.73
N ASN A 376 10.72 -35.14 12.32
CA ASN A 376 10.15 -35.92 13.42
C ASN A 376 8.91 -36.72 12.95
N THR A 377 8.99 -38.04 13.06
CA THR A 377 7.87 -38.98 12.87
C THR A 377 7.45 -39.64 14.17
N ALA A 378 8.00 -39.22 15.31
CA ALA A 378 7.60 -39.76 16.59
C ALA A 378 6.27 -39.15 17.06
N ASN A 379 5.27 -40.02 17.33
CA ASN A 379 4.03 -39.68 18.01
C ASN A 379 4.24 -39.65 19.54
N SER A 380 5.12 -38.75 20.00
CA SER A 380 5.43 -38.56 21.42
C SER A 380 4.30 -37.87 22.19
N ALA A 381 4.41 -37.79 23.52
CA ALA A 381 3.49 -36.96 24.30
C ALA A 381 3.77 -35.48 24.07
N SER A 382 5.05 -35.08 24.18
CA SER A 382 5.50 -33.72 23.89
C SER A 382 6.68 -33.71 22.92
N LEU A 383 6.70 -32.72 22.03
CA LEU A 383 7.77 -32.48 21.07
C LEU A 383 8.21 -31.02 21.18
N ASN A 384 9.51 -30.80 21.34
CA ASN A 384 10.12 -29.48 21.35
C ASN A 384 11.22 -29.41 20.27
N ILE A 385 10.98 -28.64 19.22
CA ILE A 385 11.95 -28.30 18.18
C ILE A 385 12.25 -26.80 18.29
N SER A 386 13.33 -26.42 18.98
CA SER A 386 13.60 -25.01 19.25
C SER A 386 15.05 -24.57 19.12
N PHE A 387 15.25 -23.28 18.81
CA PHE A 387 16.59 -22.68 18.69
C PHE A 387 17.49 -23.33 17.62
N ASN A 388 16.92 -24.05 16.65
CA ASN A 388 17.71 -24.65 15.57
C ASN A 388 17.97 -23.62 14.46
N ARG A 389 19.15 -23.69 13.85
CA ARG A 389 19.57 -22.87 12.70
C ARG A 389 19.78 -23.78 11.49
N ILE A 390 18.99 -23.57 10.44
CA ILE A 390 19.07 -24.30 9.17
C ILE A 390 19.32 -23.30 8.07
N GLN A 391 20.58 -23.10 7.66
CA GLN A 391 20.98 -22.02 6.74
C GLN A 391 22.08 -22.47 5.79
N ASN A 392 22.25 -21.74 4.68
CA ASN A 392 23.29 -22.02 3.68
C ASN A 392 23.23 -23.44 3.09
N ASN A 393 22.05 -24.07 3.14
CA ASN A 393 21.81 -25.38 2.54
C ASN A 393 21.26 -25.20 1.14
N SER A 394 21.63 -26.08 0.21
CA SER A 394 21.17 -25.98 -1.17
C SER A 394 21.00 -27.32 -1.88
N THR A 395 20.15 -27.32 -2.91
CA THR A 395 19.93 -28.46 -3.79
C THR A 395 19.91 -28.02 -5.25
N ALA A 396 20.38 -28.88 -6.15
CA ALA A 396 20.09 -28.77 -7.58
C ALA A 396 18.85 -29.58 -7.99
N GLY A 397 18.26 -30.32 -7.04
CA GLY A 397 17.06 -31.13 -7.24
C GLY A 397 15.81 -30.29 -7.53
N TYR A 398 14.96 -30.84 -8.39
CA TYR A 398 13.78 -30.14 -8.90
C TYR A 398 12.46 -30.90 -8.69
N GLY A 399 12.50 -32.23 -8.60
CA GLY A 399 11.32 -33.09 -8.46
C GLY A 399 11.04 -33.64 -7.06
N GLY A 400 11.98 -33.50 -6.11
CA GLY A 400 11.81 -33.94 -4.71
C GLY A 400 11.34 -32.82 -3.79
N ASN A 401 10.49 -33.14 -2.81
CA ASN A 401 10.05 -32.16 -1.82
C ASN A 401 11.22 -31.72 -0.91
N THR A 402 11.14 -30.50 -0.39
CA THR A 402 12.09 -29.96 0.59
C THR A 402 11.36 -29.61 1.87
N TYR A 403 11.85 -30.09 3.02
CA TYR A 403 11.34 -29.71 4.33
C TYR A 403 12.50 -29.26 5.22
N LEU A 404 12.44 -28.04 5.76
CA LEU A 404 13.49 -27.57 6.67
C LEU A 404 13.23 -28.07 8.08
N ILE A 405 12.00 -27.89 8.58
CA ILE A 405 11.52 -28.51 9.82
C ILE A 405 10.16 -29.13 9.55
N VAL A 406 10.02 -30.42 9.82
CA VAL A 406 8.74 -31.13 9.70
C VAL A 406 8.49 -32.05 10.89
N SER A 407 7.27 -32.00 11.40
CA SER A 407 6.74 -33.01 12.31
C SER A 407 5.50 -33.63 11.68
N SER A 408 5.47 -34.96 11.49
CA SER A 408 4.42 -35.63 10.71
C SER A 408 3.57 -36.69 11.43
N ALA A 409 3.90 -37.09 12.65
CA ALA A 409 3.14 -38.09 13.41
C ALA A 409 2.44 -37.48 14.64
N GLY A 410 1.25 -37.98 14.98
CA GLY A 410 0.37 -37.35 15.98
C GLY A 410 0.97 -37.26 17.39
N VAL A 411 1.46 -36.09 17.79
CA VAL A 411 1.88 -35.80 19.17
C VAL A 411 0.63 -35.54 20.03
N SER A 412 0.56 -36.19 21.20
CA SER A 412 -0.70 -36.29 21.95
C SER A 412 -1.00 -35.09 22.86
N SER A 413 0.02 -34.37 23.32
CA SER A 413 -0.12 -33.22 24.23
C SER A 413 0.29 -31.90 23.58
N LEU A 414 1.58 -31.71 23.26
CA LEU A 414 2.11 -30.41 22.85
C LEU A 414 3.22 -30.54 21.79
N VAL A 415 3.04 -29.84 20.67
CA VAL A 415 4.11 -29.53 19.73
C VAL A 415 4.54 -28.09 19.92
N THR A 416 5.82 -27.88 20.23
CA THR A 416 6.47 -26.57 20.23
C THR A 416 7.51 -26.54 19.14
N ILE A 417 7.33 -25.66 18.15
CA ILE A 417 8.36 -25.30 17.17
C ILE A 417 8.64 -23.82 17.35
N ALA A 418 9.73 -23.47 18.03
CA ALA A 418 9.96 -22.10 18.46
C ALA A 418 11.41 -21.61 18.36
N ASN A 419 11.58 -20.32 18.08
CA ASN A 419 12.90 -19.66 18.01
C ASN A 419 13.86 -20.30 16.98
N ASN A 420 13.34 -20.97 15.94
CA ASN A 420 14.18 -21.54 14.88
C ASN A 420 14.46 -20.49 13.79
N THR A 421 15.63 -20.54 13.17
CA THR A 421 15.96 -19.75 11.97
C THR A 421 16.18 -20.69 10.80
N VAL A 422 15.44 -20.51 9.70
CA VAL A 422 15.48 -21.39 8.54
C VAL A 422 15.68 -20.63 7.23
N GLY A 423 16.40 -21.25 6.29
CA GLY A 423 16.65 -20.75 4.95
C GLY A 423 17.23 -21.83 4.03
N PHE A 424 17.01 -21.68 2.73
CA PHE A 424 17.34 -22.69 1.71
C PHE A 424 17.49 -22.09 0.31
N ALA A 425 18.35 -22.71 -0.51
CA ALA A 425 18.58 -22.29 -1.89
C ALA A 425 18.40 -23.44 -2.90
N PHE A 426 17.68 -23.15 -3.99
CA PHE A 426 17.54 -24.05 -5.14
C PHE A 426 18.44 -23.55 -6.26
N ASN A 427 19.56 -24.26 -6.49
CA ASN A 427 20.66 -23.84 -7.35
C ASN A 427 20.77 -24.66 -8.64
N GLY A 428 19.74 -25.46 -8.95
CA GLY A 428 19.68 -26.27 -10.17
C GLY A 428 19.43 -25.42 -11.41
N ALA A 429 19.88 -25.92 -12.57
CA ALA A 429 19.59 -25.33 -13.87
C ALA A 429 18.16 -25.63 -14.37
N THR A 430 17.47 -26.58 -13.73
CA THR A 430 16.08 -26.96 -14.03
C THR A 430 15.12 -26.30 -13.03
N SER A 431 13.96 -25.87 -13.50
CA SER A 431 12.90 -25.29 -12.65
C SER A 431 12.48 -26.27 -11.55
N PHE A 432 12.44 -25.81 -10.30
CA PHE A 432 11.90 -26.59 -9.18
C PHE A 432 10.38 -26.72 -9.30
N THR A 433 9.87 -27.95 -9.37
CA THR A 433 8.46 -28.27 -9.60
C THR A 433 7.77 -28.93 -8.40
N ALA A 434 8.54 -29.40 -7.41
CA ALA A 434 8.01 -30.04 -6.20
C ALA A 434 7.54 -29.00 -5.16
N THR A 435 7.27 -29.43 -3.93
CA THR A 435 6.84 -28.50 -2.87
C THR A 435 7.99 -28.15 -1.92
N HIS A 436 8.13 -26.86 -1.62
CA HIS A 436 9.02 -26.36 -0.58
C HIS A 436 8.24 -26.06 0.71
N TYR A 437 8.68 -26.66 1.82
CA TYR A 437 8.16 -26.44 3.15
C TYR A 437 9.26 -25.86 4.06
N GLY A 438 9.04 -24.66 4.58
CA GLY A 438 9.91 -24.07 5.60
C GLY A 438 9.75 -24.81 6.93
N ILE A 439 8.71 -24.46 7.68
CA ILE A 439 8.26 -25.15 8.89
C ILE A 439 6.90 -25.76 8.62
N TYR A 440 6.80 -27.08 8.77
CA TYR A 440 5.58 -27.83 8.56
C TYR A 440 5.21 -28.69 9.77
N ASN A 441 4.14 -28.31 10.46
CA ASN A 441 3.50 -29.17 11.45
C ASN A 441 2.31 -29.91 10.85
N ASN A 442 2.36 -31.25 10.92
CA ASN A 442 1.26 -32.16 10.61
C ASN A 442 1.00 -33.14 11.76
N ALA A 443 1.51 -32.84 12.95
CA ALA A 443 1.82 -33.83 13.98
C ALA A 443 1.15 -33.56 15.32
N THR A 444 -0.17 -33.49 15.36
CA THR A 444 -0.90 -33.35 16.63
C THR A 444 -2.21 -34.11 16.60
N THR A 445 -2.61 -34.65 17.74
CA THR A 445 -3.93 -35.25 17.92
C THR A 445 -5.00 -34.19 18.16
N SER A 446 -6.28 -34.57 18.02
CA SER A 446 -7.47 -33.73 18.26
C SER A 446 -7.57 -33.13 19.66
N THR A 447 -6.79 -33.62 20.62
CA THR A 447 -6.72 -33.11 21.99
C THR A 447 -5.47 -32.26 22.25
N GLY A 448 -4.48 -32.32 21.36
CA GLY A 448 -3.19 -31.67 21.52
C GLY A 448 -3.20 -30.18 21.19
N SER A 449 -2.07 -29.53 21.47
CA SER A 449 -1.82 -28.11 21.17
C SER A 449 -0.60 -27.94 20.27
N VAL A 450 -0.63 -26.91 19.42
CA VAL A 450 0.50 -26.50 18.57
C VAL A 450 0.92 -25.09 18.93
N VAL A 451 2.22 -24.89 19.14
CA VAL A 451 2.86 -23.59 19.31
C VAL A 451 3.93 -23.42 18.24
N LEU A 452 3.68 -22.50 17.30
CA LEU A 452 4.65 -22.02 16.30
C LEU A 452 5.04 -20.60 16.69
N GLN A 453 6.19 -20.42 17.35
CA GLN A 453 6.51 -19.13 17.98
C GLN A 453 7.91 -18.59 17.66
N ASN A 454 8.02 -17.30 17.36
CA ASN A 454 9.32 -16.59 17.20
C ASN A 454 10.27 -17.25 16.19
N ASN A 455 9.75 -17.97 15.20
CA ASN A 455 10.59 -18.55 14.16
C ASN A 455 10.86 -17.53 13.06
N ILE A 456 12.02 -17.64 12.41
CA ILE A 456 12.49 -16.73 11.37
C ILE A 456 12.72 -17.52 10.08
N TYR A 457 12.12 -17.04 8.98
CA TYR A 457 12.46 -17.47 7.62
C TYR A 457 13.06 -16.26 6.89
N ASN A 458 14.36 -16.29 6.55
CA ASN A 458 15.06 -15.11 6.01
C ASN A 458 15.94 -15.35 4.78
N ALA A 459 15.94 -16.56 4.21
CA ALA A 459 16.69 -16.85 2.99
C ALA A 459 15.97 -17.91 2.15
N LEU A 460 15.32 -17.49 1.06
CA LEU A 460 14.79 -18.37 0.02
C LEU A 460 15.30 -17.87 -1.32
N GLN A 461 15.96 -18.75 -2.07
CA GLN A 461 16.50 -18.42 -3.39
C GLN A 461 16.14 -19.52 -4.39
N TYR A 462 15.70 -19.10 -5.58
CA TYR A 462 15.58 -19.96 -6.76
C TYR A 462 16.44 -19.40 -7.88
N SER A 463 17.44 -20.16 -8.33
CA SER A 463 18.36 -19.75 -9.40
C SER A 463 17.68 -19.70 -10.78
N VAL A 464 16.64 -20.51 -10.97
CA VAL A 464 15.76 -20.50 -12.14
C VAL A 464 14.32 -20.39 -11.65
N THR A 465 13.42 -19.77 -12.42
CA THR A 465 12.02 -19.59 -12.04
C THR A 465 11.37 -20.93 -11.68
N ALA A 466 11.00 -21.11 -10.42
CA ALA A 466 10.34 -22.32 -9.93
C ALA A 466 8.83 -22.29 -10.20
N SER A 467 8.21 -23.44 -10.49
CA SER A 467 6.75 -23.54 -10.63
C SER A 467 6.07 -24.25 -9.45
N GLY A 468 6.86 -24.88 -8.58
CA GLY A 468 6.38 -25.62 -7.41
C GLY A 468 5.82 -24.73 -6.29
N PRO A 469 4.87 -25.22 -5.46
CA PRO A 469 4.34 -24.45 -4.34
C PRO A 469 5.38 -24.20 -3.23
N THR A 470 5.23 -23.08 -2.53
CA THR A 470 6.05 -22.67 -1.39
C THR A 470 5.16 -22.38 -0.18
N TYR A 471 5.39 -23.11 0.91
CA TYR A 471 4.73 -22.91 2.20
C TYR A 471 5.78 -22.65 3.29
N LEU A 472 5.81 -21.44 3.84
CA LEU A 472 6.87 -21.07 4.79
C LEU A 472 6.55 -21.50 6.22
N PHE A 473 5.35 -21.21 6.73
CA PHE A 473 4.88 -21.65 8.03
C PHE A 473 3.53 -22.33 7.89
N LEU A 474 3.51 -23.66 7.90
CA LEU A 474 2.32 -24.47 7.68
C LEU A 474 1.97 -25.29 8.92
N ASN A 475 0.74 -25.13 9.40
CA ASN A 475 0.10 -26.04 10.33
C ASN A 475 -1.08 -26.77 9.64
N SER A 476 -0.91 -28.05 9.33
CA SER A 476 -1.98 -28.94 8.86
C SER A 476 -2.29 -30.08 9.84
N GLY A 477 -1.70 -30.05 11.03
CA GLY A 477 -2.06 -31.00 12.09
C GLY A 477 -3.52 -30.84 12.52
N ILE A 478 -3.98 -31.74 13.38
CA ILE A 478 -5.35 -31.70 13.91
C ILE A 478 -5.37 -31.35 15.40
N PRO A 479 -4.77 -30.24 15.89
CA PRO A 479 -4.83 -29.87 17.30
C PRO A 479 -6.18 -29.28 17.73
N ALA A 480 -6.50 -29.37 19.02
CA ALA A 480 -7.59 -28.58 19.62
C ALA A 480 -7.23 -27.09 19.70
N ARG A 481 -5.95 -26.75 19.89
CA ARG A 481 -5.46 -25.39 20.10
C ARG A 481 -4.28 -25.06 19.20
N VAL A 482 -4.32 -23.90 18.53
CA VAL A 482 -3.24 -23.38 17.71
C VAL A 482 -2.80 -22.01 18.23
N LEU A 483 -1.50 -21.85 18.48
CA LEU A 483 -0.84 -20.57 18.68
C LEU A 483 0.25 -20.39 17.63
N MET A 484 0.07 -19.43 16.72
CA MET A 484 1.10 -18.99 15.77
C MET A 484 1.44 -17.54 16.11
N SER A 485 2.60 -17.31 16.74
CA SER A 485 2.91 -16.00 17.31
C SER A 485 4.34 -15.52 17.10
N GLY A 486 4.52 -14.25 16.76
CA GLY A 486 5.86 -13.64 16.70
C GLY A 486 6.76 -14.19 15.59
N ASN A 487 6.23 -14.95 14.61
CA ASN A 487 7.03 -15.48 13.52
C ASN A 487 7.34 -14.39 12.49
N LEU A 488 8.53 -14.44 11.91
CA LEU A 488 9.05 -13.46 10.96
C LEU A 488 9.40 -14.13 9.62
N ILE A 489 8.83 -13.62 8.54
CA ILE A 489 9.29 -13.85 7.17
C ILE A 489 9.81 -12.51 6.66
N ASP A 490 11.09 -12.44 6.29
CA ASP A 490 11.70 -11.18 5.88
C ASP A 490 12.79 -11.36 4.81
N ASN A 491 13.03 -10.30 4.02
CA ASN A 491 14.12 -10.19 3.04
C ASN A 491 14.17 -11.31 2.01
N LEU A 492 13.04 -11.61 1.36
CA LEU A 492 12.96 -12.66 0.35
C LEU A 492 12.89 -12.10 -1.06
N ASN A 493 13.71 -12.65 -1.96
CA ASN A 493 13.62 -12.43 -3.41
C ASN A 493 13.14 -13.72 -4.08
N ILE A 494 11.86 -13.78 -4.40
CA ILE A 494 11.18 -14.99 -4.87
C ILE A 494 11.15 -15.02 -6.40
N ASN A 495 11.91 -15.95 -6.97
CA ASN A 495 11.86 -16.28 -8.40
C ASN A 495 10.99 -17.54 -8.60
N SER A 496 9.68 -17.40 -8.42
CA SER A 496 8.72 -18.51 -8.60
C SER A 496 7.36 -18.04 -9.14
N SER A 497 6.76 -18.86 -10.01
CA SER A 497 5.38 -18.76 -10.47
C SER A 497 4.42 -19.73 -9.76
N GLY A 498 4.92 -20.51 -8.79
CA GLY A 498 4.10 -21.38 -7.95
C GLY A 498 3.32 -20.61 -6.89
N THR A 499 2.33 -21.25 -6.27
CA THR A 499 1.61 -20.69 -5.13
C THR A 499 2.56 -20.38 -4.00
N PHE A 500 2.44 -19.19 -3.41
CA PHE A 500 3.21 -18.77 -2.25
C PHE A 500 2.29 -18.55 -1.06
N VAL A 501 2.59 -19.20 0.07
CA VAL A 501 1.90 -18.97 1.34
C VAL A 501 2.91 -18.67 2.44
N GLY A 502 2.79 -17.49 3.05
CA GLY A 502 3.60 -17.10 4.20
C GLY A 502 3.20 -17.88 5.45
N PHE A 503 2.03 -17.56 6.00
CA PHE A 503 1.45 -18.21 7.18
C PHE A 503 0.20 -19.00 6.79
N TYR A 504 0.21 -20.30 7.02
CA TYR A 504 -0.90 -21.19 6.67
C TYR A 504 -1.35 -22.00 7.89
N ASN A 505 -2.60 -21.80 8.30
CA ASN A 505 -3.29 -22.65 9.26
C ASN A 505 -4.46 -23.42 8.62
N ASN A 506 -4.29 -24.73 8.45
CA ASN A 506 -5.26 -25.65 7.85
C ASN A 506 -5.81 -26.69 8.85
N ALA A 507 -5.65 -26.45 10.16
CA ALA A 507 -6.13 -27.38 11.19
C ALA A 507 -7.67 -27.50 11.21
N SER A 508 -8.19 -28.73 11.18
CA SER A 508 -9.63 -29.03 11.11
C SER A 508 -10.31 -29.31 12.45
N THR A 509 -9.58 -29.51 13.53
CA THR A 509 -10.15 -29.82 14.87
C THR A 509 -9.93 -28.69 15.87
N GLN A 510 -9.36 -27.57 15.43
CA GLN A 510 -9.06 -26.44 16.28
C GLN A 510 -10.33 -25.78 16.81
N SER A 511 -10.55 -25.84 18.12
CA SER A 511 -11.60 -25.08 18.80
C SER A 511 -11.11 -23.70 19.21
N LEU A 512 -9.79 -23.52 19.34
CA LEU A 512 -9.14 -22.24 19.60
C LEU A 512 -7.96 -22.03 18.64
N SER A 513 -7.94 -20.89 17.96
CA SER A 513 -6.81 -20.46 17.13
C SER A 513 -6.41 -19.04 17.49
N ILE A 514 -5.11 -18.80 17.73
CA ILE A 514 -4.54 -17.48 17.99
C ILE A 514 -3.37 -17.27 17.03
N ILE A 515 -3.57 -16.38 16.06
CA ILE A 515 -2.58 -15.96 15.08
C ILE A 515 -2.22 -14.51 15.38
N GLN A 516 -1.09 -14.30 16.06
CA GLN A 516 -0.78 -12.97 16.60
C GLN A 516 0.66 -12.50 16.41
N SER A 517 0.85 -11.21 16.15
CA SER A 517 2.18 -10.59 16.11
C SER A 517 3.14 -11.22 15.07
N ASN A 518 2.61 -11.89 14.04
CA ASN A 518 3.44 -12.43 12.97
C ASN A 518 3.73 -11.33 11.93
N THR A 519 4.91 -11.37 11.33
CA THR A 519 5.35 -10.37 10.35
C THR A 519 5.77 -11.05 9.04
N LEU A 520 5.19 -10.62 7.93
CA LEU A 520 5.66 -10.90 6.57
C LEU A 520 6.07 -9.57 5.94
N ALA A 521 7.38 -9.37 5.75
CA ALA A 521 7.95 -8.12 5.29
C ALA A 521 8.98 -8.31 4.17
N ASN A 522 9.21 -7.25 3.39
CA ASN A 522 10.30 -7.14 2.42
C ASN A 522 10.43 -8.37 1.49
N VAL A 523 9.34 -8.69 0.79
CA VAL A 523 9.27 -9.80 -0.17
C VAL A 523 9.09 -9.24 -1.58
N ASN A 524 10.04 -9.55 -2.47
CA ASN A 524 10.00 -9.14 -3.86
C ASN A 524 9.91 -10.37 -4.77
N PHE A 525 8.98 -10.37 -5.72
CA PHE A 525 8.88 -11.39 -6.75
C PHE A 525 9.62 -10.95 -8.01
N SER A 526 10.62 -11.73 -8.43
CA SER A 526 11.43 -11.47 -9.64
C SER A 526 10.98 -12.26 -10.87
N SER A 527 9.84 -12.96 -10.78
CA SER A 527 9.14 -13.63 -11.88
C SER A 527 7.64 -13.35 -11.79
N PRO A 528 6.82 -13.70 -12.80
CA PRO A 528 5.37 -13.75 -12.63
C PRO A 528 5.02 -14.59 -11.40
N HIS A 529 4.28 -14.03 -10.45
CA HIS A 529 3.93 -14.72 -9.20
C HIS A 529 2.79 -15.73 -9.40
N GLY A 530 2.76 -16.82 -8.63
CA GLY A 530 1.57 -17.65 -8.50
C GLY A 530 0.49 -17.00 -7.61
N THR A 531 -0.52 -17.76 -7.18
CA THR A 531 -1.46 -17.24 -6.18
C THR A 531 -0.73 -16.92 -4.89
N PHE A 532 -0.91 -15.70 -4.39
CA PHE A 532 -0.22 -15.22 -3.20
C PHE A 532 -1.15 -15.23 -1.99
N TYR A 533 -0.65 -15.75 -0.87
CA TYR A 533 -1.30 -15.70 0.44
C TYR A 533 -0.30 -15.20 1.50
N GLY A 534 -0.55 -14.02 2.09
CA GLY A 534 0.22 -13.58 3.26
C GLY A 534 -0.11 -14.43 4.48
N TYR A 535 -1.39 -14.46 4.84
CA TYR A 535 -2.01 -15.41 5.76
C TYR A 535 -3.16 -16.15 5.06
N LEU A 536 -3.23 -17.46 5.26
CA LEU A 536 -4.34 -18.31 4.86
C LEU A 536 -4.81 -19.14 6.07
N GLY A 537 -6.08 -18.97 6.43
CA GLY A 537 -6.81 -19.90 7.28
C GLY A 537 -7.82 -20.68 6.43
N SER A 538 -7.73 -22.01 6.36
CA SER A 538 -8.67 -22.81 5.53
C SER A 538 -9.14 -24.11 6.16
N GLY A 539 -8.86 -24.33 7.44
CA GLY A 539 -9.27 -25.55 8.13
C GLY A 539 -10.80 -25.68 8.20
N ASN A 540 -11.31 -26.90 8.06
CA ASN A 540 -12.72 -27.23 8.33
C ASN A 540 -12.90 -27.41 9.84
N VAL A 541 -13.18 -26.33 10.57
CA VAL A 541 -13.13 -26.29 12.04
C VAL A 541 -14.44 -26.70 12.69
N PRO A 542 -14.42 -27.19 13.95
CA PRO A 542 -15.64 -27.51 14.69
C PRO A 542 -16.53 -26.29 14.88
N ALA A 543 -17.86 -26.52 14.85
CA ALA A 543 -18.82 -25.50 15.20
C ALA A 543 -18.59 -25.01 16.63
N GLY A 544 -18.75 -23.72 16.87
CA GLY A 544 -18.47 -23.11 18.19
C GLY A 544 -17.00 -22.76 18.45
N SER A 545 -16.12 -22.86 17.46
CA SER A 545 -14.70 -22.49 17.57
C SER A 545 -14.51 -20.97 17.74
N THR A 546 -13.38 -20.57 18.34
CA THR A 546 -13.02 -19.16 18.58
C THR A 546 -11.65 -18.85 18.00
N HIS A 547 -11.55 -17.91 17.06
CA HIS A 547 -10.31 -17.58 16.36
C HIS A 547 -9.92 -16.11 16.55
N SER A 548 -8.65 -15.85 16.79
CA SER A 548 -8.09 -14.51 16.89
C SER A 548 -6.99 -14.34 15.85
N ILE A 549 -7.10 -13.30 15.01
CA ILE A 549 -6.07 -12.90 14.05
C ILE A 549 -5.74 -11.45 14.38
N ILE A 550 -4.71 -11.23 15.20
CA ILE A 550 -4.47 -9.93 15.83
C ILE A 550 -3.03 -9.46 15.71
N GLN A 551 -2.81 -8.15 15.55
CA GLN A 551 -1.46 -7.56 15.57
C GLN A 551 -0.49 -8.11 14.52
N ASN A 552 -0.96 -8.73 13.43
CA ASN A 552 -0.08 -9.23 12.37
C ASN A 552 0.30 -8.09 11.42
N VAL A 553 1.49 -8.15 10.85
CA VAL A 553 2.06 -7.13 9.96
C VAL A 553 2.39 -7.74 8.60
N PHE A 554 1.83 -7.16 7.54
CA PHE A 554 2.15 -7.48 6.15
C PHE A 554 2.64 -6.19 5.48
N SER A 555 3.91 -6.13 5.09
CA SER A 555 4.49 -4.88 4.60
C SER A 555 5.55 -5.06 3.51
N ASN A 556 5.69 -4.09 2.61
CA ASN A 556 6.73 -4.06 1.58
C ASN A 556 6.78 -5.35 0.74
N ILE A 557 5.63 -5.75 0.20
CA ILE A 557 5.49 -6.96 -0.62
C ILE A 557 5.24 -6.52 -2.06
N THR A 558 6.15 -6.85 -2.96
CA THR A 558 6.10 -6.34 -4.34
C THR A 558 6.24 -7.43 -5.41
N SER A 559 5.47 -7.28 -6.49
CA SER A 559 5.66 -7.98 -7.76
C SER A 559 5.35 -7.02 -8.90
N THR A 560 6.37 -6.53 -9.58
CA THR A 560 6.20 -5.60 -10.72
C THR A 560 5.92 -6.32 -12.03
N ILE A 561 6.14 -7.64 -12.07
CA ILE A 561 5.97 -8.49 -13.24
C ILE A 561 4.53 -8.97 -13.32
N ALA A 562 3.93 -8.89 -14.52
CA ALA A 562 2.54 -9.21 -14.73
C ALA A 562 2.21 -10.69 -14.44
N SER A 563 1.05 -10.96 -13.83
CA SER A 563 0.55 -12.31 -13.54
C SER A 563 -0.97 -12.38 -13.62
N GLY A 564 -1.49 -13.58 -13.93
CA GLY A 564 -2.93 -13.89 -13.94
C GLY A 564 -3.52 -14.28 -12.59
N ASN A 565 -2.72 -14.32 -11.52
CA ASN A 565 -3.11 -14.95 -10.25
C ASN A 565 -3.58 -13.95 -9.19
N ALA A 566 -4.57 -14.34 -8.39
CA ALA A 566 -5.10 -13.49 -7.32
C ALA A 566 -4.11 -13.28 -6.18
N VAL A 567 -4.28 -12.18 -5.46
CA VAL A 567 -3.44 -11.79 -4.32
C VAL A 567 -4.31 -11.65 -3.08
N TYR A 568 -4.05 -12.48 -2.07
CA TYR A 568 -4.73 -12.45 -0.79
C TYR A 568 -3.70 -12.11 0.30
N VAL A 569 -3.82 -10.95 0.95
CA VAL A 569 -2.86 -10.62 2.00
C VAL A 569 -3.24 -11.31 3.31
N LEU A 570 -4.49 -11.12 3.76
CA LEU A 570 -5.07 -11.84 4.90
C LEU A 570 -6.37 -12.50 4.45
N TYR A 571 -6.36 -13.83 4.36
CA TYR A 571 -7.54 -14.63 4.02
C TYR A 571 -7.96 -15.55 5.17
N SER A 572 -9.06 -15.19 5.84
CA SER A 572 -9.68 -16.01 6.89
C SER A 572 -10.86 -16.79 6.30
N ASN A 573 -10.61 -18.04 5.95
CA ASN A 573 -11.56 -18.97 5.32
C ASN A 573 -11.73 -20.27 6.13
N GLU A 574 -11.53 -20.22 7.44
CA GLU A 574 -11.79 -21.37 8.29
C GLU A 574 -13.30 -21.69 8.24
N ASN A 575 -13.62 -22.76 7.52
CA ASN A 575 -14.97 -23.20 7.22
C ASN A 575 -15.55 -23.96 8.40
N SER A 576 -16.84 -23.80 8.68
CA SER A 576 -17.55 -24.57 9.70
C SER A 576 -19.03 -24.68 9.35
N GLY A 577 -19.70 -25.69 9.92
CA GLY A 577 -21.16 -25.66 10.02
C GLY A 577 -21.62 -24.52 10.93
N ILE A 578 -22.92 -24.20 10.90
CA ILE A 578 -23.50 -23.23 11.85
C ILE A 578 -23.56 -23.89 13.25
N PRO A 579 -23.17 -23.20 14.34
CA PRO A 579 -22.65 -21.84 14.39
C PRO A 579 -21.20 -21.73 13.87
N TYR A 580 -20.99 -20.76 12.98
CA TYR A 580 -19.67 -20.42 12.44
C TYR A 580 -18.70 -19.97 13.55
N PRO A 581 -17.37 -19.94 13.31
CA PRO A 581 -16.39 -19.56 14.32
C PRO A 581 -16.58 -18.11 14.78
N LEU A 582 -16.44 -17.85 16.09
CA LEU A 582 -16.33 -16.50 16.61
C LEU A 582 -14.95 -15.94 16.28
N LYS A 583 -14.87 -14.90 15.45
CA LYS A 583 -13.60 -14.32 15.00
C LYS A 583 -13.35 -12.93 15.59
N THR A 584 -12.15 -12.75 16.13
CA THR A 584 -11.58 -11.45 16.50
C THR A 584 -10.45 -11.12 15.54
N ILE A 585 -10.67 -10.19 14.62
CA ILE A 585 -9.69 -9.76 13.62
C ILE A 585 -9.33 -8.32 13.90
N ALA A 586 -8.24 -8.09 14.62
CA ALA A 586 -7.99 -6.78 15.20
C ALA A 586 -6.54 -6.30 15.17
N SER A 587 -6.35 -4.99 15.00
CA SER A 587 -5.02 -4.36 15.07
C SER A 587 -4.01 -4.93 14.05
N ASN A 588 -4.45 -5.54 12.95
CA ASN A 588 -3.54 -5.96 11.89
C ASN A 588 -3.14 -4.77 11.02
N SER A 589 -1.91 -4.78 10.51
CA SER A 589 -1.36 -3.76 9.62
C SER A 589 -1.02 -4.37 8.27
N ILE A 590 -1.63 -3.86 7.20
CA ILE A 590 -1.33 -4.22 5.81
C ILE A 590 -0.91 -2.95 5.09
N SER A 591 0.34 -2.88 4.66
CA SER A 591 0.92 -1.64 4.12
C SER A 591 1.87 -1.89 2.97
N THR A 592 1.95 -0.98 2.00
CA THR A 592 2.98 -1.02 0.95
C THR A 592 3.00 -2.36 0.20
N ILE A 593 1.84 -2.72 -0.36
CA ILE A 593 1.66 -3.95 -1.13
C ILE A 593 1.44 -3.57 -2.58
N GLN A 594 2.29 -4.06 -3.49
CA GLN A 594 2.21 -3.70 -4.91
C GLN A 594 2.33 -4.94 -5.79
N PHE A 595 1.27 -5.26 -6.52
CA PHE A 595 1.30 -6.33 -7.51
C PHE A 595 0.85 -5.82 -8.88
N ASN A 596 1.38 -6.43 -9.94
CA ASN A 596 0.90 -6.24 -11.29
C ASN A 596 -0.01 -7.41 -11.71
N SER A 597 -1.04 -7.71 -10.91
CA SER A 597 -1.92 -8.84 -11.17
C SER A 597 -3.13 -8.45 -12.03
N SER A 598 -3.42 -9.26 -13.05
CA SER A 598 -4.66 -9.21 -13.84
C SER A 598 -5.85 -9.89 -13.14
N ALA A 599 -5.68 -10.36 -11.90
CA ALA A 599 -6.75 -10.82 -11.02
C ALA A 599 -6.87 -9.92 -9.79
N ALA A 600 -8.04 -9.96 -9.16
CA ALA A 600 -8.36 -9.10 -8.03
C ALA A 600 -7.40 -9.29 -6.84
N MET A 601 -7.18 -8.20 -6.11
CA MET A 601 -6.41 -8.18 -4.88
C MET A 601 -7.33 -7.97 -3.68
N TYR A 602 -7.09 -8.75 -2.63
CA TYR A 602 -7.83 -8.73 -1.37
C TYR A 602 -6.84 -8.52 -0.22
N PRO A 603 -6.61 -7.26 0.23
CA PRO A 603 -5.91 -7.03 1.48
C PRO A 603 -6.53 -7.81 2.64
N MET A 604 -7.86 -7.77 2.81
CA MET A 604 -8.57 -8.61 3.79
C MET A 604 -9.80 -9.26 3.17
N LEU A 605 -9.84 -10.60 3.17
CA LEU A 605 -11.01 -11.39 2.79
C LEU A 605 -11.44 -12.28 3.96
N LEU A 606 -12.68 -12.10 4.41
CA LEU A 606 -13.18 -12.67 5.67
C LEU A 606 -14.46 -13.46 5.45
N ASN A 607 -14.42 -14.76 5.75
CA ASN A 607 -15.53 -15.69 5.61
C ASN A 607 -15.88 -16.35 6.95
N TYR A 608 -17.08 -16.94 7.04
CA TYR A 608 -17.55 -17.71 8.19
C TYR A 608 -17.44 -16.94 9.51
N LEU A 609 -17.99 -15.72 9.55
CA LEU A 609 -17.96 -14.84 10.70
C LEU A 609 -19.14 -15.14 11.63
N GLY A 610 -18.90 -15.97 12.64
CA GLY A 610 -19.92 -16.48 13.54
C GLY A 610 -19.97 -15.83 14.91
N ASP A 611 -20.73 -16.47 15.79
CA ASP A 611 -20.82 -16.19 17.22
C ASP A 611 -20.13 -17.27 18.07
N GLY A 612 -19.67 -18.36 17.44
CA GLY A 612 -19.01 -19.46 18.12
C GLY A 612 -19.85 -20.09 19.25
N ASN A 613 -21.17 -19.94 19.23
CA ASN A 613 -22.07 -20.29 20.33
C ASN A 613 -21.75 -19.57 21.66
N GLN A 614 -21.06 -18.43 21.60
CA GLN A 614 -20.65 -17.64 22.76
C GLN A 614 -21.60 -16.48 23.05
N ASN A 615 -22.74 -16.42 22.35
CA ASN A 615 -23.72 -15.33 22.44
C ASN A 615 -23.13 -13.93 22.23
N THR A 616 -22.19 -13.81 21.28
CA THR A 616 -21.50 -12.56 20.98
C THR A 616 -21.11 -12.47 19.50
N SER A 617 -20.74 -11.28 19.04
CA SER A 617 -20.46 -10.99 17.65
C SER A 617 -18.99 -11.23 17.28
N SER A 618 -18.75 -11.74 16.07
CA SER A 618 -17.43 -11.57 15.43
C SER A 618 -17.10 -10.08 15.25
N VAL A 619 -15.86 -9.71 15.53
CA VAL A 619 -15.37 -8.32 15.48
C VAL A 619 -14.19 -8.16 14.52
N ILE A 620 -14.27 -7.15 13.67
CA ILE A 620 -13.21 -6.71 12.75
C ILE A 620 -12.89 -5.28 13.10
N GLN A 621 -11.80 -5.03 13.85
CA GLN A 621 -11.57 -3.71 14.41
C GLN A 621 -10.13 -3.23 14.49
N ALA A 622 -9.93 -1.91 14.43
CA ALA A 622 -8.62 -1.28 14.52
C ALA A 622 -7.59 -1.80 13.49
N ASN A 623 -8.02 -2.38 12.37
CA ASN A 623 -7.10 -2.81 11.31
C ASN A 623 -6.73 -1.60 10.44
N THR A 624 -5.49 -1.57 9.97
CA THR A 624 -4.98 -0.53 9.05
C THR A 624 -4.61 -1.16 7.71
N ILE A 625 -5.17 -0.64 6.63
CA ILE A 625 -4.80 -0.98 5.25
C ILE A 625 -4.36 0.31 4.57
N ASN A 626 -3.12 0.38 4.09
CA ASN A 626 -2.62 1.55 3.36
C ASN A 626 -1.65 1.19 2.22
N ASN A 627 -1.47 2.12 1.27
CA ASN A 627 -0.47 2.00 0.20
C ASN A 627 -0.56 0.68 -0.60
N ILE A 628 -1.74 0.36 -1.11
CA ILE A 628 -2.01 -0.87 -1.85
C ILE A 628 -2.15 -0.54 -3.34
N ARG A 629 -1.41 -1.25 -4.17
CA ARG A 629 -1.45 -1.10 -5.63
C ARG A 629 -1.68 -2.45 -6.30
N ASN A 630 -2.67 -2.50 -7.18
CA ASN A 630 -2.88 -3.62 -8.09
C ASN A 630 -3.22 -3.10 -9.49
N ASN A 631 -2.91 -3.89 -10.53
CA ASN A 631 -3.34 -3.55 -11.88
C ASN A 631 -4.86 -3.63 -12.01
N THR A 632 -5.52 -4.61 -11.38
CA THR A 632 -6.99 -4.76 -11.42
C THR A 632 -7.69 -4.38 -10.10
N THR A 633 -8.96 -4.78 -9.96
CA THR A 633 -9.83 -4.44 -8.84
C THR A 633 -9.21 -4.77 -7.48
N ILE A 634 -9.40 -3.86 -6.52
CA ILE A 634 -8.95 -4.00 -5.14
C ILE A 634 -10.16 -3.99 -4.21
N TYR A 635 -10.24 -4.97 -3.31
CA TYR A 635 -11.24 -5.08 -2.26
C TYR A 635 -10.58 -4.90 -0.89
N GLY A 636 -10.59 -3.68 -0.32
CA GLY A 636 -9.88 -3.37 0.92
C GLY A 636 -10.23 -4.31 2.08
N ILE A 637 -11.41 -4.12 2.68
CA ILE A 637 -12.01 -5.12 3.58
C ILE A 637 -13.22 -5.75 2.88
N GLN A 638 -13.15 -7.06 2.63
CA GLN A 638 -14.29 -7.84 2.17
C GLN A 638 -14.82 -8.75 3.28
N VAL A 639 -16.09 -8.54 3.63
CA VAL A 639 -16.88 -9.48 4.43
C VAL A 639 -17.76 -10.28 3.47
N SER A 640 -17.66 -11.60 3.49
CA SER A 640 -18.46 -12.48 2.63
C SER A 640 -19.79 -12.89 3.27
N ALA A 641 -20.68 -13.49 2.48
CA ALA A 641 -22.06 -13.79 2.86
C ALA A 641 -22.24 -14.78 4.03
N ASN A 642 -21.24 -15.61 4.34
CA ASN A 642 -21.31 -16.60 5.43
C ASN A 642 -21.07 -15.92 6.80
N THR A 643 -22.13 -15.41 7.41
CA THR A 643 -22.12 -14.73 8.72
C THR A 643 -23.13 -15.36 9.69
N SER A 644 -22.97 -15.15 11.00
CA SER A 644 -23.85 -15.73 12.03
C SER A 644 -25.33 -15.40 11.78
N PRO A 645 -26.22 -16.40 11.96
CA PRO A 645 -27.66 -16.19 11.96
C PRO A 645 -28.19 -15.62 13.29
N ALA A 646 -27.39 -15.62 14.35
CA ALA A 646 -27.81 -15.26 15.71
C ALA A 646 -27.33 -13.86 16.14
N PHE A 647 -26.09 -13.48 15.79
CA PHE A 647 -25.48 -12.21 16.20
C PHE A 647 -24.92 -11.46 14.99
N PRO A 648 -25.08 -10.13 14.91
CA PRO A 648 -24.57 -9.37 13.78
C PRO A 648 -23.04 -9.30 13.80
N VAL A 649 -22.41 -9.20 12.63
CA VAL A 649 -20.96 -8.96 12.52
C VAL A 649 -20.64 -7.50 12.80
N MET A 650 -19.61 -7.21 13.60
CA MET A 650 -19.19 -5.84 13.92
C MET A 650 -17.90 -5.48 13.18
N VAL A 651 -17.95 -4.51 12.27
CA VAL A 651 -16.79 -3.98 11.55
C VAL A 651 -16.59 -2.52 11.96
N SER A 652 -15.56 -2.23 12.76
CA SER A 652 -15.42 -0.90 13.34
C SER A 652 -14.01 -0.38 13.52
N THR A 653 -13.81 0.93 13.59
CA THR A 653 -12.50 1.55 13.90
C THR A 653 -11.37 1.18 12.94
N ASN A 654 -11.68 0.61 11.76
CA ASN A 654 -10.68 0.28 10.76
C ASN A 654 -10.31 1.53 9.95
N THR A 655 -9.06 1.61 9.51
CA THR A 655 -8.56 2.67 8.63
C THR A 655 -8.14 2.06 7.29
N ILE A 656 -8.74 2.54 6.20
CA ILE A 656 -8.49 2.06 4.83
C ILE A 656 -8.08 3.27 3.99
N SER A 657 -6.87 3.23 3.44
CA SER A 657 -6.33 4.35 2.65
C SER A 657 -5.33 3.96 1.58
N GLY A 658 -4.93 4.91 0.74
CA GLY A 658 -3.85 4.75 -0.24
C GLY A 658 -4.05 3.56 -1.18
N LEU A 659 -5.29 3.27 -1.60
CA LEU A 659 -5.56 2.21 -2.58
C LEU A 659 -5.50 2.81 -3.99
N TYR A 660 -4.77 2.17 -4.91
CA TYR A 660 -4.59 2.66 -6.27
C TYR A 660 -4.65 1.56 -7.34
N THR A 661 -5.38 1.82 -8.42
CA THR A 661 -5.39 0.99 -9.64
C THR A 661 -5.49 1.86 -10.89
N ASN A 662 -4.87 1.42 -11.98
CA ASN A 662 -4.77 2.17 -13.23
C ASN A 662 -5.37 1.44 -14.45
N LEU A 663 -5.80 0.18 -14.34
CA LEU A 663 -6.41 -0.52 -15.47
C LEU A 663 -7.81 0.00 -15.77
N ASN A 664 -8.10 0.16 -17.07
CA ASN A 664 -9.44 0.47 -17.54
C ASN A 664 -10.46 -0.60 -17.12
N GLY A 665 -11.53 -0.18 -16.43
CA GLY A 665 -12.59 -1.07 -15.94
C GLY A 665 -12.33 -1.67 -14.56
N ALA A 666 -11.11 -1.54 -14.02
CA ALA A 666 -10.83 -1.92 -12.63
C ALA A 666 -11.51 -0.97 -11.65
N SER A 667 -11.97 -1.48 -10.51
CA SER A 667 -12.61 -0.67 -9.47
C SER A 667 -11.88 -0.79 -8.14
N ILE A 668 -12.04 0.20 -7.26
CA ILE A 668 -11.61 0.10 -5.87
C ILE A 668 -12.84 0.11 -4.98
N LEU A 669 -12.90 -0.86 -4.09
CA LEU A 669 -13.88 -0.93 -3.02
C LEU A 669 -13.11 -0.82 -1.71
N GLY A 670 -13.23 0.31 -1.00
CA GLY A 670 -12.61 0.48 0.32
C GLY A 670 -13.09 -0.60 1.28
N ALA A 671 -14.41 -0.76 1.38
CA ALA A 671 -15.05 -1.91 1.98
C ALA A 671 -16.11 -2.52 1.06
N TYR A 672 -16.21 -3.85 1.06
CA TYR A 672 -17.24 -4.61 0.37
C TYR A 672 -17.95 -5.53 1.37
N LEU A 673 -19.22 -5.22 1.65
CA LEU A 673 -19.99 -5.87 2.69
C LEU A 673 -21.06 -6.77 2.07
N LEU A 674 -20.90 -8.07 2.27
CA LEU A 674 -21.90 -9.08 1.96
C LEU A 674 -22.41 -9.68 3.27
N SER A 675 -23.71 -9.90 3.35
CA SER A 675 -24.34 -10.73 4.38
C SER A 675 -25.39 -11.60 3.69
N GLY A 676 -25.34 -12.90 3.93
CA GLY A 676 -26.31 -13.86 3.40
C GLY A 676 -27.68 -13.66 4.03
N SER A 677 -28.72 -14.19 3.38
CA SER A 677 -30.11 -13.99 3.79
C SER A 677 -30.44 -14.57 5.16
N ALA A 678 -29.67 -15.56 5.62
CA ALA A 678 -29.79 -16.17 6.94
C ALA A 678 -29.08 -15.38 8.07
N SER A 679 -28.45 -14.24 7.77
CA SER A 679 -27.64 -13.46 8.72
C SER A 679 -28.49 -12.65 9.71
N ALA A 680 -28.03 -12.52 10.96
CA ALA A 680 -28.59 -11.58 11.95
C ALA A 680 -28.31 -10.09 11.62
N GLY A 681 -27.51 -9.82 10.59
CA GLY A 681 -27.17 -8.49 10.12
C GLY A 681 -25.68 -8.15 10.27
N LEU A 682 -25.34 -6.90 9.98
CA LEU A 682 -23.97 -6.38 10.04
C LEU A 682 -23.97 -4.94 10.54
N HIS A 683 -23.02 -4.59 11.40
CA HIS A 683 -22.75 -3.22 11.84
C HIS A 683 -21.41 -2.76 11.26
N PHE A 684 -21.41 -1.70 10.46
CA PHE A 684 -20.22 -1.06 9.93
C PHE A 684 -20.12 0.36 10.50
N PHE A 685 -19.24 0.58 11.47
CA PHE A 685 -19.24 1.85 12.22
C PHE A 685 -17.88 2.37 12.66
N ARG A 686 -17.71 3.68 12.74
CA ARG A 686 -16.42 4.32 13.14
C ARG A 686 -15.24 3.99 12.24
N ASN A 687 -15.48 3.55 11.00
CA ASN A 687 -14.39 3.29 10.06
C ASN A 687 -14.00 4.58 9.34
N ARG A 688 -12.71 4.69 8.99
CA ARG A 688 -12.13 5.79 8.23
C ARG A 688 -11.70 5.28 6.87
N ILE A 689 -12.27 5.82 5.80
CA ILE A 689 -11.95 5.43 4.41
C ILE A 689 -11.59 6.67 3.62
N PHE A 690 -10.37 6.74 3.11
CA PHE A 690 -9.90 7.92 2.39
C PHE A 690 -8.75 7.62 1.44
N ASP A 691 -8.42 8.54 0.52
CA ASP A 691 -7.29 8.39 -0.40
C ASP A 691 -7.37 7.11 -1.25
N LEU A 692 -8.51 6.94 -1.92
CA LEU A 692 -8.75 5.84 -2.87
C LEU A 692 -8.77 6.42 -4.29
N ASN A 693 -7.94 5.89 -5.19
CA ASN A 693 -7.74 6.51 -6.49
C ASN A 693 -7.77 5.49 -7.64
N VAL A 694 -8.63 5.73 -8.63
CA VAL A 694 -8.68 4.98 -9.89
C VAL A 694 -8.33 5.89 -11.07
N ASN A 695 -7.58 5.37 -12.05
CA ASN A 695 -7.19 6.14 -13.24
C ASN A 695 -7.69 5.57 -14.59
N GLY A 696 -8.57 4.55 -14.57
CA GLY A 696 -9.13 3.97 -15.80
C GLY A 696 -10.41 4.66 -16.28
N THR A 697 -10.65 4.68 -17.60
CA THR A 697 -11.80 5.41 -18.18
C THR A 697 -13.16 4.77 -17.88
N ALA A 698 -13.25 3.43 -17.75
CA ALA A 698 -14.47 2.74 -17.31
C ALA A 698 -14.46 2.38 -15.81
N SER A 699 -13.47 2.86 -15.05
CA SER A 699 -13.27 2.53 -13.64
C SER A 699 -14.27 3.23 -12.71
N ALA A 700 -14.39 2.74 -11.48
CA ALA A 700 -15.15 3.37 -10.42
C ALA A 700 -14.49 3.19 -9.06
N VAL A 701 -14.67 4.15 -8.17
CA VAL A 701 -14.22 4.09 -6.78
C VAL A 701 -15.43 4.12 -5.85
N TYR A 702 -15.41 3.21 -4.88
CA TYR A 702 -16.43 3.05 -3.84
C TYR A 702 -15.74 3.15 -2.49
N GLY A 703 -16.11 4.13 -1.66
CA GLY A 703 -15.67 4.15 -0.27
C GLY A 703 -16.19 2.89 0.44
N LEU A 704 -17.51 2.70 0.35
CA LEU A 704 -18.20 1.50 0.80
C LEU A 704 -19.17 1.00 -0.26
N TYR A 705 -19.17 -0.30 -0.51
CA TYR A 705 -20.15 -0.98 -1.36
C TYR A 705 -20.89 -2.04 -0.54
N THR A 706 -22.23 -2.03 -0.58
CA THR A 706 -23.06 -3.05 0.07
C THR A 706 -23.71 -3.97 -0.97
N GLY A 707 -23.51 -5.27 -0.82
CA GLY A 707 -24.21 -6.33 -1.57
C GLY A 707 -24.97 -7.28 -0.63
N ALA A 708 -25.40 -6.78 0.52
CA ALA A 708 -26.04 -7.53 1.59
C ALA A 708 -27.50 -7.89 1.26
N THR A 709 -27.97 -9.02 1.80
CA THR A 709 -29.39 -9.43 1.71
C THR A 709 -30.10 -9.38 3.07
N SER A 710 -29.37 -9.12 4.16
CA SER A 710 -29.91 -8.88 5.51
C SER A 710 -29.70 -7.42 5.95
N THR A 711 -30.17 -7.07 7.16
CA THR A 711 -30.05 -5.72 7.72
C THR A 711 -28.59 -5.32 7.94
N THR A 712 -28.14 -4.24 7.29
CA THR A 712 -26.81 -3.64 7.50
C THR A 712 -26.94 -2.24 8.08
N ASN A 713 -26.42 -2.05 9.29
CA ASN A 713 -26.37 -0.77 10.01
C ASN A 713 -25.03 -0.09 9.75
N ILE A 714 -25.04 1.08 9.13
CA ILE A 714 -23.85 1.85 8.75
C ILE A 714 -23.88 3.17 9.51
N TYR A 715 -22.98 3.40 10.46
CA TYR A 715 -23.02 4.62 11.27
C TYR A 715 -21.70 5.16 11.77
N ASN A 716 -21.61 6.46 12.02
CA ASN A 716 -20.41 7.13 12.50
C ASN A 716 -19.16 6.89 11.64
N ASN A 717 -19.30 6.59 10.34
CA ASN A 717 -18.16 6.41 9.45
C ASN A 717 -17.73 7.74 8.82
N LEU A 718 -16.43 7.85 8.51
CA LEU A 718 -15.80 9.01 7.91
C LEU A 718 -15.25 8.61 6.52
N ILE A 719 -15.79 9.22 5.45
CA ILE A 719 -15.40 8.88 4.06
C ILE A 719 -15.08 10.16 3.27
N SER A 720 -13.88 10.25 2.70
CA SER A 720 -13.48 11.38 1.85
C SER A 720 -12.35 11.01 0.89
N GLN A 721 -11.82 11.98 0.14
CA GLN A 721 -10.63 11.83 -0.73
C GLN A 721 -10.72 10.61 -1.66
N LEU A 722 -11.87 10.43 -2.31
CA LEU A 722 -12.06 9.44 -3.36
C LEU A 722 -11.82 10.12 -4.70
N SER A 723 -11.06 9.50 -5.60
CA SER A 723 -10.67 10.07 -6.89
C SER A 723 -10.84 9.08 -8.04
N ALA A 724 -11.26 9.59 -9.19
CA ALA A 724 -11.46 8.84 -10.42
C ALA A 724 -11.06 9.70 -11.63
N THR A 725 -9.76 9.94 -11.78
CA THR A 725 -9.17 11.05 -12.55
C THR A 725 -9.43 11.01 -14.06
N ALA A 726 -9.65 9.83 -14.63
CA ALA A 726 -9.93 9.66 -16.07
C ALA A 726 -11.30 9.03 -16.35
N ALA A 727 -12.10 8.77 -15.31
CA ALA A 727 -13.29 7.95 -15.42
C ALA A 727 -14.43 8.68 -16.14
N SER A 728 -15.11 7.97 -17.04
CA SER A 728 -16.26 8.44 -17.80
C SER A 728 -17.50 7.57 -17.51
N GLY A 729 -18.57 8.19 -17.04
CA GLY A 729 -19.90 7.64 -16.81
C GLY A 729 -20.58 8.30 -15.61
N LEU A 730 -21.79 7.83 -15.29
CA LEU A 730 -22.70 8.56 -14.40
C LEU A 730 -22.51 8.28 -12.89
N ASN A 731 -21.76 7.23 -12.52
CA ASN A 731 -21.58 6.78 -11.13
C ASN A 731 -20.13 6.36 -10.87
N ARG A 732 -19.17 7.28 -11.05
CA ARG A 732 -17.73 6.97 -11.04
C ARG A 732 -17.06 7.10 -9.68
N ILE A 733 -17.52 8.05 -8.86
CA ILE A 733 -17.15 8.16 -7.45
C ILE A 733 -18.40 7.95 -6.62
N ASN A 734 -18.35 7.01 -5.68
CA ASN A 734 -19.45 6.75 -4.75
C ASN A 734 -18.89 6.70 -3.32
N GLY A 735 -19.37 7.58 -2.44
CA GLY A 735 -19.03 7.52 -1.01
C GLY A 735 -19.53 6.22 -0.41
N VAL A 736 -20.85 6.02 -0.49
CA VAL A 736 -21.52 4.74 -0.22
C VAL A 736 -22.37 4.35 -1.43
N TYR A 737 -22.24 3.09 -1.85
CA TYR A 737 -23.05 2.50 -2.91
C TYR A 737 -23.84 1.32 -2.37
N VAL A 738 -25.17 1.43 -2.41
CA VAL A 738 -26.09 0.38 -2.01
C VAL A 738 -26.61 -0.34 -3.24
N ALA A 739 -26.21 -1.61 -3.42
CA ALA A 739 -26.70 -2.47 -4.50
C ALA A 739 -28.19 -2.85 -4.30
N ALA A 740 -28.77 -3.63 -5.21
CA ALA A 740 -30.17 -4.07 -5.15
C ALA A 740 -30.42 -5.11 -4.04
N GLY A 741 -31.64 -5.17 -3.50
CA GLY A 741 -32.09 -6.25 -2.60
C GLY A 741 -31.55 -6.20 -1.17
N ASN A 742 -31.10 -5.04 -0.71
CA ASN A 742 -30.53 -4.84 0.63
C ASN A 742 -31.58 -4.28 1.61
N VAL A 743 -31.34 -4.43 2.92
CA VAL A 743 -31.97 -3.64 3.98
C VAL A 743 -30.88 -2.83 4.67
N ILE A 744 -30.84 -1.52 4.48
CA ILE A 744 -29.77 -0.67 4.99
C ILE A 744 -30.32 0.40 5.92
N ASN A 745 -29.67 0.56 7.07
CA ASN A 745 -29.84 1.73 7.91
C ASN A 745 -28.55 2.54 7.90
N LEU A 746 -28.60 3.78 7.40
CA LEU A 746 -27.48 4.70 7.41
C LEU A 746 -27.75 5.82 8.40
N TRP A 747 -26.93 5.91 9.45
CA TRP A 747 -27.09 6.90 10.51
C TRP A 747 -25.80 7.65 10.82
N TYR A 748 -25.84 8.97 11.02
CA TYR A 748 -24.67 9.69 11.55
C TYR A 748 -23.36 9.46 10.78
N ASN A 749 -23.38 9.22 9.46
CA ASN A 749 -22.14 9.13 8.68
C ASN A 749 -21.74 10.52 8.17
N SER A 750 -20.44 10.77 8.04
CA SER A 750 -19.92 11.96 7.38
C SER A 750 -19.18 11.59 6.11
N ILE A 751 -19.74 11.98 4.97
CA ILE A 751 -19.20 11.73 3.63
C ILE A 751 -18.95 13.08 2.96
N SER A 752 -17.71 13.32 2.55
CA SER A 752 -17.34 14.55 1.83
C SER A 752 -16.47 14.24 0.62
N LEU A 753 -16.95 14.52 -0.57
CA LEU A 753 -16.27 14.21 -1.83
C LEU A 753 -15.90 15.48 -2.60
N SER A 754 -14.75 15.51 -3.27
CA SER A 754 -14.24 16.68 -4.01
C SER A 754 -13.44 16.31 -5.27
N GLY A 755 -13.74 15.17 -5.91
CA GLY A 755 -12.99 14.66 -7.06
C GLY A 755 -13.30 15.35 -8.40
N THR A 756 -12.37 15.24 -9.34
CA THR A 756 -12.52 15.70 -10.74
C THR A 756 -12.17 14.56 -11.69
N SER A 757 -12.62 14.65 -12.95
CA SER A 757 -12.24 13.71 -14.00
C SER A 757 -12.03 14.43 -15.33
N SER A 758 -11.09 13.94 -16.14
CA SER A 758 -10.93 14.33 -17.54
C SER A 758 -11.91 13.62 -18.49
N GLY A 759 -12.75 12.71 -17.99
CA GLY A 759 -13.74 11.99 -18.79
C GLY A 759 -14.85 12.89 -19.34
N ILE A 760 -15.39 12.52 -20.51
CA ILE A 760 -16.41 13.31 -21.23
C ILE A 760 -17.75 13.42 -20.48
N ASN A 761 -18.09 12.42 -19.67
CA ASN A 761 -19.27 12.40 -18.81
C ASN A 761 -18.81 11.97 -17.43
N PHE A 762 -18.97 12.78 -16.39
CA PHE A 762 -18.50 12.40 -15.06
C PHE A 762 -19.55 12.70 -14.00
N GLY A 763 -20.15 11.64 -13.49
CA GLY A 763 -21.15 11.69 -12.41
C GLY A 763 -20.66 10.97 -11.15
N THR A 764 -21.09 11.48 -10.01
CA THR A 764 -20.63 11.07 -8.68
C THR A 764 -21.77 11.14 -7.67
N ASN A 765 -21.68 10.35 -6.60
CA ASN A 765 -22.69 10.28 -5.55
C ASN A 765 -22.03 10.25 -4.17
N ALA A 766 -22.46 11.10 -3.22
CA ALA A 766 -22.10 10.84 -1.82
C ALA A 766 -22.78 9.56 -1.33
N LEU A 767 -24.06 9.39 -1.66
CA LEU A 767 -24.82 8.15 -1.48
C LEU A 767 -25.57 7.77 -2.77
N TYR A 768 -25.37 6.54 -3.25
CA TYR A 768 -26.20 5.92 -4.27
C TYR A 768 -27.00 4.76 -3.68
N VAL A 769 -28.30 4.69 -3.99
CA VAL A 769 -29.19 3.62 -3.55
C VAL A 769 -29.96 3.02 -4.73
N ASN A 770 -29.79 1.72 -4.94
CA ASN A 770 -30.72 0.96 -5.76
C ASN A 770 -32.08 0.84 -5.05
N THR A 771 -33.18 1.19 -5.72
CA THR A 771 -34.51 1.23 -5.10
C THR A 771 -35.15 -0.13 -4.83
N ALA A 772 -34.53 -1.24 -5.28
CA ALA A 772 -34.87 -2.57 -4.79
C ALA A 772 -34.42 -2.81 -3.34
N SER A 773 -33.70 -1.86 -2.73
CA SER A 773 -33.22 -1.93 -1.35
C SER A 773 -34.02 -1.02 -0.44
N ASN A 774 -34.40 -1.56 0.72
CA ASN A 774 -35.09 -0.82 1.76
C ASN A 774 -34.06 0.00 2.55
N VAL A 775 -34.21 1.32 2.59
CA VAL A 775 -33.22 2.22 3.20
C VAL A 775 -33.88 3.16 4.20
N GLN A 776 -33.30 3.22 5.40
CA GLN A 776 -33.52 4.28 6.38
C GLN A 776 -32.30 5.20 6.39
N LEU A 777 -32.52 6.51 6.19
CA LEU A 777 -31.47 7.52 6.13
C LEU A 777 -31.74 8.59 7.19
N ILE A 778 -30.96 8.62 8.27
CA ILE A 778 -31.17 9.58 9.37
C ILE A 778 -29.85 10.23 9.82
N ASN A 779 -29.82 11.55 10.00
CA ASN A 779 -28.68 12.27 10.59
C ASN A 779 -27.34 12.16 9.83
N ASN A 780 -27.32 11.94 8.52
CA ASN A 780 -26.06 11.84 7.76
C ASN A 780 -25.62 13.19 7.18
N ILE A 781 -24.32 13.43 7.13
CA ILE A 781 -23.72 14.48 6.31
C ILE A 781 -23.32 13.89 4.96
N LEU A 782 -24.00 14.31 3.89
CA LEU A 782 -23.77 13.87 2.52
C LEU A 782 -23.35 15.07 1.66
N VAL A 783 -22.04 15.26 1.53
CA VAL A 783 -21.43 16.36 0.79
C VAL A 783 -20.76 15.83 -0.48
N ASN A 784 -21.21 16.32 -1.64
CA ASN A 784 -20.61 16.00 -2.92
C ASN A 784 -20.21 17.26 -3.72
N ASN A 785 -18.98 17.70 -3.50
CA ASN A 785 -18.36 18.82 -4.20
C ASN A 785 -17.55 18.39 -5.45
N CYS A 786 -17.61 17.12 -5.87
CA CYS A 786 -16.93 16.65 -7.09
C CYS A 786 -17.34 17.48 -8.31
N ILE A 787 -16.46 17.81 -9.25
CA ILE A 787 -16.80 18.64 -10.42
C ILE A 787 -17.34 17.75 -11.55
N PRO A 788 -18.65 17.81 -11.90
CA PRO A 788 -19.22 16.99 -12.96
C PRO A 788 -18.86 17.52 -14.35
N THR A 789 -18.84 16.64 -15.34
CA THR A 789 -18.62 16.98 -16.76
C THR A 789 -19.68 16.33 -17.65
N GLY A 790 -19.96 16.94 -18.81
CA GLY A 790 -20.94 16.45 -19.78
C GLY A 790 -22.32 16.21 -19.17
N THR A 791 -22.86 15.01 -19.37
CA THR A 791 -24.17 14.58 -18.83
C THR A 791 -24.10 14.07 -17.38
N GLY A 792 -22.91 14.06 -16.78
CA GLY A 792 -22.73 13.65 -15.40
C GLY A 792 -23.33 14.65 -14.41
N ILE A 793 -23.75 14.15 -13.25
CA ILE A 793 -24.23 14.97 -12.13
C ILE A 793 -23.40 14.65 -10.89
N SER A 794 -23.16 15.66 -10.05
CA SER A 794 -22.67 15.46 -8.70
C SER A 794 -23.87 15.50 -7.77
N CYS A 795 -24.20 14.34 -7.20
CA CYS A 795 -25.39 14.17 -6.39
C CYS A 795 -25.04 13.89 -4.91
N ALA A 796 -25.75 14.52 -3.97
CA ALA A 796 -25.62 14.17 -2.56
C ALA A 796 -26.32 12.82 -2.29
N TYR A 797 -27.59 12.69 -2.65
CA TYR A 797 -28.34 11.44 -2.54
C TYR A 797 -29.03 11.06 -3.86
N ARG A 798 -28.58 9.97 -4.47
CA ARG A 798 -29.15 9.43 -5.71
C ARG A 798 -29.86 8.10 -5.49
N ARG A 799 -31.04 7.96 -6.06
CA ARG A 799 -31.77 6.70 -6.19
C ARG A 799 -31.81 6.25 -7.66
N SER A 800 -31.98 4.95 -7.88
CA SER A 800 -31.98 4.36 -9.22
C SER A 800 -33.29 4.55 -10.01
N ASN A 801 -34.41 4.86 -9.35
CA ASN A 801 -35.69 5.25 -9.95
C ASN A 801 -36.57 6.00 -8.90
N ALA A 802 -37.72 6.50 -9.33
CA ALA A 802 -38.70 7.26 -8.53
C ALA A 802 -39.40 6.49 -7.40
N ASN A 803 -39.16 5.19 -7.21
CA ASN A 803 -39.85 4.42 -6.20
C ASN A 803 -39.42 4.85 -4.77
N LEU A 804 -40.35 5.45 -4.02
CA LEU A 804 -40.16 5.86 -2.62
C LEU A 804 -40.66 4.83 -1.60
N SER A 805 -41.29 3.72 -2.00
CA SER A 805 -41.81 2.71 -1.05
C SER A 805 -40.70 2.04 -0.23
N THR A 806 -39.50 1.95 -0.80
CA THR A 806 -38.29 1.43 -0.17
C THR A 806 -37.43 2.53 0.45
N TYR A 807 -37.91 3.77 0.47
CA TYR A 807 -37.34 4.83 1.30
C TYR A 807 -38.20 4.96 2.57
N GLN A 808 -37.66 4.57 3.72
CA GLN A 808 -38.43 4.47 4.97
C GLN A 808 -39.00 5.83 5.38
N LEU A 809 -40.27 5.84 5.82
CA LEU A 809 -41.05 7.06 6.13
C LEU A 809 -40.42 7.94 7.21
N ASN A 810 -39.66 7.35 8.13
CA ASN A 810 -38.99 8.06 9.22
C ASN A 810 -37.56 8.53 8.88
N SER A 811 -37.14 8.42 7.61
CA SER A 811 -35.87 8.98 7.15
C SER A 811 -35.93 10.51 7.23
N ASN A 812 -34.99 11.13 7.95
CA ASN A 812 -35.04 12.56 8.23
C ASN A 812 -33.70 13.15 8.72
N SER A 813 -33.65 14.47 8.87
CA SER A 813 -32.58 15.20 9.58
C SER A 813 -31.18 14.98 8.99
N ASN A 814 -31.11 14.74 7.68
CA ASN A 814 -29.86 14.61 6.94
C ASN A 814 -29.39 15.98 6.45
N LEU A 815 -28.09 16.14 6.22
CA LEU A 815 -27.52 17.29 5.53
C LEU A 815 -27.15 16.87 4.11
N PHE A 816 -27.82 17.48 3.12
CA PHE A 816 -27.53 17.27 1.70
C PHE A 816 -26.84 18.50 1.13
N TYR A 817 -25.65 18.32 0.52
CA TYR A 817 -24.96 19.41 -0.16
C TYR A 817 -24.23 18.92 -1.42
N ALA A 818 -24.39 19.65 -2.52
CA ALA A 818 -23.81 19.29 -3.82
C ALA A 818 -23.12 20.47 -4.52
N GLY A 819 -22.56 21.41 -3.75
CA GLY A 819 -22.00 22.66 -4.27
C GLY A 819 -23.05 23.74 -4.55
N VAL A 820 -22.67 24.79 -5.29
CA VAL A 820 -23.58 25.86 -5.71
C VAL A 820 -24.69 25.26 -6.59
N PRO A 821 -25.98 25.54 -6.34
CA PRO A 821 -27.08 24.98 -7.12
C PRO A 821 -26.93 25.20 -8.63
N ALA A 822 -26.98 24.12 -9.39
CA ALA A 822 -26.90 24.11 -10.85
C ALA A 822 -27.51 22.82 -11.41
N VAL A 823 -27.78 22.77 -12.72
CA VAL A 823 -28.44 21.63 -13.39
C VAL A 823 -27.72 20.29 -13.24
N ASN A 824 -26.43 20.30 -12.94
CA ASN A 824 -25.59 19.13 -12.69
C ASN A 824 -25.09 19.03 -11.23
N ARG A 825 -25.60 19.87 -10.33
CA ARG A 825 -25.28 19.95 -8.90
C ARG A 825 -26.54 19.70 -8.08
N ILE A 826 -26.74 18.44 -7.68
CA ILE A 826 -28.07 17.92 -7.31
C ILE A 826 -28.09 17.44 -5.86
N LEU A 827 -29.02 17.95 -5.04
CA LEU A 827 -29.18 17.45 -3.67
C LEU A 827 -29.83 16.05 -3.69
N TYR A 828 -30.89 15.90 -4.48
CA TYR A 828 -31.60 14.63 -4.63
C TYR A 828 -31.92 14.33 -6.09
N SER A 829 -31.64 13.10 -6.52
CA SER A 829 -32.05 12.58 -7.82
C SER A 829 -32.68 11.21 -7.66
N ASP A 830 -33.76 10.95 -8.38
CA ASP A 830 -34.36 9.63 -8.48
C ASP A 830 -34.05 8.94 -9.82
N GLY A 831 -33.14 9.50 -10.62
CA GLY A 831 -32.82 9.02 -11.97
C GLY A 831 -33.71 9.59 -13.08
N THR A 832 -34.84 10.22 -12.74
CA THR A 832 -35.72 10.94 -13.68
C THR A 832 -35.77 12.43 -13.35
N ILE A 833 -35.89 12.76 -12.07
CA ILE A 833 -35.99 14.12 -11.52
C ILE A 833 -34.65 14.49 -10.86
N ASN A 834 -34.25 15.75 -11.01
CA ASN A 834 -33.06 16.32 -10.40
C ASN A 834 -33.44 17.57 -9.59
N LEU A 835 -33.30 17.50 -8.26
CA LEU A 835 -33.68 18.57 -7.33
C LEU A 835 -32.44 19.31 -6.81
N GLN A 836 -32.37 20.61 -7.08
CA GLN A 836 -31.22 21.46 -6.75
C GLN A 836 -31.38 22.22 -5.43
N SER A 837 -32.61 22.39 -4.93
CA SER A 837 -32.91 23.16 -3.72
C SER A 837 -33.51 22.28 -2.64
N LEU A 838 -33.20 22.62 -1.38
CA LEU A 838 -33.71 21.89 -0.22
C LEU A 838 -35.25 21.91 -0.16
N ALA A 839 -35.86 23.07 -0.44
CA ALA A 839 -37.31 23.21 -0.42
C ALA A 839 -38.01 22.26 -1.43
N ALA A 840 -37.45 22.11 -2.64
CA ALA A 840 -37.98 21.17 -3.61
C ALA A 840 -37.78 19.72 -3.14
N THR A 841 -36.60 19.40 -2.60
CA THR A 841 -36.32 18.07 -2.02
C THR A 841 -37.30 17.70 -0.91
N GLN A 842 -37.51 18.59 0.07
CA GLN A 842 -38.45 18.38 1.18
C GLN A 842 -39.90 18.21 0.70
N SER A 843 -40.32 19.01 -0.29
CA SER A 843 -41.66 18.91 -0.87
C SER A 843 -41.87 17.58 -1.59
N THR A 844 -40.92 17.13 -2.40
CA THR A 844 -41.00 15.86 -3.13
C THR A 844 -40.92 14.64 -2.22
N LEU A 845 -40.13 14.70 -1.15
CA LEU A 845 -39.89 13.55 -0.28
C LEU A 845 -40.89 13.40 0.87
N ASN A 846 -41.76 14.39 1.11
CA ASN A 846 -42.76 14.40 2.18
C ASN A 846 -43.50 13.04 2.30
N PRO A 847 -43.53 12.40 3.50
CA PRO A 847 -43.13 12.95 4.80
C PRO A 847 -41.66 12.74 5.20
N ARG A 848 -40.78 12.30 4.29
CA ARG A 848 -39.35 12.07 4.56
C ARG A 848 -38.53 13.35 4.40
N ASP A 849 -37.40 13.42 5.09
CA ASP A 849 -36.41 14.51 4.99
C ASP A 849 -36.95 15.92 5.27
N LEU A 850 -38.10 16.06 5.94
CA LEU A 850 -38.71 17.35 6.25
C LEU A 850 -37.87 18.24 7.18
N GLN A 851 -37.02 17.65 8.02
CA GLN A 851 -36.06 18.34 8.90
C GLN A 851 -34.64 18.28 8.36
N SER A 852 -34.43 17.71 7.17
CA SER A 852 -33.12 17.71 6.52
C SER A 852 -32.72 19.15 6.14
N VAL A 853 -31.42 19.43 6.17
CA VAL A 853 -30.84 20.75 5.97
C VAL A 853 -29.86 20.75 4.78
N THR A 854 -29.44 21.94 4.35
CA THR A 854 -28.39 22.10 3.34
C THR A 854 -27.41 23.19 3.78
N GLU A 855 -26.13 22.83 3.81
CA GLU A 855 -25.00 23.75 3.99
C GLU A 855 -23.72 23.06 3.53
N ASN A 856 -22.67 23.83 3.24
CA ASN A 856 -21.33 23.28 3.09
C ASN A 856 -20.66 23.24 4.47
N PRO A 857 -20.48 22.08 5.10
CA PRO A 857 -19.89 22.04 6.44
C PRO A 857 -18.46 22.57 6.42
N ASN A 858 -18.12 23.43 7.37
CA ASN A 858 -16.74 23.85 7.57
C ASN A 858 -16.01 22.77 8.37
N PHE A 859 -15.36 21.84 7.68
CA PHE A 859 -14.56 20.81 8.34
C PHE A 859 -13.21 21.37 8.81
N ILE A 860 -12.76 20.97 10.00
CA ILE A 860 -11.41 21.26 10.51
C ILE A 860 -10.35 20.70 9.54
N SER A 861 -10.58 19.49 9.01
CA SER A 861 -9.71 18.86 8.01
C SER A 861 -10.49 17.90 7.12
N VAL A 862 -10.23 17.98 5.81
CA VAL A 862 -10.65 16.95 4.83
C VAL A 862 -9.54 15.93 4.55
N LEU A 863 -8.35 16.12 5.13
CA LEU A 863 -7.24 15.16 5.04
C LEU A 863 -7.48 14.01 6.01
N GLY A 864 -7.62 12.81 5.46
CA GLY A 864 -8.00 11.59 6.16
C GLY A 864 -6.99 11.06 7.18
N ALA A 865 -5.72 11.48 7.11
CA ALA A 865 -4.72 11.15 8.13
C ALA A 865 -4.83 12.04 9.39
N ASN A 866 -5.53 13.19 9.33
CA ASN A 866 -5.65 14.11 10.45
C ASN A 866 -6.57 13.55 11.54
N ALA A 867 -6.24 13.68 12.83
CA ALA A 867 -7.10 13.19 13.92
C ALA A 867 -8.54 13.75 13.85
N ASN A 868 -8.70 15.02 13.46
CA ASN A 868 -9.97 15.74 13.31
C ASN A 868 -10.58 15.59 11.90
N PHE A 869 -10.35 14.47 11.24
CA PHE A 869 -10.87 14.18 9.89
C PHE A 869 -12.40 14.29 9.85
N LEU A 870 -12.89 15.21 9.02
CA LEU A 870 -14.30 15.60 8.89
C LEU A 870 -14.98 16.00 10.22
N ASN A 871 -14.22 16.46 11.22
CA ASN A 871 -14.78 17.11 12.39
C ASN A 871 -15.23 18.53 12.03
N ILE A 872 -16.29 19.02 12.66
CA ILE A 872 -16.87 20.33 12.38
C ILE A 872 -16.07 21.41 13.10
N ASN A 873 -15.82 22.53 12.42
CA ASN A 873 -15.13 23.67 13.02
C ASN A 873 -16.05 24.35 14.05
N PRO A 874 -15.73 24.31 15.36
CA PRO A 874 -16.63 24.82 16.38
C PRO A 874 -16.76 26.34 16.40
N LEU A 875 -15.87 27.07 15.71
CA LEU A 875 -15.84 28.54 15.70
C LEU A 875 -16.81 29.18 14.70
N LEU A 876 -17.44 28.38 13.83
CA LEU A 876 -18.32 28.87 12.78
C LEU A 876 -19.75 28.33 12.98
N PRO A 877 -20.77 29.18 12.84
CA PRO A 877 -22.16 28.75 12.91
C PRO A 877 -22.50 27.64 11.91
N THR A 878 -23.22 26.61 12.35
CA THR A 878 -23.61 25.44 11.55
C THR A 878 -25.00 24.91 11.91
N GLN A 879 -25.74 24.40 10.93
CA GLN A 879 -27.03 23.70 11.13
C GLN A 879 -26.85 22.26 11.63
N ILE A 880 -25.60 21.78 11.71
CA ILE A 880 -25.26 20.44 12.20
C ILE A 880 -25.49 20.36 13.71
N GLU A 881 -25.11 21.42 14.44
CA GLU A 881 -25.22 21.52 15.89
C GLU A 881 -26.67 21.33 16.34
N SER A 882 -26.91 20.31 17.15
CA SER A 882 -28.25 19.96 17.68
C SER A 882 -29.31 19.74 16.59
N GLY A 883 -28.91 19.52 15.33
CA GLY A 883 -29.79 19.40 14.17
C GLY A 883 -30.28 17.97 13.90
N ALA A 884 -29.76 16.97 14.61
CA ALA A 884 -30.11 15.58 14.40
C ALA A 884 -31.29 15.11 15.27
N THR A 885 -31.92 14.00 14.86
CA THR A 885 -32.94 13.30 15.63
C THR A 885 -32.29 12.21 16.49
N ALA A 886 -32.50 12.23 17.82
CA ALA A 886 -31.94 11.23 18.72
C ALA A 886 -32.33 9.78 18.35
N LEU A 887 -31.34 8.88 18.28
CA LEU A 887 -31.55 7.45 18.02
C LEU A 887 -31.07 6.64 19.23
N ALA A 888 -31.98 5.94 19.89
CA ALA A 888 -31.70 5.24 21.16
C ALA A 888 -30.58 4.18 21.08
N HIS A 889 -30.27 3.66 19.88
CA HIS A 889 -29.28 2.60 19.65
C HIS A 889 -27.93 3.13 19.11
N VAL A 890 -27.77 4.44 18.90
CA VAL A 890 -26.49 5.08 18.57
C VAL A 890 -26.24 6.20 19.57
N THR A 891 -25.67 5.84 20.72
CA THR A 891 -25.51 6.76 21.87
C THR A 891 -24.16 7.47 21.92
N THR A 892 -23.22 7.10 21.05
CA THR A 892 -21.86 7.66 21.01
C THR A 892 -21.44 7.90 19.56
N ASP A 893 -20.54 8.86 19.35
CA ASP A 893 -20.06 9.29 18.03
C ASP A 893 -18.89 8.42 17.48
N CYS A 894 -18.15 8.91 16.49
CA CYS A 894 -17.01 8.22 15.87
C CYS A 894 -15.76 8.07 16.76
N ILE A 895 -15.62 8.87 17.81
CA ILE A 895 -14.51 8.83 18.78
C ILE A 895 -14.95 8.49 20.21
N LEU A 896 -16.19 8.00 20.37
CA LEU A 896 -16.79 7.57 21.65
C LEU A 896 -17.33 8.73 22.53
N THR A 897 -17.47 9.94 22.00
CA THR A 897 -18.17 11.03 22.69
C THR A 897 -19.66 10.68 22.82
N SER A 898 -20.22 10.83 24.02
CA SER A 898 -21.66 10.63 24.27
C SER A 898 -22.47 11.65 23.49
N ARG A 899 -23.49 11.16 22.77
CA ARG A 899 -24.44 12.02 22.05
C ARG A 899 -25.44 12.65 23.00
N ASN A 900 -25.85 13.88 22.70
CA ASN A 900 -26.95 14.53 23.39
C ASN A 900 -28.22 13.68 23.22
N PRO A 901 -28.90 13.30 24.32
CA PRO A 901 -30.02 12.36 24.27
C PRO A 901 -31.30 12.96 23.64
N SER A 902 -31.36 14.27 23.41
CA SER A 902 -32.54 14.97 22.88
C SER A 902 -32.25 15.72 21.58
N SER A 903 -31.06 16.27 21.43
CA SER A 903 -30.66 17.07 20.26
C SER A 903 -29.19 16.79 19.89
N PRO A 904 -28.87 15.60 19.36
CA PRO A 904 -27.52 15.30 18.89
C PRO A 904 -27.16 16.08 17.63
N ASP A 905 -25.90 15.97 17.22
CA ASP A 905 -25.40 16.61 16.01
C ASP A 905 -25.58 15.73 14.77
N ILE A 906 -25.80 16.35 13.60
CA ILE A 906 -25.83 15.66 12.31
C ILE A 906 -24.42 15.13 11.97
N GLY A 907 -24.31 13.87 11.55
CA GLY A 907 -23.05 13.27 11.11
C GLY A 907 -22.27 12.57 12.22
N ALA A 908 -21.03 12.20 11.90
CA ALA A 908 -20.25 11.23 12.66
C ALA A 908 -19.62 11.75 13.95
N TRP A 909 -19.55 13.06 14.14
CA TRP A 909 -18.97 13.72 15.31
C TRP A 909 -20.08 14.27 16.20
N GLU A 910 -19.86 14.24 17.51
CA GLU A 910 -20.63 14.99 18.49
C GLU A 910 -19.72 16.02 19.16
N GLY A 911 -20.18 17.25 19.33
CA GLY A 911 -19.39 18.32 19.93
C GLY A 911 -20.24 19.45 20.51
N ASN A 912 -19.55 20.53 20.90
CA ASN A 912 -20.19 21.81 21.18
C ASN A 912 -19.84 22.74 20.03
N PHE A 913 -20.51 22.60 18.90
CA PHE A 913 -20.33 23.49 17.75
C PHE A 913 -21.17 24.75 17.94
N THR A 914 -20.90 25.78 17.13
CA THR A 914 -21.71 27.01 17.19
C THR A 914 -23.01 26.77 16.43
N ALA A 915 -24.15 26.76 17.12
CA ALA A 915 -25.46 26.58 16.48
C ALA A 915 -25.78 27.73 15.50
N LEU A 916 -26.24 27.38 14.29
CA LEU A 916 -26.80 28.36 13.36
C LEU A 916 -28.19 28.78 13.86
N THR A 917 -28.24 29.90 14.59
CA THR A 917 -29.48 30.44 15.17
C THR A 917 -30.50 30.75 14.08
N THR A 918 -31.76 30.35 14.29
CA THR A 918 -32.90 30.85 13.53
C THR A 918 -32.89 32.37 13.58
N CYS A 919 -33.11 33.01 12.44
CA CYS A 919 -33.13 34.46 12.41
C CYS A 919 -34.21 34.97 13.38
N SER A 920 -33.87 35.98 14.17
CA SER A 920 -34.79 36.64 15.09
C SER A 920 -34.47 38.14 15.09
N GLY A 921 -35.48 38.97 15.25
CA GLY A 921 -35.33 40.42 15.11
C GLY A 921 -34.95 40.85 13.69
N THR A 922 -34.24 41.97 13.59
CA THR A 922 -33.83 42.57 12.31
C THR A 922 -32.56 41.88 11.80
N PRO A 923 -32.55 41.27 10.60
CA PRO A 923 -31.33 40.70 10.04
C PRO A 923 -30.30 41.80 9.74
N LEU A 924 -29.02 41.45 9.61
CA LEU A 924 -28.00 42.36 9.10
C LEU A 924 -28.04 42.34 7.57
N GLY A 925 -28.16 43.51 6.96
CA GLY A 925 -28.15 43.65 5.50
C GLY A 925 -26.76 43.46 4.87
N GLY A 926 -25.69 43.66 5.64
CA GLY A 926 -24.30 43.53 5.19
C GLY A 926 -23.78 44.69 4.33
N THR A 927 -22.57 44.53 3.82
CA THR A 927 -21.90 45.48 2.90
C THR A 927 -21.90 44.89 1.50
N ALA A 928 -22.59 45.53 0.55
CA ALA A 928 -22.51 45.15 -0.85
C ALA A 928 -21.18 45.58 -1.46
N ILE A 929 -20.67 44.74 -2.35
CA ILE A 929 -19.41 44.88 -3.08
C ILE A 929 -19.71 44.58 -4.56
N ILE A 930 -19.05 45.30 -5.46
CA ILE A 930 -19.15 45.11 -6.91
C ILE A 930 -17.77 44.87 -7.49
N SER A 931 -17.65 43.90 -8.39
CA SER A 931 -16.39 43.54 -9.06
C SER A 931 -15.84 44.65 -9.97
N SER A 932 -16.71 45.48 -10.54
CA SER A 932 -16.35 46.70 -11.24
C SER A 932 -17.46 47.74 -11.06
N SER A 933 -17.13 48.96 -10.64
CA SER A 933 -18.09 50.04 -10.39
C SER A 933 -18.32 50.95 -11.61
N ILE A 934 -17.52 50.80 -12.68
CA ILE A 934 -17.57 51.56 -13.93
C ILE A 934 -17.33 50.63 -15.11
N GLY A 935 -18.02 50.85 -16.23
CA GLY A 935 -17.66 50.24 -17.51
C GLY A 935 -18.68 50.48 -18.62
N CYS A 936 -18.45 49.81 -19.75
CA CYS A 936 -19.28 49.94 -20.95
C CYS A 936 -20.70 49.37 -20.72
N PRO A 937 -21.71 49.89 -21.45
CA PRO A 937 -23.07 49.37 -21.36
C PRO A 937 -23.13 47.88 -21.71
N ASN A 938 -23.99 47.14 -20.99
CA ASN A 938 -24.25 45.70 -21.15
C ASN A 938 -23.10 44.74 -20.81
N VAL A 939 -22.00 45.24 -20.22
CA VAL A 939 -20.92 44.37 -19.70
C VAL A 939 -21.36 43.71 -18.40
N GLN A 940 -21.04 42.41 -18.25
CA GLN A 940 -21.34 41.66 -17.04
C GLN A 940 -20.40 42.04 -15.88
N PHE A 941 -20.97 42.17 -14.69
CA PHE A 941 -20.25 42.34 -13.43
C PHE A 941 -20.90 41.51 -12.32
N LEU A 942 -20.09 41.09 -11.35
CA LEU A 942 -20.51 40.39 -10.14
C LEU A 942 -20.81 41.37 -9.00
N LEU A 943 -21.94 41.15 -8.33
CA LEU A 943 -22.35 41.74 -7.06
C LEU A 943 -22.24 40.68 -5.95
N ASN A 944 -21.76 41.08 -4.78
CA ASN A 944 -21.65 40.22 -3.59
C ASN A 944 -21.97 41.03 -2.33
N VAL A 945 -22.34 40.36 -1.23
CA VAL A 945 -22.51 40.98 0.08
C VAL A 945 -21.69 40.24 1.12
N THR A 946 -21.02 40.99 1.99
CA THR A 946 -20.28 40.48 3.15
C THR A 946 -20.86 41.02 4.45
N GLY A 947 -20.85 40.22 5.53
CA GLY A 947 -21.34 40.65 6.84
C GLY A 947 -22.86 40.76 6.95
N ASN A 948 -23.61 40.26 5.96
CA ASN A 948 -25.04 40.05 6.08
C ASN A 948 -25.36 38.88 7.02
N SER A 949 -26.55 38.88 7.60
CA SER A 949 -27.06 37.71 8.30
C SER A 949 -27.24 36.56 7.32
N SER A 950 -26.84 35.37 7.75
CA SER A 950 -27.10 34.08 7.13
C SER A 950 -27.64 33.14 8.19
N GLY A 951 -28.61 32.30 7.87
CA GLY A 951 -29.24 31.45 8.88
C GLY A 951 -30.57 30.87 8.43
N SER A 952 -31.11 29.95 9.25
CA SER A 952 -32.45 29.42 9.04
C SER A 952 -33.49 30.56 9.10
N GLY A 953 -34.32 30.64 8.06
CA GLY A 953 -35.31 31.71 7.88
C GLY A 953 -34.79 32.99 7.20
N ILE A 954 -33.51 33.10 6.83
CA ILE A 954 -33.02 34.23 6.04
C ILE A 954 -33.29 34.00 4.55
N SER A 955 -33.88 35.00 3.88
CA SER A 955 -34.00 35.06 2.42
C SER A 955 -33.32 36.31 1.87
N TYR A 956 -32.85 36.21 0.64
CA TYR A 956 -32.18 37.30 -0.07
C TYR A 956 -32.99 37.71 -1.29
N GLN A 957 -32.99 39.00 -1.60
CA GLN A 957 -33.55 39.54 -2.84
C GLN A 957 -32.73 40.75 -3.27
N TRP A 958 -31.97 40.64 -4.35
CA TRP A 958 -31.31 41.81 -4.94
C TRP A 958 -32.34 42.77 -5.53
N GLN A 959 -32.09 44.06 -5.36
CA GLN A 959 -32.87 45.14 -5.91
C GLN A 959 -31.98 46.08 -6.72
N SER A 960 -32.56 46.68 -7.75
CA SER A 960 -31.93 47.72 -8.58
C SER A 960 -32.72 49.02 -8.54
N ALA A 961 -32.05 50.14 -8.77
CA ALA A 961 -32.65 51.47 -8.88
C ALA A 961 -31.85 52.38 -9.83
N ASN A 962 -32.52 53.38 -10.40
CA ASN A 962 -31.88 54.40 -11.24
C ASN A 962 -31.25 55.55 -10.42
N SER A 963 -31.39 55.52 -9.10
CA SER A 963 -30.92 56.53 -8.15
C SER A 963 -30.57 55.85 -6.82
N PRO A 964 -29.59 56.37 -6.04
CA PRO A 964 -29.25 55.81 -4.74
C PRO A 964 -30.40 55.94 -3.72
N LEU A 965 -31.39 56.80 -3.98
CA LEU A 965 -32.57 56.98 -3.14
C LEU A 965 -33.76 56.07 -3.53
N GLY A 966 -33.64 55.31 -4.62
CA GLY A 966 -34.76 54.54 -5.19
C GLY A 966 -35.56 55.34 -6.24
N PRO A 967 -36.73 54.83 -6.68
CA PRO A 967 -37.40 53.61 -6.22
C PRO A 967 -36.61 52.33 -6.53
N TRP A 968 -36.68 51.36 -5.61
CA TRP A 968 -35.97 50.08 -5.69
C TRP A 968 -36.88 48.97 -6.21
N ASN A 969 -36.48 48.32 -7.31
CA ASN A 969 -37.20 47.21 -7.92
C ASN A 969 -36.45 45.89 -7.69
N SER A 970 -37.18 44.86 -7.26
CA SER A 970 -36.62 43.51 -7.12
C SER A 970 -36.19 42.95 -8.46
N ILE A 971 -34.99 42.36 -8.51
CA ILE A 971 -34.45 41.70 -9.69
C ILE A 971 -34.90 40.24 -9.67
N ASN A 972 -35.68 39.84 -10.68
CA ASN A 972 -36.27 38.50 -10.72
C ASN A 972 -35.17 37.40 -10.72
N GLY A 973 -35.31 36.40 -9.86
CA GLY A 973 -34.36 35.29 -9.72
C GLY A 973 -33.07 35.59 -8.94
N ALA A 974 -32.84 36.83 -8.52
CA ALA A 974 -31.62 37.22 -7.81
C ALA A 974 -31.74 37.00 -6.28
N LEU A 975 -31.79 35.73 -5.86
CA LEU A 975 -32.14 35.29 -4.49
C LEU A 975 -30.96 34.77 -3.64
N SER A 976 -29.72 35.05 -4.06
CA SER A 976 -28.49 34.65 -3.35
C SER A 976 -27.77 35.89 -2.79
N SER A 977 -26.81 35.69 -1.88
CA SER A 977 -25.94 36.76 -1.37
C SER A 977 -24.96 37.30 -2.44
N PHE A 978 -24.90 36.66 -3.61
CA PHE A 978 -24.18 37.12 -4.79
C PHE A 978 -25.07 37.04 -6.05
N PHE A 979 -24.83 37.92 -7.03
CA PHE A 979 -25.61 38.02 -8.25
C PHE A 979 -24.78 38.60 -9.40
N THR A 980 -24.82 38.00 -10.59
CA THR A 980 -24.19 38.55 -11.80
C THR A 980 -25.21 39.35 -12.60
N SER A 981 -24.86 40.58 -12.98
CA SER A 981 -25.74 41.51 -13.70
C SER A 981 -25.02 42.20 -14.85
N SER A 982 -25.78 42.82 -15.75
CA SER A 982 -25.30 43.77 -16.75
C SER A 982 -26.36 44.86 -16.95
N VAL A 983 -25.94 46.09 -17.20
CA VAL A 983 -26.85 47.25 -17.35
C VAL A 983 -26.41 48.16 -18.48
N ASN A 984 -27.37 48.81 -19.15
CA ASN A 984 -27.12 49.76 -20.24
C ASN A 984 -27.15 51.24 -19.80
N ALA A 985 -27.47 51.51 -18.53
CA ALA A 985 -27.43 52.82 -17.91
C ALA A 985 -26.94 52.71 -16.45
N SER A 986 -26.46 53.82 -15.88
CA SER A 986 -25.97 53.84 -14.50
C SER A 986 -27.05 53.36 -13.52
N THR A 987 -26.77 52.27 -12.81
CA THR A 987 -27.74 51.54 -11.99
C THR A 987 -27.16 51.27 -10.60
N TYR A 988 -27.98 51.44 -9.57
CA TYR A 988 -27.65 51.19 -8.17
C TYR A 988 -28.21 49.85 -7.74
N PHE A 989 -27.50 49.13 -6.88
CA PHE A 989 -27.85 47.81 -6.37
C PHE A 989 -27.78 47.77 -4.85
N ARG A 990 -28.70 47.01 -4.25
CA ARG A 990 -28.64 46.60 -2.85
C ARG A 990 -29.26 45.23 -2.69
N LEU A 991 -28.86 44.51 -1.64
CA LEU A 991 -29.49 43.26 -1.23
C LEU A 991 -30.50 43.53 -0.12
N MET A 992 -31.74 43.07 -0.30
CA MET A 992 -32.67 42.92 0.81
C MET A 992 -32.41 41.56 1.47
N VAL A 993 -32.17 41.58 2.77
CA VAL A 993 -32.04 40.39 3.62
C VAL A 993 -33.28 40.35 4.51
N SER A 994 -34.09 39.31 4.40
CA SER A 994 -35.35 39.18 5.13
C SER A 994 -35.29 38.01 6.09
N CYS A 995 -35.76 38.20 7.31
CA CYS A 995 -35.95 37.12 8.26
C CYS A 995 -37.43 36.70 8.24
N ALA A 996 -37.72 35.48 7.79
CA ALA A 996 -39.06 34.92 7.73
C ALA A 996 -39.71 34.78 9.13
N ASN A 997 -38.91 34.49 10.15
CA ASN A 997 -39.41 34.26 11.51
C ASN A 997 -39.85 35.57 12.21
N SER A 998 -39.14 36.69 11.99
CA SER A 998 -39.56 38.00 12.49
C SER A 998 -40.40 38.80 11.50
N SER A 999 -40.42 38.38 10.22
CA SER A 999 -40.95 39.16 9.09
C SER A 999 -40.28 40.51 8.87
N ILE A 1000 -39.08 40.73 9.44
CA ILE A 1000 -38.33 41.98 9.33
C ILE A 1000 -37.22 41.83 8.27
N SER A 1001 -37.00 42.87 7.47
CA SER A 1001 -35.93 42.94 6.48
C SER A 1001 -34.93 44.05 6.80
N ALA A 1002 -33.69 43.86 6.39
CA ALA A 1002 -32.66 44.90 6.33
C ALA A 1002 -32.01 44.94 4.95
N PHE A 1003 -31.38 46.06 4.62
CA PHE A 1003 -30.74 46.26 3.33
C PHE A 1003 -29.23 46.35 3.49
N SER A 1004 -28.50 45.81 2.53
CA SER A 1004 -27.07 46.04 2.43
C SER A 1004 -26.74 47.52 2.20
N SER A 1005 -25.46 47.87 2.31
CA SER A 1005 -24.96 49.10 1.66
C SER A 1005 -25.31 49.11 0.16
N ILE A 1006 -25.34 50.30 -0.43
CA ILE A 1006 -25.63 50.50 -1.86
C ILE A 1006 -24.31 50.50 -2.64
N VAL A 1007 -24.28 49.78 -3.75
CA VAL A 1007 -23.22 49.89 -4.77
C VAL A 1007 -23.82 50.35 -6.09
N SER A 1008 -23.01 50.94 -6.96
CA SER A 1008 -23.46 51.34 -8.30
C SER A 1008 -22.54 50.82 -9.37
N TYR A 1009 -23.15 50.50 -10.51
CA TYR A 1009 -22.46 50.38 -11.78
C TYR A 1009 -22.73 51.66 -12.56
N SER A 1010 -21.70 52.47 -12.76
CA SER A 1010 -21.79 53.68 -13.58
C SER A 1010 -21.44 53.33 -15.02
N VAL A 1011 -22.39 53.51 -15.92
CA VAL A 1011 -22.12 53.32 -17.35
C VAL A 1011 -21.29 54.48 -17.85
N ASN A 1012 -20.06 54.18 -18.25
CA ASN A 1012 -19.16 55.11 -18.92
C ASN A 1012 -18.95 54.58 -20.34
N ASN A 1013 -19.42 55.33 -21.34
CA ASN A 1013 -19.20 55.03 -22.76
C ASN A 1013 -18.12 55.96 -23.32
N PRO A 1014 -16.83 55.67 -23.13
CA PRO A 1014 -15.72 56.46 -23.69
C PRO A 1014 -15.61 56.40 -25.23
N GLY A 1015 -16.55 55.75 -25.92
CA GLY A 1015 -16.69 55.77 -27.37
C GLY A 1015 -16.41 54.43 -28.04
N PRO A 1016 -16.64 54.33 -29.36
CA PRO A 1016 -16.52 53.11 -30.16
C PRO A 1016 -15.19 52.39 -29.96
N CYS A 1017 -14.08 53.14 -29.86
CA CYS A 1017 -12.76 52.56 -29.64
C CYS A 1017 -12.72 51.57 -28.47
N ILE A 1018 -13.29 51.90 -27.31
CA ILE A 1018 -13.19 51.07 -26.09
C ILE A 1018 -14.43 50.18 -25.90
N CYS A 1019 -15.62 50.67 -26.25
CA CYS A 1019 -16.88 50.00 -25.93
C CYS A 1019 -17.50 49.16 -27.05
N ASN A 1020 -17.00 49.23 -28.29
CA ASN A 1020 -17.41 48.27 -29.31
C ASN A 1020 -16.72 46.91 -29.11
N ALA A 1021 -17.43 45.85 -29.47
CA ALA A 1021 -16.89 44.50 -29.46
C ALA A 1021 -16.11 44.23 -30.76
N TYR A 1022 -14.80 44.43 -30.72
CA TYR A 1022 -13.90 44.03 -31.81
C TYR A 1022 -13.59 42.55 -31.72
N GLN A 1023 -13.57 41.85 -32.87
CA GLN A 1023 -13.20 40.43 -32.90
C GLN A 1023 -11.73 40.25 -32.49
N ASN A 1024 -11.44 39.14 -31.81
CA ASN A 1024 -10.09 38.82 -31.31
C ASN A 1024 -9.08 38.70 -32.46
N SER A 1025 -7.86 39.15 -32.20
CA SER A 1025 -6.69 38.99 -33.06
C SER A 1025 -5.45 38.80 -32.20
N ALA A 1026 -4.74 37.68 -32.33
CA ALA A 1026 -3.54 37.39 -31.53
C ALA A 1026 -2.70 36.26 -32.17
N ALA A 1027 -1.39 36.27 -31.96
CA ALA A 1027 -0.56 35.09 -32.21
C ALA A 1027 -0.89 33.96 -31.22
N ALA A 1028 -0.63 32.72 -31.61
CA ALA A 1028 -0.85 31.52 -30.78
C ALA A 1028 0.38 31.15 -29.94
N LEU A 1029 1.56 31.66 -30.31
CA LEU A 1029 2.84 31.44 -29.67
C LEU A 1029 3.43 32.81 -29.30
N ASN A 1030 4.32 32.84 -28.31
CA ASN A 1030 4.82 34.05 -27.66
C ASN A 1030 6.32 34.30 -27.88
N THR A 1031 6.84 33.86 -29.02
CA THR A 1031 8.25 33.94 -29.40
C THR A 1031 8.40 34.67 -30.72
N ASP A 1032 9.64 35.08 -31.01
CA ASP A 1032 10.07 35.61 -32.30
C ASP A 1032 9.64 37.08 -32.55
N GLU A 1033 9.14 37.51 -33.70
CA GLU A 1033 8.99 38.95 -34.01
C GLU A 1033 7.78 39.66 -33.38
N ASP A 1034 8.04 40.78 -32.69
CA ASP A 1034 7.05 41.59 -31.97
C ASP A 1034 7.12 43.07 -32.40
N ILE A 1035 6.05 43.83 -32.12
CA ILE A 1035 5.98 45.27 -32.35
C ILE A 1035 6.55 45.99 -31.12
N LEU A 1036 7.70 46.65 -31.28
CA LEU A 1036 8.40 47.33 -30.18
C LEU A 1036 8.19 48.83 -30.12
N GLU A 1037 7.83 49.47 -31.23
CA GLU A 1037 7.45 50.88 -31.22
C GLU A 1037 6.45 51.16 -32.33
N VAL A 1038 5.40 51.93 -32.05
CA VAL A 1038 4.50 52.49 -33.05
C VAL A 1038 4.49 54.01 -32.91
N THR A 1039 4.89 54.71 -33.97
CA THR A 1039 4.84 56.16 -34.07
C THR A 1039 4.02 56.60 -35.28
N ILE A 1040 2.93 57.34 -35.05
CA ILE A 1040 2.05 57.89 -36.10
C ILE A 1040 1.33 59.16 -35.62
N ALA A 1041 1.36 60.22 -36.41
CA ALA A 1041 0.84 61.54 -36.03
C ALA A 1041 1.38 62.01 -34.66
N ASN A 1042 0.54 62.14 -33.64
CA ASN A 1042 0.93 62.48 -32.26
C ASN A 1042 1.07 61.25 -31.32
N LEU A 1043 0.88 60.03 -31.83
CA LEU A 1043 1.05 58.79 -31.07
C LEU A 1043 2.51 58.32 -31.19
N SER A 1044 3.12 57.99 -30.06
CA SER A 1044 4.40 57.28 -29.96
C SER A 1044 4.33 56.38 -28.73
N VAL A 1045 4.40 55.06 -28.94
CA VAL A 1045 4.32 54.05 -27.90
C VAL A 1045 5.45 53.07 -28.08
N VAL A 1046 6.28 52.91 -27.04
CA VAL A 1046 7.45 52.03 -27.01
C VAL A 1046 7.18 50.90 -26.03
N SER A 1047 7.50 49.67 -26.44
CA SER A 1047 7.37 48.43 -25.68
C SER A 1047 8.68 47.63 -25.74
N THR A 1048 8.68 46.47 -25.09
CA THR A 1048 9.76 45.46 -25.14
C THR A 1048 9.12 44.07 -25.15
N CYS A 1049 9.90 43.04 -25.50
CA CYS A 1049 9.54 41.60 -25.45
C CYS A 1049 9.07 41.05 -24.09
N THR A 1050 8.95 41.91 -23.06
CA THR A 1050 8.47 41.54 -21.73
C THR A 1050 7.42 42.52 -21.21
N THR A 1051 7.10 43.56 -21.99
CA THR A 1051 6.17 44.62 -21.56
C THR A 1051 4.75 44.15 -21.82
N THR A 1052 4.00 43.85 -20.76
CA THR A 1052 2.55 43.63 -20.90
C THR A 1052 1.84 44.97 -21.06
N ALA A 1053 1.12 45.17 -22.16
CA ALA A 1053 0.29 46.35 -22.35
C ALA A 1053 -0.79 46.47 -21.24
N PRO A 1054 -1.12 47.69 -20.79
CA PRO A 1054 -1.98 47.91 -19.63
C PRO A 1054 -3.48 47.65 -19.87
N GLY A 1055 -3.92 47.53 -21.14
CA GLY A 1055 -5.31 47.22 -21.45
C GLY A 1055 -5.69 45.78 -21.12
N ALA A 1056 -6.96 45.57 -20.79
CA ALA A 1056 -7.48 44.25 -20.46
C ALA A 1056 -7.33 43.28 -21.63
N GLY A 1057 -6.97 42.03 -21.32
CA GLY A 1057 -6.78 40.95 -22.30
C GLY A 1057 -5.38 40.90 -22.92
N SER A 1058 -4.48 41.83 -22.59
CA SER A 1058 -3.10 41.81 -23.10
C SER A 1058 -2.33 40.57 -22.63
N ILE A 1059 -1.62 39.94 -23.56
CA ILE A 1059 -0.76 38.78 -23.34
C ILE A 1059 0.60 39.12 -23.99
N PRO A 1060 1.71 39.15 -23.23
CA PRO A 1060 3.02 39.47 -23.78
C PRO A 1060 3.35 38.63 -25.03
N ASN A 1061 3.86 39.30 -26.05
CA ASN A 1061 4.37 38.72 -27.30
C ASN A 1061 3.30 38.00 -28.14
N GLN A 1062 2.03 38.36 -27.95
CA GLN A 1062 0.90 37.76 -28.68
C GLN A 1062 -0.17 38.82 -29.00
N TYR A 1063 -0.57 39.60 -27.99
CA TYR A 1063 -1.58 40.63 -28.13
C TYR A 1063 -1.39 41.74 -27.08
N SER A 1064 -1.26 42.97 -27.55
CA SER A 1064 -1.05 44.15 -26.71
C SER A 1064 -2.17 45.17 -26.90
N ASN A 1065 -2.98 45.40 -25.85
CA ASN A 1065 -4.10 46.33 -25.89
C ASN A 1065 -3.73 47.67 -25.26
N TYR A 1066 -3.45 48.68 -26.08
CA TYR A 1066 -3.20 50.06 -25.66
C TYR A 1066 -4.43 50.98 -25.84
N ALA A 1067 -5.53 50.46 -26.39
CA ALA A 1067 -6.72 51.25 -26.63
C ALA A 1067 -7.33 51.79 -25.33
N GLY A 1068 -7.44 53.11 -25.24
CA GLY A 1068 -7.98 53.81 -24.08
C GLY A 1068 -7.01 53.93 -22.89
N THR A 1069 -5.83 53.33 -22.97
CA THR A 1069 -4.79 53.41 -21.93
C THR A 1069 -3.63 54.32 -22.34
N VAL A 1070 -3.50 54.62 -23.64
CA VAL A 1070 -2.63 55.67 -24.19
C VAL A 1070 -3.45 56.72 -24.97
N GLY A 1071 -2.87 57.89 -25.23
CA GLY A 1071 -3.53 58.95 -26.01
C GLY A 1071 -3.81 58.50 -27.45
N ALA A 1072 -4.91 58.96 -28.05
CA ALA A 1072 -5.28 58.57 -29.42
C ALA A 1072 -4.41 59.23 -30.50
N ALA A 1073 -4.17 58.54 -31.61
CA ALA A 1073 -3.58 59.12 -32.81
C ALA A 1073 -4.58 60.08 -33.48
N SER A 1074 -4.26 61.37 -33.57
CA SER A 1074 -5.12 62.40 -34.15
C SER A 1074 -4.90 62.46 -35.65
N LEU A 1075 -5.88 61.96 -36.41
CA LEU A 1075 -5.80 61.80 -37.86
C LEU A 1075 -6.92 62.60 -38.52
N ILE A 1076 -6.58 63.52 -39.41
CA ILE A 1076 -7.53 64.37 -40.13
C ILE A 1076 -8.00 63.63 -41.38
N ALA A 1077 -9.31 63.54 -41.55
CA ALA A 1077 -9.91 62.94 -42.74
C ALA A 1077 -9.46 63.67 -44.03
N GLY A 1078 -9.07 62.91 -45.05
CA GLY A 1078 -8.54 63.41 -46.32
C GLY A 1078 -7.03 63.70 -46.30
N GLN A 1079 -6.31 63.39 -45.22
CA GLN A 1079 -4.87 63.61 -45.09
C GLN A 1079 -4.07 62.31 -45.10
N ASN A 1080 -2.79 62.45 -45.44
CA ASN A 1080 -1.80 61.38 -45.41
C ASN A 1080 -0.93 61.50 -44.16
N TYR A 1081 -0.67 60.38 -43.51
CA TYR A 1081 0.16 60.29 -42.31
C TYR A 1081 1.29 59.31 -42.52
N ASN A 1082 2.52 59.80 -42.36
CA ASN A 1082 3.68 58.93 -42.28
C ASN A 1082 3.71 58.25 -40.91
N PHE A 1083 4.04 56.97 -40.89
CA PHE A 1083 4.23 56.20 -39.67
C PHE A 1083 5.62 55.55 -39.66
N THR A 1084 6.02 55.12 -38.48
CA THR A 1084 7.20 54.30 -38.25
C THR A 1084 6.84 53.25 -37.22
N VAL A 1085 7.04 51.99 -37.55
CA VAL A 1085 6.85 50.85 -36.65
C VAL A 1085 8.18 50.10 -36.51
N GLN A 1086 8.68 49.96 -35.29
CA GLN A 1086 9.86 49.16 -35.01
C GLN A 1086 9.43 47.72 -34.76
N VAL A 1087 9.80 46.81 -35.67
CA VAL A 1087 9.67 45.37 -35.48
C VAL A 1087 10.93 44.85 -34.80
N GLY A 1088 10.77 44.23 -33.63
CA GLY A 1088 11.84 43.59 -32.86
C GLY A 1088 11.81 42.07 -32.97
N THR A 1089 12.66 41.41 -32.17
CA THR A 1089 12.60 39.94 -31.97
C THR A 1089 12.78 39.61 -30.49
N CYS A 1090 11.96 38.66 -30.05
CA CYS A 1090 11.92 38.05 -28.72
C CYS A 1090 12.39 36.58 -28.78
N GLY A 1091 12.99 36.18 -29.90
CA GLY A 1091 13.50 34.85 -30.18
C GLY A 1091 14.45 34.85 -31.40
N GLY A 1092 14.05 34.16 -32.47
CA GLY A 1092 14.74 34.06 -33.75
C GLY A 1092 14.33 35.15 -34.75
N ALA A 1093 14.99 35.15 -35.92
CA ALA A 1093 14.76 36.11 -37.00
C ALA A 1093 14.13 35.41 -38.22
N PHE A 1094 12.87 35.72 -38.54
CA PHE A 1094 12.07 35.06 -39.57
C PHE A 1094 11.41 36.07 -40.53
N PRO A 1095 10.92 35.65 -41.72
CA PRO A 1095 10.17 36.52 -42.60
C PRO A 1095 8.85 36.97 -41.97
N ASN A 1096 8.68 38.28 -41.78
CA ASN A 1096 7.51 38.90 -41.19
C ASN A 1096 7.00 40.07 -42.04
N ALA A 1097 5.73 40.43 -41.84
CA ALA A 1097 5.05 41.52 -42.52
C ALA A 1097 4.00 42.17 -41.61
N LEU A 1098 3.67 43.43 -41.86
CA LEU A 1098 2.83 44.26 -41.02
C LEU A 1098 1.59 44.75 -41.79
N ALA A 1099 0.44 44.81 -41.12
CA ALA A 1099 -0.75 45.48 -41.63
C ALA A 1099 -1.34 46.44 -40.58
N CYS A 1100 -1.93 47.54 -41.04
CA CYS A 1100 -2.69 48.47 -40.19
C CYS A 1100 -4.15 48.50 -40.65
N TYR A 1101 -5.05 48.41 -39.67
CA TYR A 1101 -6.49 48.53 -39.85
C TYR A 1101 -7.04 49.67 -39.01
N ILE A 1102 -7.97 50.46 -39.53
CA ILE A 1102 -8.68 51.48 -38.77
C ILE A 1102 -10.18 51.33 -39.05
N ASP A 1103 -11.00 51.26 -38.00
CA ASP A 1103 -12.46 51.19 -38.08
C ASP A 1103 -13.01 52.58 -38.45
N LEU A 1104 -12.86 52.94 -39.73
CA LEU A 1104 -13.13 54.28 -40.25
C LEU A 1104 -14.62 54.62 -40.23
N ASN A 1105 -15.50 53.62 -40.15
CA ASN A 1105 -16.95 53.81 -40.09
C ASN A 1105 -17.53 53.69 -38.66
N GLN A 1106 -16.73 53.29 -37.68
CA GLN A 1106 -17.04 53.13 -36.25
C GLN A 1106 -18.08 52.05 -35.92
N ASN A 1107 -18.17 50.99 -36.73
CA ASN A 1107 -19.16 49.93 -36.57
C ASN A 1107 -18.68 48.73 -35.72
N GLY A 1108 -17.41 48.70 -35.30
CA GLY A 1108 -16.82 47.61 -34.51
C GLY A 1108 -16.22 46.46 -35.33
N ILE A 1109 -16.20 46.57 -36.65
CA ILE A 1109 -15.62 45.62 -37.61
C ILE A 1109 -14.37 46.29 -38.20
N LEU A 1110 -13.28 45.55 -38.41
CA LEU A 1110 -12.01 46.07 -38.97
C LEU A 1110 -11.67 45.47 -40.34
N ASN A 1111 -12.49 44.53 -40.82
CA ASN A 1111 -12.29 43.85 -42.09
C ASN A 1111 -13.14 44.46 -43.21
N ASP A 1112 -13.76 45.64 -43.01
CA ASP A 1112 -14.54 46.26 -44.08
C ASP A 1112 -13.64 46.75 -45.22
N PRO A 1113 -14.11 46.72 -46.48
CA PRO A 1113 -13.35 47.26 -47.61
C PRO A 1113 -12.93 48.72 -47.36
N GLY A 1114 -11.63 48.99 -47.43
CA GLY A 1114 -11.05 50.32 -47.20
C GLY A 1114 -10.55 50.59 -45.78
N GLU A 1115 -10.72 49.65 -44.85
CA GLU A 1115 -10.24 49.78 -43.47
C GLU A 1115 -8.82 49.24 -43.26
N GLN A 1116 -8.32 48.39 -44.17
CA GLN A 1116 -6.89 48.10 -44.25
C GLN A 1116 -6.17 49.31 -44.86
N VAL A 1117 -5.70 50.21 -43.99
CA VAL A 1117 -5.03 51.46 -44.38
C VAL A 1117 -3.55 51.27 -44.69
N TYR A 1118 -2.96 50.14 -44.29
CA TYR A 1118 -1.60 49.74 -44.66
C TYR A 1118 -1.47 48.23 -44.77
N LEU A 1119 -0.63 47.78 -45.71
CA LEU A 1119 -0.10 46.42 -45.80
C LEU A 1119 1.34 46.49 -46.31
N SER A 1120 2.26 45.78 -45.67
CA SER A 1120 3.66 45.71 -46.12
C SER A 1120 3.72 45.25 -47.59
N PRO A 1121 4.48 45.94 -48.45
CA PRO A 1121 4.56 45.61 -49.87
C PRO A 1121 5.28 44.28 -50.14
N ALA A 1122 6.13 43.83 -49.21
CA ALA A 1122 6.80 42.54 -49.19
C ALA A 1122 7.08 42.12 -47.75
N SER A 1123 7.40 40.85 -47.52
CA SER A 1123 7.91 40.38 -46.23
C SER A 1123 9.38 40.75 -46.05
N THR A 1124 9.78 41.04 -44.82
CA THR A 1124 11.15 41.38 -44.42
C THR A 1124 11.64 40.33 -43.42
N ASN A 1125 12.90 39.89 -43.54
CA ASN A 1125 13.44 38.87 -42.64
C ASN A 1125 14.01 39.50 -41.36
N GLY A 1126 13.41 39.18 -40.20
CA GLY A 1126 13.87 39.58 -38.87
C GLY A 1126 13.47 41.00 -38.46
N PRO A 1127 14.06 41.50 -37.36
CA PRO A 1127 13.83 42.85 -36.86
C PRO A 1127 14.17 43.92 -37.90
N HIS A 1128 13.28 44.89 -38.07
CA HIS A 1128 13.47 45.99 -39.01
C HIS A 1128 12.62 47.20 -38.61
N LEU A 1129 12.87 48.33 -39.27
CA LEU A 1129 12.03 49.50 -39.14
C LEU A 1129 11.08 49.55 -40.33
N GLU A 1130 9.79 49.34 -40.09
CA GLU A 1130 8.76 49.45 -41.10
C GLU A 1130 8.28 50.90 -41.19
N THR A 1131 8.38 51.50 -42.37
CA THR A 1131 7.94 52.88 -42.60
C THR A 1131 7.02 52.95 -43.79
N GLY A 1132 5.98 53.77 -43.69
CA GLY A 1132 5.03 53.95 -44.78
C GLY A 1132 4.15 55.17 -44.56
N THR A 1133 3.18 55.32 -45.46
CA THR A 1133 2.17 56.37 -45.41
C THR A 1133 0.79 55.72 -45.40
N ILE A 1134 -0.05 56.07 -44.43
CA ILE A 1134 -1.48 55.75 -44.46
C ILE A 1134 -2.26 56.96 -44.96
N THR A 1135 -3.35 56.71 -45.67
CA THR A 1135 -4.29 57.75 -46.13
C THR A 1135 -5.60 57.58 -45.38
N ILE A 1136 -6.08 58.64 -44.73
CA ILE A 1136 -7.43 58.64 -44.14
C ILE A 1136 -8.42 59.16 -45.18
N PRO A 1137 -9.43 58.36 -45.59
CA PRO A 1137 -10.42 58.81 -46.55
C PRO A 1137 -11.17 60.07 -46.07
N ALA A 1138 -11.49 60.99 -46.98
CA ALA A 1138 -12.21 62.22 -46.65
C ALA A 1138 -13.62 61.98 -46.09
N ASN A 1139 -14.20 60.80 -46.35
CA ASN A 1139 -15.49 60.34 -45.85
C ASN A 1139 -15.41 59.49 -44.57
N ALA A 1140 -14.24 59.39 -43.93
CA ALA A 1140 -14.10 58.71 -42.64
C ALA A 1140 -14.99 59.36 -41.58
N THR A 1141 -15.66 58.54 -40.77
CA THR A 1141 -16.53 59.01 -39.69
C THR A 1141 -15.68 59.69 -38.61
N THR A 1142 -15.95 60.96 -38.35
CA THR A 1142 -15.24 61.72 -37.31
C THR A 1142 -15.52 61.16 -35.91
N GLY A 1143 -14.53 61.13 -35.03
CA GLY A 1143 -14.63 60.59 -33.68
C GLY A 1143 -13.55 59.56 -33.37
N ILE A 1144 -13.57 59.04 -32.15
CA ILE A 1144 -12.57 58.08 -31.67
C ILE A 1144 -12.96 56.66 -32.07
N THR A 1145 -12.04 55.97 -32.74
CA THR A 1145 -12.23 54.61 -33.25
C THR A 1145 -11.02 53.72 -32.97
N ARG A 1146 -11.14 52.42 -33.22
CA ARG A 1146 -10.04 51.46 -33.04
C ARG A 1146 -9.09 51.50 -34.24
N MET A 1147 -7.80 51.51 -33.95
CA MET A 1147 -6.70 51.30 -34.90
C MET A 1147 -5.93 50.07 -34.44
N ARG A 1148 -5.68 49.12 -35.35
CA ARG A 1148 -5.04 47.84 -35.06
C ARG A 1148 -3.84 47.62 -35.97
N TRP A 1149 -2.71 47.29 -35.37
CA TRP A 1149 -1.52 46.81 -36.06
C TRP A 1149 -1.43 45.29 -35.90
N VAL A 1150 -1.16 44.57 -36.99
CA VAL A 1150 -0.97 43.12 -36.97
C VAL A 1150 0.35 42.80 -37.66
N LEU A 1151 1.31 42.33 -36.87
CA LEU A 1151 2.57 41.76 -37.34
C LEU A 1151 2.40 40.24 -37.39
N ASN A 1152 2.72 39.65 -38.53
CA ASN A 1152 2.62 38.20 -38.72
C ASN A 1152 3.92 37.68 -39.36
N GLU A 1153 4.44 36.58 -38.82
CA GLU A 1153 5.55 35.85 -39.42
C GLU A 1153 5.09 35.05 -40.64
N THR A 1154 5.01 35.75 -41.76
CA THR A 1154 4.57 35.20 -43.02
C THR A 1154 5.44 35.69 -44.17
N PRO A 1155 5.83 34.80 -45.10
CA PRO A 1155 6.46 35.22 -46.34
C PRO A 1155 5.48 35.94 -47.28
N THR A 1156 4.17 35.87 -47.01
CA THR A 1156 3.09 36.38 -47.88
C THR A 1156 2.23 37.42 -47.13
N PRO A 1157 2.52 38.73 -47.25
CA PRO A 1157 1.79 39.78 -46.54
C PRO A 1157 0.26 39.72 -46.74
N ALA A 1158 -0.22 39.30 -47.91
CA ALA A 1158 -1.65 39.24 -48.24
C ALA A 1158 -2.49 38.31 -47.34
N VAL A 1159 -1.88 37.46 -46.51
CA VAL A 1159 -2.62 36.59 -45.57
C VAL A 1159 -2.93 37.27 -44.23
N ILE A 1160 -2.38 38.46 -43.99
CA ILE A 1160 -2.63 39.20 -42.75
C ILE A 1160 -4.07 39.72 -42.78
N THR A 1161 -4.84 39.38 -41.74
CA THR A 1161 -6.22 39.80 -41.52
C THR A 1161 -6.34 40.57 -40.20
N ALA A 1162 -7.35 41.43 -40.06
CA ALA A 1162 -7.50 42.21 -38.82
C ALA A 1162 -7.95 41.36 -37.62
N THR A 1163 -8.46 40.14 -37.88
CA THR A 1163 -9.09 39.25 -36.89
C THR A 1163 -8.66 37.79 -37.12
N GLY A 1164 -8.70 36.97 -36.07
CA GLY A 1164 -8.30 35.55 -36.10
C GLY A 1164 -7.03 35.24 -35.30
N SER A 1165 -6.61 33.99 -35.30
CA SER A 1165 -5.35 33.56 -34.69
C SER A 1165 -4.36 33.14 -35.77
N TYR A 1166 -3.10 33.56 -35.61
CA TYR A 1166 -1.97 33.20 -36.48
C TYR A 1166 -0.83 32.65 -35.63
N ALA A 1167 0.16 32.01 -36.26
CA ALA A 1167 1.12 31.19 -35.53
C ALA A 1167 2.08 32.01 -34.65
N LEU A 1168 2.76 32.99 -35.23
CA LEU A 1168 3.83 33.79 -34.63
C LEU A 1168 3.72 35.25 -35.12
N GLY A 1169 4.12 36.22 -34.28
CA GLY A 1169 3.93 37.66 -34.49
C GLY A 1169 3.21 38.32 -33.31
N GLU A 1170 2.68 39.54 -33.52
CA GLU A 1170 1.96 40.28 -32.48
C GLU A 1170 0.85 41.18 -33.06
N THR A 1171 -0.27 41.27 -32.35
CA THR A 1171 -1.30 42.26 -32.63
C THR A 1171 -1.29 43.37 -31.57
N GLU A 1172 -1.23 44.63 -31.98
CA GLU A 1172 -1.38 45.78 -31.09
C GLU A 1172 -2.61 46.63 -31.42
N ASP A 1173 -3.37 47.00 -30.38
CA ASP A 1173 -4.59 47.80 -30.50
C ASP A 1173 -4.46 49.20 -29.87
N TYR A 1174 -4.87 50.22 -30.61
CA TYR A 1174 -4.81 51.64 -30.23
C TYR A 1174 -6.13 52.36 -30.51
N CYS A 1175 -6.30 53.57 -29.97
CA CYS A 1175 -7.35 54.47 -30.43
C CYS A 1175 -6.81 55.46 -31.48
N ALA A 1176 -7.61 55.72 -32.52
CA ALA A 1176 -7.42 56.79 -33.48
C ALA A 1176 -8.57 57.79 -33.38
N GLN A 1177 -8.25 59.07 -33.25
CA GLN A 1177 -9.21 60.17 -33.27
C GLN A 1177 -9.29 60.71 -34.70
N ILE A 1178 -10.38 60.39 -35.41
CA ILE A 1178 -10.64 60.92 -36.74
C ILE A 1178 -11.21 62.33 -36.62
N LEU A 1179 -10.43 63.32 -37.06
CA LEU A 1179 -10.80 64.72 -37.09
C LEU A 1179 -11.42 65.10 -38.44
N ALA A 1180 -12.34 66.06 -38.41
CA ALA A 1180 -13.00 66.56 -39.61
C ALA A 1180 -11.99 67.12 -40.63
N PRO A 1181 -12.28 67.04 -41.95
CA PRO A 1181 -11.45 67.64 -42.99
C PRO A 1181 -11.20 69.14 -42.76
N LEU A 1182 -10.04 69.65 -43.22
CA LEU A 1182 -9.69 71.08 -43.13
C LEU A 1182 -10.66 71.96 -43.94
N CYS A 1183 -10.92 73.18 -43.45
CA CYS A 1183 -11.77 74.14 -44.15
C CYS A 1183 -11.08 74.68 -45.42
N SER A 1184 -11.82 74.74 -46.53
CA SER A 1184 -11.35 75.32 -47.80
C SER A 1184 -12.48 76.08 -48.48
N GLY A 1185 -12.19 77.26 -49.07
CA GLY A 1185 -13.19 78.08 -49.76
C GLY A 1185 -14.14 78.85 -48.82
N THR A 1186 -15.29 79.26 -49.35
CA THR A 1186 -16.37 79.94 -48.62
C THR A 1186 -17.09 78.97 -47.67
N ILE A 1187 -17.14 79.33 -46.40
CA ILE A 1187 -17.83 78.59 -45.34
C ILE A 1187 -19.25 79.12 -45.10
N SER A 1188 -20.13 78.31 -44.52
CA SER A 1188 -21.45 78.75 -44.06
C SER A 1188 -21.36 79.28 -42.63
N SER A 1189 -21.82 80.50 -42.41
CA SER A 1189 -22.03 81.07 -41.07
C SER A 1189 -23.36 80.66 -40.44
N GLY A 1190 -24.20 79.90 -41.15
CA GLY A 1190 -25.46 79.43 -40.62
C GLY A 1190 -26.48 80.55 -40.36
N ILE A 1191 -27.43 80.28 -39.46
CA ILE A 1191 -28.49 81.19 -39.03
C ILE A 1191 -28.30 81.46 -37.54
N SER A 1192 -28.22 82.72 -37.15
CA SER A 1192 -28.20 83.10 -35.73
C SER A 1192 -29.61 83.14 -35.13
N ALA A 1193 -29.71 82.82 -33.84
CA ALA A 1193 -30.92 82.83 -33.04
C ALA A 1193 -30.61 83.35 -31.63
N LEU A 1194 -31.67 83.77 -30.94
CA LEU A 1194 -31.65 84.21 -29.54
C LEU A 1194 -32.52 83.25 -28.73
N SER A 1195 -32.12 82.94 -27.49
CA SER A 1195 -32.98 82.22 -26.53
C SER A 1195 -34.29 82.96 -26.25
N ASN A 1196 -34.27 84.29 -26.38
CA ASN A 1196 -35.39 85.20 -26.18
C ASN A 1196 -35.12 86.52 -26.92
N THR A 1197 -36.12 87.02 -27.63
CA THR A 1197 -36.04 88.30 -28.36
C THR A 1197 -36.33 89.51 -27.46
N LEU A 1198 -36.81 89.28 -26.24
CA LEU A 1198 -37.28 90.28 -25.28
C LEU A 1198 -36.80 89.92 -23.86
N GLY A 1199 -36.39 90.91 -23.07
CA GLY A 1199 -36.04 90.71 -21.66
C GLY A 1199 -36.01 92.00 -20.84
N CYS A 1200 -35.94 91.89 -19.51
CA CYS A 1200 -35.76 93.04 -18.63
C CYS A 1200 -34.38 93.69 -18.85
N SER A 1201 -34.21 94.96 -18.48
CA SER A 1201 -32.90 95.63 -18.47
C SER A 1201 -31.84 94.76 -17.77
N ASN A 1202 -30.72 94.48 -18.45
CA ASN A 1202 -29.63 93.60 -17.99
C ASN A 1202 -29.95 92.11 -17.85
N ALA A 1203 -31.08 91.62 -18.37
CA ALA A 1203 -31.35 90.18 -18.39
C ALA A 1203 -30.38 89.46 -19.34
N SER A 1204 -29.90 88.29 -18.93
CA SER A 1204 -29.04 87.47 -19.77
C SER A 1204 -29.83 86.76 -20.87
N PHE A 1205 -29.24 86.59 -22.04
CA PHE A 1205 -29.77 85.77 -23.12
C PHE A 1205 -28.65 85.03 -23.85
N THR A 1206 -28.99 83.93 -24.51
CA THR A 1206 -28.04 83.12 -25.27
C THR A 1206 -28.18 83.40 -26.76
N LEU A 1207 -27.07 83.78 -27.39
CA LEU A 1207 -26.88 83.76 -28.83
C LEU A 1207 -26.51 82.34 -29.25
N SER A 1208 -27.12 81.82 -30.29
CA SER A 1208 -26.74 80.55 -30.90
C SER A 1208 -26.76 80.65 -32.41
N ALA A 1209 -25.92 79.87 -33.09
CA ALA A 1209 -25.97 79.73 -34.54
C ALA A 1209 -26.07 78.25 -34.93
N SER A 1210 -26.94 77.95 -35.90
CA SER A 1210 -27.16 76.61 -36.43
C SER A 1210 -26.92 76.58 -37.95
N GLY A 1211 -26.59 75.41 -38.52
CA GLY A 1211 -26.23 75.29 -39.94
C GLY A 1211 -24.83 75.78 -40.29
N LEU A 1212 -23.92 75.79 -39.31
CA LEU A 1212 -22.51 76.13 -39.48
C LEU A 1212 -21.75 75.02 -40.22
N SER A 1213 -20.75 75.38 -41.03
CA SER A 1213 -19.83 74.39 -41.62
C SER A 1213 -19.01 73.68 -40.53
N THR A 1214 -18.99 72.35 -40.54
CA THR A 1214 -18.30 71.48 -39.56
C THR A 1214 -16.85 71.15 -39.92
N LEU A 1215 -16.19 72.04 -40.67
CA LEU A 1215 -14.82 71.87 -41.15
C LEU A 1215 -13.81 72.28 -40.06
N SER A 1216 -12.65 71.61 -40.01
CA SER A 1216 -11.56 71.97 -39.09
C SER A 1216 -10.89 73.28 -39.52
N GLY A 1217 -10.64 74.19 -38.58
CA GLY A 1217 -10.09 75.53 -38.86
C GLY A 1217 -11.12 76.63 -39.08
N VAL A 1218 -12.37 76.50 -38.64
CA VAL A 1218 -13.33 77.61 -38.66
C VAL A 1218 -13.36 78.32 -37.29
N GLY A 1219 -13.03 79.61 -37.27
CA GLY A 1219 -13.16 80.48 -36.11
C GLY A 1219 -14.48 81.25 -36.12
N PHE A 1220 -15.03 81.54 -34.94
CA PHE A 1220 -16.27 82.29 -34.78
C PHE A 1220 -16.04 83.58 -34.01
N GLN A 1221 -16.78 84.63 -34.31
CA GLN A 1221 -16.84 85.87 -33.52
C GLN A 1221 -18.23 86.49 -33.62
N TRP A 1222 -18.89 86.71 -32.48
CA TRP A 1222 -20.14 87.48 -32.43
C TRP A 1222 -19.86 88.97 -32.45
N TYR A 1223 -20.74 89.72 -33.12
CA TYR A 1223 -20.73 91.18 -33.19
C TYR A 1223 -22.07 91.72 -32.71
N ASN A 1224 -22.06 92.91 -32.11
CA ASN A 1224 -23.25 93.66 -31.74
C ASN A 1224 -23.28 95.05 -32.41
N ALA A 1225 -24.48 95.59 -32.63
CA ALA A 1225 -24.69 96.93 -33.14
C ALA A 1225 -25.99 97.54 -32.60
N ALA A 1226 -26.04 98.87 -32.46
CA ALA A 1226 -27.27 99.57 -32.09
C ALA A 1226 -28.31 99.65 -33.23
N SER A 1227 -27.88 99.45 -34.49
CA SER A 1227 -28.74 99.42 -35.67
C SER A 1227 -28.39 98.22 -36.56
N ILE A 1228 -29.34 97.73 -37.35
CA ILE A 1228 -29.11 96.63 -38.28
C ILE A 1228 -28.08 96.96 -39.39
N ALA A 1229 -27.83 98.24 -39.64
CA ALA A 1229 -26.83 98.71 -40.61
C ALA A 1229 -25.41 98.86 -40.01
N GLY A 1230 -25.25 98.62 -38.70
CA GLY A 1230 -24.00 98.88 -37.97
C GLY A 1230 -23.90 100.31 -37.43
N PRO A 1231 -22.70 100.76 -37.02
CA PRO A 1231 -21.43 100.01 -37.05
C PRO A 1231 -21.46 98.78 -36.12
N TRP A 1232 -20.81 97.71 -36.56
CA TRP A 1232 -20.73 96.43 -35.84
C TRP A 1232 -19.45 96.37 -35.01
N THR A 1233 -19.59 96.12 -33.71
CA THR A 1233 -18.47 95.92 -32.78
C THR A 1233 -18.38 94.47 -32.33
N PRO A 1234 -17.18 93.87 -32.24
CA PRO A 1234 -17.03 92.51 -31.75
C PRO A 1234 -17.42 92.44 -30.28
N VAL A 1235 -18.25 91.45 -29.93
CA VAL A 1235 -18.57 91.14 -28.53
C VAL A 1235 -17.36 90.43 -27.93
N THR A 1236 -16.70 91.08 -26.98
CA THR A 1236 -15.46 90.57 -26.36
C THR A 1236 -15.68 89.18 -25.77
N GLY A 1237 -14.83 88.21 -26.16
CA GLY A 1237 -14.89 86.83 -25.67
C GLY A 1237 -15.93 85.92 -26.33
N ALA A 1238 -16.73 86.43 -27.27
CA ALA A 1238 -17.80 85.68 -27.93
C ALA A 1238 -17.31 84.92 -29.17
N THR A 1239 -16.37 83.97 -28.98
CA THR A 1239 -15.70 83.25 -30.08
C THR A 1239 -16.23 81.84 -30.34
N ASN A 1240 -17.40 81.50 -29.81
CA ASN A 1240 -18.07 80.20 -29.98
C ASN A 1240 -19.39 80.36 -30.72
N SER A 1241 -19.89 79.27 -31.33
CA SER A 1241 -21.20 79.24 -32.00
C SER A 1241 -22.39 79.45 -31.07
N VAL A 1242 -22.19 79.28 -29.77
CA VAL A 1242 -23.16 79.61 -28.72
C VAL A 1242 -22.46 80.51 -27.70
N PHE A 1243 -23.10 81.62 -27.34
CA PHE A 1243 -22.55 82.59 -26.39
C PHE A 1243 -23.66 83.23 -25.54
N THR A 1244 -23.46 83.26 -24.22
CA THR A 1244 -24.42 83.90 -23.31
C THR A 1244 -24.00 85.35 -23.06
N VAL A 1245 -24.84 86.29 -23.47
CA VAL A 1245 -24.72 87.71 -23.13
C VAL A 1245 -25.27 87.89 -21.72
N LEU A 1246 -24.42 88.29 -20.78
CA LEU A 1246 -24.79 88.40 -19.36
C LEU A 1246 -25.59 89.67 -19.02
N THR A 1247 -25.35 90.76 -19.76
CA THR A 1247 -26.05 92.04 -19.58
C THR A 1247 -26.64 92.47 -20.91
N GLY A 1248 -27.89 92.08 -21.17
CA GLY A 1248 -28.55 92.38 -22.43
C GLY A 1248 -28.88 93.87 -22.59
N THR A 1249 -28.28 94.51 -23.58
CA THR A 1249 -28.67 95.83 -24.08
C THR A 1249 -29.43 95.69 -25.39
N THR A 1250 -30.44 96.53 -25.62
CA THR A 1250 -31.15 96.59 -26.91
C THR A 1250 -30.18 96.75 -28.06
N GLY A 1251 -30.26 95.86 -29.04
CA GLY A 1251 -29.36 95.87 -30.19
C GLY A 1251 -29.46 94.61 -31.04
N TYR A 1252 -28.77 94.66 -32.18
CA TYR A 1252 -28.66 93.57 -33.13
C TYR A 1252 -27.37 92.79 -32.89
N TYR A 1253 -27.42 91.48 -33.11
CA TYR A 1253 -26.28 90.57 -32.98
C TYR A 1253 -26.15 89.71 -34.23
N GLN A 1254 -24.92 89.44 -34.67
CA GLN A 1254 -24.63 88.54 -35.78
C GLN A 1254 -23.34 87.76 -35.52
N LEU A 1255 -23.23 86.56 -36.05
CA LEU A 1255 -22.03 85.74 -35.98
C LEU A 1255 -21.26 85.82 -37.28
N VAL A 1256 -19.97 86.12 -37.20
CA VAL A 1256 -19.04 85.97 -38.31
C VAL A 1256 -18.26 84.68 -38.12
N SER A 1257 -18.34 83.78 -39.09
CA SER A 1257 -17.52 82.58 -39.17
C SER A 1257 -16.39 82.84 -40.17
N THR A 1258 -15.15 82.52 -39.81
CA THR A 1258 -13.96 82.71 -40.66
C THR A 1258 -13.19 81.40 -40.78
N CYS A 1259 -12.91 80.94 -42.00
CA CYS A 1259 -11.98 79.82 -42.20
C CYS A 1259 -10.56 80.35 -41.99
N THR A 1260 -9.86 79.86 -40.98
CA THR A 1260 -8.51 80.28 -40.61
C THR A 1260 -7.46 79.85 -41.63
N ILE A 1261 -7.79 78.87 -42.50
CA ILE A 1261 -6.93 78.40 -43.58
C ILE A 1261 -7.08 79.28 -44.85
N SER A 1262 -8.31 79.58 -45.28
CA SER A 1262 -8.57 80.34 -46.52
C SER A 1262 -8.79 81.84 -46.31
N ALA A 1263 -8.91 82.28 -45.05
CA ALA A 1263 -9.29 83.63 -44.61
C ALA A 1263 -10.67 84.13 -45.09
N PHE A 1264 -11.47 83.31 -45.79
CA PHE A 1264 -12.84 83.68 -46.17
C PHE A 1264 -13.77 83.66 -44.96
N SER A 1265 -14.60 84.70 -44.85
CA SER A 1265 -15.61 84.82 -43.80
C SER A 1265 -17.02 84.85 -44.36
N ALA A 1266 -17.97 84.29 -43.62
CA ALA A 1266 -19.41 84.44 -43.82
C ALA A 1266 -20.05 85.03 -42.57
N THR A 1267 -21.16 85.76 -42.71
CA THR A 1267 -21.86 86.42 -41.59
C THR A 1267 -23.33 86.01 -41.57
N THR A 1268 -23.86 85.70 -40.38
CA THR A 1268 -25.29 85.40 -40.22
C THR A 1268 -26.16 86.64 -40.45
N SER A 1269 -27.45 86.43 -40.76
CA SER A 1269 -28.44 87.51 -40.69
C SER A 1269 -28.58 88.03 -39.24
N PRO A 1270 -28.55 89.35 -39.00
CA PRO A 1270 -28.74 89.93 -37.67
C PRO A 1270 -29.98 89.47 -36.92
N VAL A 1271 -29.84 89.18 -35.62
CA VAL A 1271 -30.94 88.94 -34.68
C VAL A 1271 -31.08 90.09 -33.68
N ASN A 1272 -32.31 90.52 -33.40
CA ASN A 1272 -32.60 91.67 -32.54
C ASN A 1272 -33.00 91.24 -31.13
N TYR A 1273 -32.33 91.79 -30.12
CA TYR A 1273 -32.73 91.72 -28.72
C TYR A 1273 -33.22 93.09 -28.25
N SER A 1274 -34.39 93.13 -27.59
CA SER A 1274 -34.96 94.38 -27.04
C SER A 1274 -35.14 94.29 -25.52
N SER A 1275 -34.54 95.23 -24.78
CA SER A 1275 -34.72 95.36 -23.33
C SER A 1275 -35.93 96.25 -23.00
N ILE A 1276 -36.81 95.80 -22.11
CA ILE A 1276 -37.97 96.58 -21.62
C ILE A 1276 -37.67 97.15 -20.23
N ALA A 1277 -37.88 98.45 -20.05
CA ALA A 1277 -37.88 99.08 -18.73
C ALA A 1277 -39.21 98.80 -18.02
N VAL A 1278 -39.15 98.19 -16.83
CA VAL A 1278 -40.33 97.97 -15.98
C VAL A 1278 -40.59 99.26 -15.17
N PRO A 1279 -41.74 99.94 -15.32
CA PRO A 1279 -42.18 100.95 -14.36
C PRO A 1279 -42.67 100.23 -13.09
N LEU A 1280 -42.44 100.80 -11.90
CA LEU A 1280 -42.94 100.29 -10.62
C LEU A 1280 -44.41 99.87 -10.66
#